data_AF-A0A1V3C6G9-F1
#
_entry.id   AF-A0A1V3C6G9-F1
#
_cell.length_a   1.000
_cell.length_b   1.000
_cell.length_c   1.000
_cell.angle_alpha   90.00
_cell.angle_beta   90.00
_cell.angle_gamma   90.00
#
_symmetry.space_group_name_H-M   'P 1'
#
loop_
_entity.id
_entity.type
_entity.pdbx_description
1 polymer ?
#
loop_
_entity_poly.entity_id
_entity_poly.type
_entity_poly.pdbx_seq_one_letter_code
_entity_poly.pdbx_strand_id
1 'polypeptide(L)'
;MDDLSHRYHHALSNLTGGPSRLVVLVDSSPLMALHQHTVGRLVEEAERAGSSVVRFDPGRPTLPGTPHDASAAVIVTDTQDRGWRRPRLRASLASLAARVPTALLHLLDRSVWFRGPLAPQPMRMTGPSPASPSSWSPVSTQDDTAGTVLPQDAAVLPVLESGPNALTEWDAAVHGRSSAWEADVCVLPPDGARPPSALPWDPDPVSRFLSHASRGARELAVRLAQAPVNLPVAELIQRNIPRAPRDERAAVTEIAEVFGGELMDPTLPLGDLDDPAGTALDFLPGVRRDLLGRFGDLSVMRSVYYSLGIEFKDSALIYQWLSRIETGAPLVPSLDGEEDLARAMLPALSEMPGEYRRFAEHMRAALDGTPGQDTTAPRGADASPGTAAHRPTPTAPREEPSSTVTDSQISEPTPSEPTALRPGRRQARGRNLAKLRGVPPHNLNFTGREEILTRVHDLLTEASGGVYLLSGGGGIGKTQIATEYAHRYRDDYDLVWWIPANSSADVHQSYLRLARHLGLVEESGNLEKTAQHVRDVLESDPEVGHWLLVFDDVPDLDRLDEAGLPSNGPGDVVITSRDQSWIPSGRSEGSVVPSLTPEESVALLRKVCPQGLEDDTDALRIAERLEHLPLALAQVGAYLRDSLMDVGDFLHMLEDKFDELVSHVEPEDLYPLPLAAAWNMQLDDLRRGTGGGDRALKRMVREFVQLCAFFGPRPLARTLFHRARGLSANPELAQILGNEMALSKVLRYVSRHSLAELDRTNHTFQMHVTFQTVVQSTLGDEARVRYRDLVHRLLAQSDPLGPELPQNWPEYQLLFSHVAASEAWRSHDPQVRGLVHNVITYLVETKNENAALELADRAIEAWYDDTAQRFQIQLIRTRILRLRGDSDVALAEAERMYAEQVELDGPESEEALDANRARAIALSNLGHYGQALDMFEEIHRVRTNRFTEEDEKTLVIAHDIGDCLRRLGRFQDALDMDRRTLEQRKYLFGANGIPTLRTRLSIGLSLMALGHLQDAGETLEDCQRRFEATEADASTHTEEIPVFLSVINRRLGNHETALELSQQVCEVNSARYGAHAKPTLHVNSIHMVNLAFNNRGEEARELAEDLLTHMEDKFPDRHLFPWASRANAAIVLRVVGDYERAHELDRSALSEIRRLFPDARITLAAVEVNLGNDLFSLGRLKEARAQDAASVELCLEVLGEHHIFLTTARRNLLVSRRALGEDVREEWEALRDLYAARFGPEHRFVTTMADFVRLDTDIIPVGS
;
A
#
# COMPACT_ATOMS: atom_id res chain seq x y z
N MET A 1 15.32 37.99 -34.97
CA MET A 1 15.65 38.52 -33.61
C MET A 1 15.87 40.03 -33.65
N ASP A 2 16.59 40.50 -34.66
CA ASP A 2 17.12 41.87 -34.85
C ASP A 2 16.10 42.99 -34.61
N ASP A 3 14.88 42.86 -35.12
CA ASP A 3 13.75 43.79 -34.90
C ASP A 3 13.46 44.04 -33.40
N LEU A 4 13.48 43.00 -32.56
CA LEU A 4 13.23 43.15 -31.13
C LEU A 4 14.36 43.92 -30.42
N SER A 5 15.62 43.67 -30.80
CA SER A 5 16.77 44.41 -30.26
C SER A 5 16.76 45.87 -30.76
N HIS A 6 16.43 46.12 -32.02
CA HIS A 6 16.25 47.47 -32.56
C HIS A 6 15.15 48.25 -31.82
N ARG A 7 14.05 47.59 -31.44
CA ARG A 7 12.98 48.20 -30.64
C ARG A 7 13.44 48.53 -29.20
N TYR A 8 14.20 47.65 -28.54
CA TYR A 8 14.81 47.96 -27.24
C TYR A 8 15.80 49.13 -27.34
N HIS A 9 16.70 49.11 -28.33
CA HIS A 9 17.66 50.18 -28.59
C HIS A 9 16.97 51.54 -28.76
N HIS A 10 15.90 51.58 -29.55
CA HIS A 10 15.12 52.79 -29.80
C HIS A 10 14.40 53.29 -28.54
N ALA A 11 13.78 52.41 -27.74
CA ALA A 11 13.12 52.80 -26.49
C ALA A 11 14.13 53.41 -25.48
N LEU A 12 15.27 52.74 -25.28
CA LEU A 12 16.32 53.18 -24.37
C LEU A 12 17.02 54.47 -24.85
N SER A 13 17.21 54.64 -26.15
CA SER A 13 17.81 55.86 -26.73
C SER A 13 16.90 57.09 -26.66
N ASN A 14 15.58 56.91 -26.63
CA ASN A 14 14.64 58.01 -26.41
C ASN A 14 14.62 58.44 -24.92
N LEU A 15 14.76 57.48 -23.99
CA LEU A 15 14.87 57.72 -22.56
C LEU A 15 16.15 58.48 -22.14
N THR A 16 17.27 58.32 -22.87
CA THR A 16 18.52 59.03 -22.56
C THR A 16 18.49 60.50 -23.00
N GLY A 17 17.84 60.83 -24.12
CA GLY A 17 17.67 62.21 -24.59
C GLY A 17 18.98 62.96 -24.90
N GLY A 18 20.08 62.22 -25.08
CA GLY A 18 21.45 62.71 -25.10
C GLY A 18 22.38 61.76 -24.33
N PRO A 19 23.72 61.85 -24.48
CA PRO A 19 24.63 60.93 -23.82
C PRO A 19 24.58 61.06 -22.28
N SER A 20 24.63 59.92 -21.58
CA SER A 20 24.85 59.82 -20.14
C SER A 20 23.73 60.35 -19.22
N ARG A 21 22.48 59.87 -19.38
CA ARG A 21 21.38 60.25 -18.47
C ARG A 21 20.43 59.15 -17.96
N LEU A 22 20.35 57.99 -18.61
CA LEU A 22 19.61 56.84 -18.08
C LEU A 22 20.53 55.96 -17.23
N VAL A 23 20.09 55.58 -16.03
CA VAL A 23 20.80 54.60 -15.18
C VAL A 23 20.02 53.29 -15.20
N VAL A 24 20.68 52.18 -15.53
CA VAL A 24 20.07 50.85 -15.50
C VAL A 24 20.67 50.07 -14.33
N LEU A 25 19.91 49.95 -13.24
CA LEU A 25 20.25 49.21 -12.03
C LEU A 25 19.86 47.74 -12.24
N VAL A 26 20.85 46.88 -12.45
CA VAL A 26 20.62 45.45 -12.70
C VAL A 26 20.85 44.66 -11.42
N ASP A 27 19.85 43.91 -10.99
CA ASP A 27 19.97 42.95 -9.90
C ASP A 27 21.03 41.89 -10.24
N SER A 28 21.95 41.64 -9.31
CA SER A 28 23.00 40.64 -9.42
C SER A 28 22.96 39.60 -8.31
N SER A 29 21.77 39.30 -7.79
CA SER A 29 21.52 38.08 -7.02
C SER A 29 21.69 36.82 -7.90
N PRO A 30 22.14 35.68 -7.35
CA PRO A 30 22.35 34.46 -8.13
C PRO A 30 21.11 33.94 -8.88
N LEU A 31 19.89 34.20 -8.38
CA LEU A 31 18.63 33.78 -9.02
C LEU A 31 18.43 34.41 -10.42
N MET A 32 19.02 35.59 -10.65
CA MET A 32 18.97 36.29 -11.95
C MET A 32 19.65 35.51 -13.10
N ALA A 33 20.32 34.39 -12.81
CA ALA A 33 20.79 33.44 -13.81
C ALA A 33 19.65 32.92 -14.71
N LEU A 34 18.45 32.69 -14.17
CA LEU A 34 17.21 32.35 -14.90
C LEU A 34 16.85 33.37 -16.01
N HIS A 35 17.42 34.57 -15.93
CA HIS A 35 17.15 35.67 -16.86
C HIS A 35 18.41 36.12 -17.63
N GLN A 36 19.51 35.37 -17.57
CA GLN A 36 20.82 35.78 -18.10
C GLN A 36 20.77 36.18 -19.59
N HIS A 37 19.99 35.49 -20.42
CA HIS A 37 19.84 35.84 -21.84
C HIS A 37 19.10 37.18 -22.02
N THR A 38 17.95 37.35 -21.37
CA THR A 38 17.11 38.56 -21.45
C THR A 38 17.81 39.77 -20.86
N VAL A 39 18.43 39.63 -19.67
CA VAL A 39 19.20 40.67 -18.99
C VAL A 39 20.46 41.02 -19.79
N GLY A 40 21.17 40.02 -20.32
CA GLY A 40 22.36 40.22 -21.16
C GLY A 40 22.04 41.10 -22.38
N ARG A 41 20.96 40.79 -23.11
CA ARG A 41 20.51 41.60 -24.26
C ARG A 41 20.06 43.00 -23.86
N LEU A 42 19.33 43.15 -22.75
CA LEU A 42 18.88 44.45 -22.28
C LEU A 42 20.07 45.35 -21.87
N VAL A 43 21.07 44.78 -21.20
CA VAL A 43 22.33 45.46 -20.85
C VAL A 43 23.09 45.88 -22.10
N GLU A 44 23.24 44.98 -23.08
CA GLU A 44 23.95 45.28 -24.32
C GLU A 44 23.29 46.43 -25.11
N GLU A 45 21.96 46.48 -25.17
CA GLU A 45 21.24 47.60 -25.81
C GLU A 45 21.24 48.89 -24.96
N ALA A 46 21.24 48.79 -23.63
CA ALA A 46 21.37 49.95 -22.75
C ALA A 46 22.75 50.62 -22.89
N GLU A 47 23.82 49.83 -22.97
CA GLU A 47 25.18 50.30 -23.24
C GLU A 47 25.32 50.90 -24.64
N ARG A 48 24.75 50.24 -25.68
CA ARG A 48 24.66 50.80 -27.04
C ARG A 48 23.90 52.13 -27.09
N ALA A 49 22.86 52.30 -26.28
CA ALA A 49 22.08 53.54 -26.15
C ALA A 49 22.75 54.64 -25.29
N GLY A 50 23.95 54.39 -24.74
CA GLY A 50 24.70 55.36 -23.93
C GLY A 50 24.19 55.50 -22.48
N SER A 51 23.54 54.47 -21.95
CA SER A 51 23.08 54.39 -20.56
C SER A 51 24.19 53.93 -19.61
N SER A 52 24.12 54.32 -18.34
CA SER A 52 25.02 53.82 -17.30
C SER A 52 24.42 52.56 -16.65
N VAL A 53 24.93 51.38 -17.02
CA VAL A 53 24.56 50.11 -16.38
C VAL A 53 25.35 49.93 -15.09
N VAL A 54 24.66 49.61 -13.99
CA VAL A 54 25.27 49.37 -12.67
C VAL A 54 24.63 48.13 -12.05
N ARG A 55 25.44 47.10 -11.78
CA ARG A 55 24.99 45.88 -11.09
C ARG A 55 24.99 46.07 -9.58
N PHE A 56 23.99 45.52 -8.88
CA PHE A 56 23.92 45.56 -7.42
C PHE A 56 23.35 44.28 -6.81
N ASP A 57 23.86 43.96 -5.63
CA ASP A 57 23.49 42.81 -4.79
C ASP A 57 22.37 43.23 -3.82
N PRO A 58 21.13 42.71 -3.94
CA PRO A 58 20.00 43.07 -3.05
C PRO A 58 20.22 42.68 -1.58
N GLY A 59 21.12 41.73 -1.31
CA GLY A 59 21.55 41.37 0.03
C GLY A 59 22.30 42.50 0.74
N ARG A 60 22.87 43.47 0.01
CA ARG A 60 23.60 44.61 0.59
C ARG A 60 22.64 45.72 1.06
N PRO A 61 23.00 46.47 2.11
CA PRO A 61 22.06 47.37 2.80
C PRO A 61 21.72 48.66 2.04
N THR A 62 22.39 48.98 0.93
CA THR A 62 22.26 50.24 0.20
C THR A 62 22.53 50.04 -1.28
N LEU A 63 21.73 50.69 -2.14
CA LEU A 63 22.02 50.79 -3.58
C LEU A 63 23.37 51.51 -3.82
N PRO A 64 24.09 51.18 -4.92
CA PRO A 64 25.23 51.99 -5.37
C PRO A 64 24.79 53.41 -5.72
N GLY A 65 25.68 54.39 -5.49
CA GLY A 65 25.34 55.80 -5.66
C GLY A 65 25.03 56.17 -7.11
N THR A 66 23.79 56.61 -7.38
CA THR A 66 23.37 57.04 -8.71
C THR A 66 23.96 58.41 -9.08
N PRO A 67 24.46 58.59 -10.33
CA PRO A 67 24.99 59.87 -10.82
C PRO A 67 24.04 61.05 -10.57
N HIS A 68 24.61 62.23 -10.31
CA HIS A 68 23.84 63.44 -9.99
C HIS A 68 23.15 64.09 -11.22
N ASP A 69 23.51 63.65 -12.41
CA ASP A 69 23.07 64.10 -13.73
C ASP A 69 22.09 63.13 -14.43
N ALA A 70 21.71 62.03 -13.76
CA ALA A 70 20.70 61.10 -14.23
C ALA A 70 19.32 61.78 -14.38
N SER A 71 18.64 61.56 -15.50
CA SER A 71 17.26 62.02 -15.74
C SER A 71 16.21 60.98 -15.34
N ALA A 72 16.57 59.69 -15.38
CA ALA A 72 15.69 58.58 -15.07
C ALA A 72 16.49 57.33 -14.67
N ALA A 73 15.82 56.36 -14.03
CA ALA A 73 16.41 55.08 -13.67
C ALA A 73 15.48 53.89 -13.95
N VAL A 74 16.01 52.80 -14.51
CA VAL A 74 15.31 51.52 -14.65
C VAL A 74 15.98 50.48 -13.75
N ILE A 75 15.19 49.78 -12.95
CA ILE A 75 15.62 48.69 -12.10
C ILE A 75 15.22 47.37 -12.77
N VAL A 76 16.14 46.45 -12.99
CA VAL A 76 15.91 45.20 -13.74
C VAL A 76 16.06 44.03 -12.78
N THR A 77 14.96 43.32 -12.48
CA THR A 77 14.90 42.30 -11.43
C THR A 77 13.69 41.37 -11.58
N ASP A 78 13.76 40.19 -10.97
CA ASP A 78 12.64 39.28 -10.72
C ASP A 78 11.99 39.50 -9.33
N THR A 79 12.61 40.31 -8.48
CA THR A 79 12.35 40.55 -7.04
C THR A 79 12.42 39.32 -6.11
N GLN A 80 12.96 38.18 -6.56
CA GLN A 80 12.93 36.93 -5.78
C GLN A 80 13.93 36.91 -4.62
N ASP A 81 15.06 37.62 -4.73
CA ASP A 81 16.06 37.68 -3.66
C ASP A 81 15.49 38.27 -2.36
N ARG A 82 15.84 37.63 -1.22
CA ARG A 82 15.29 37.98 0.10
C ARG A 82 15.74 39.35 0.59
N GLY A 83 16.76 39.94 -0.03
CA GLY A 83 17.17 41.33 0.08
C GLY A 83 16.06 42.34 -0.25
N TRP A 84 15.20 42.05 -1.23
CA TRP A 84 14.05 42.90 -1.59
C TRP A 84 13.01 43.06 -0.47
N ARG A 85 13.01 42.15 0.51
CA ARG A 85 12.18 42.24 1.73
C ARG A 85 12.80 43.15 2.81
N ARG A 86 14.07 43.58 2.68
CA ARG A 86 14.80 44.35 3.72
C ARG A 86 14.45 45.86 3.68
N PRO A 87 14.06 46.49 4.80
CA PRO A 87 13.69 47.91 4.83
C PRO A 87 14.77 48.88 4.31
N ARG A 88 16.06 48.60 4.54
CA ARG A 88 17.14 49.51 4.09
C ARG A 88 17.26 49.61 2.57
N LEU A 89 17.02 48.50 1.84
CA LEU A 89 16.97 48.52 0.37
C LEU A 89 15.72 49.26 -0.10
N ARG A 90 14.55 49.00 0.52
CA ARG A 90 13.28 49.68 0.24
C ARG A 90 13.34 51.20 0.46
N ALA A 91 14.00 51.65 1.53
CA ALA A 91 14.26 53.07 1.78
C ALA A 91 15.25 53.68 0.78
N SER A 92 16.26 52.91 0.33
CA SER A 92 17.18 53.33 -0.74
C SER A 92 16.45 53.51 -2.08
N LEU A 93 15.52 52.59 -2.40
CA LEU A 93 14.64 52.66 -3.57
C LEU A 93 13.69 53.85 -3.50
N ALA A 94 13.09 54.12 -2.33
CA ALA A 94 12.24 55.28 -2.11
C ALA A 94 13.01 56.60 -2.33
N SER A 95 14.22 56.70 -1.76
CA SER A 95 15.13 57.84 -1.92
C SER A 95 15.55 58.08 -3.38
N LEU A 96 15.67 57.01 -4.19
CA LEU A 96 15.94 57.10 -5.62
C LEU A 96 14.71 57.59 -6.41
N ALA A 97 13.55 56.95 -6.21
CA ALA A 97 12.32 57.29 -6.92
C ALA A 97 11.79 58.70 -6.59
N ALA A 98 12.05 59.20 -5.38
CA ALA A 98 11.78 60.59 -5.00
C ALA A 98 12.75 61.62 -5.62
N ARG A 99 13.91 61.19 -6.12
CA ARG A 99 14.92 62.06 -6.78
C ARG A 99 14.76 62.12 -8.29
N VAL A 100 14.52 60.98 -8.94
CA VAL A 100 14.42 60.85 -10.40
C VAL A 100 13.29 59.88 -10.75
N PRO A 101 12.57 60.09 -11.88
CA PRO A 101 11.65 59.11 -12.43
C PRO A 101 12.30 57.73 -12.50
N THR A 102 11.79 56.80 -11.70
CA THR A 102 12.34 55.46 -11.53
C THR A 102 11.24 54.43 -11.78
N ALA A 103 11.55 53.36 -12.50
CA ALA A 103 10.64 52.24 -12.74
C ALA A 103 11.34 50.89 -12.51
N LEU A 104 10.55 49.86 -12.19
CA LEU A 104 11.01 48.48 -12.01
C LEU A 104 10.56 47.64 -13.20
N LEU A 105 11.48 47.24 -14.07
CA LEU A 105 11.25 46.31 -15.16
C LEU A 105 11.27 44.89 -14.61
N HIS A 106 10.08 44.32 -14.42
CA HIS A 106 9.88 43.02 -13.80
C HIS A 106 10.01 41.91 -14.84
N LEU A 107 10.84 40.91 -14.56
CA LEU A 107 11.20 39.88 -15.55
C LEU A 107 10.15 38.77 -15.64
N LEU A 108 9.64 38.30 -14.49
CA LEU A 108 8.53 37.32 -14.39
C LEU A 108 7.20 37.84 -14.98
N ASP A 109 6.24 36.93 -15.19
CA ASP A 109 4.89 37.27 -15.64
C ASP A 109 4.09 38.15 -14.64
N ARG A 110 3.17 38.96 -15.17
CA ARG A 110 2.33 39.89 -14.38
C ARG A 110 1.47 39.18 -13.34
N SER A 111 1.05 37.94 -13.60
CA SER A 111 0.22 37.13 -12.69
C SER A 111 0.88 36.77 -11.35
N VAL A 112 2.21 36.95 -11.20
CA VAL A 112 2.92 36.68 -9.93
C VAL A 112 3.40 37.92 -9.18
N TRP A 113 3.37 39.12 -9.77
CA TRP A 113 3.96 40.32 -9.16
C TRP A 113 3.37 40.66 -7.78
N PHE A 114 2.06 40.46 -7.58
CA PHE A 114 1.38 40.71 -6.30
C PHE A 114 1.89 39.84 -5.14
N ARG A 115 2.63 38.78 -5.44
CA ARG A 115 3.17 37.80 -4.48
C ARG A 115 4.58 38.20 -4.01
N GLY A 116 5.27 39.04 -4.77
CA GLY A 116 6.66 39.41 -4.54
C GLY A 116 6.88 40.32 -3.32
N PRO A 117 8.14 40.52 -2.90
CA PRO A 117 8.52 41.50 -1.87
C PRO A 117 8.05 42.93 -2.18
N LEU A 118 7.96 43.25 -3.47
CA LEU A 118 7.47 44.50 -4.03
C LEU A 118 6.14 44.25 -4.76
N ALA A 119 5.14 43.77 -4.03
CA ALA A 119 3.77 43.61 -4.53
C ALA A 119 3.19 44.97 -4.99
N PRO A 120 2.88 45.15 -6.29
CA PRO A 120 2.35 46.40 -6.82
C PRO A 120 0.82 46.40 -6.83
N GLN A 121 0.21 47.58 -7.00
CA GLN A 121 -1.23 47.77 -7.10
C GLN A 121 -1.60 48.55 -8.38
N PRO A 122 -2.73 48.24 -9.05
CA PRO A 122 -3.12 48.93 -10.28
C PRO A 122 -3.52 50.38 -10.02
N MET A 123 -2.77 51.32 -10.60
CA MET A 123 -2.99 52.76 -10.43
C MET A 123 -3.04 53.48 -11.79
N ARG A 124 -3.86 54.52 -11.87
CA ARG A 124 -3.93 55.47 -12.98
C ARG A 124 -3.17 56.75 -12.63
N MET A 125 -2.18 57.08 -13.43
CA MET A 125 -1.52 58.39 -13.42
C MET A 125 -2.46 59.43 -14.04
N THR A 126 -2.64 60.55 -13.34
CA THR A 126 -3.48 61.70 -13.73
C THR A 126 -2.75 63.04 -13.62
N GLY A 127 -1.54 63.06 -13.04
CA GLY A 127 -0.67 64.23 -12.95
C GLY A 127 0.52 64.21 -13.93
N PRO A 128 1.31 65.29 -13.98
CA PRO A 128 2.32 65.53 -15.02
C PRO A 128 3.70 64.88 -14.76
N SER A 129 3.86 64.06 -13.71
CA SER A 129 5.13 63.39 -13.41
C SER A 129 4.91 62.04 -12.72
N PRO A 130 5.45 60.92 -13.27
CA PRO A 130 5.28 59.59 -12.68
C PRO A 130 5.96 59.44 -11.30
N ALA A 131 6.92 60.31 -10.96
CA ALA A 131 7.65 60.25 -9.68
C ALA A 131 6.88 60.83 -8.47
N SER A 132 5.77 61.54 -8.69
CA SER A 132 5.02 62.20 -7.60
C SER A 132 3.85 61.34 -7.12
N PRO A 133 3.73 61.02 -5.81
CA PRO A 133 2.59 60.25 -5.29
C PRO A 133 1.25 60.94 -5.56
N SER A 134 1.22 62.28 -5.55
CA SER A 134 0.02 63.07 -5.87
C SER A 134 -0.45 62.98 -7.32
N SER A 135 0.36 62.40 -8.22
CA SER A 135 0.00 62.20 -9.64
C SER A 135 -0.68 60.87 -9.90
N TRP A 136 -0.90 60.02 -8.89
CA TRP A 136 -1.48 58.67 -9.04
C TRP A 136 -2.75 58.48 -8.20
N SER A 137 -3.68 57.70 -8.74
CA SER A 137 -4.97 57.35 -8.12
C SER A 137 -5.28 55.87 -8.38
N PRO A 138 -5.90 55.11 -7.45
CA PRO A 138 -6.28 53.72 -7.68
C PRO A 138 -7.18 53.54 -8.91
N VAL A 139 -7.02 52.43 -9.64
CA VAL A 139 -7.98 52.05 -10.69
C VAL A 139 -9.24 51.48 -10.03
N SER A 140 -10.41 52.03 -10.36
CA SER A 140 -11.68 51.61 -9.77
C SER A 140 -12.15 50.25 -10.30
N THR A 141 -11.85 49.18 -9.60
CA THR A 141 -12.64 47.93 -9.66
C THR A 141 -14.02 48.15 -9.03
N GLN A 142 -15.00 47.29 -9.35
CA GLN A 142 -16.41 47.64 -9.15
C GLN A 142 -16.96 47.38 -7.73
N ASP A 143 -16.22 46.62 -6.91
CA ASP A 143 -16.49 46.39 -5.49
C ASP A 143 -15.20 46.56 -4.66
N ASP A 144 -14.94 47.78 -4.16
CA ASP A 144 -14.60 48.04 -2.74
C ASP A 144 -14.43 49.56 -2.49
N THR A 145 -15.35 50.20 -1.75
CA THR A 145 -15.31 51.65 -1.52
C THR A 145 -14.51 52.05 -0.29
N ALA A 146 -13.22 51.72 -0.26
CA ALA A 146 -12.26 52.17 0.75
C ALA A 146 -11.14 52.98 0.06
N GLY A 147 -11.21 54.31 0.15
CA GLY A 147 -10.32 55.21 -0.61
C GLY A 147 -8.86 55.16 -0.15
N THR A 148 -8.03 54.40 -0.86
CA THR A 148 -6.57 54.32 -0.64
C THR A 148 -5.86 55.63 -1.01
N VAL A 149 -5.84 56.58 -0.08
CA VAL A 149 -5.04 57.80 -0.21
C VAL A 149 -3.56 57.46 -0.02
N LEU A 150 -2.75 57.65 -1.06
CA LEU A 150 -1.30 57.49 -0.97
C LEU A 150 -0.70 58.45 0.09
N PRO A 151 0.20 58.00 0.98
CA PRO A 151 0.89 58.89 1.89
C PRO A 151 1.70 59.93 1.10
N GLN A 152 1.60 61.22 1.48
CA GLN A 152 2.24 62.31 0.73
C GLN A 152 3.78 62.20 0.70
N ASP A 153 4.37 61.56 1.72
CA ASP A 153 5.81 61.35 1.85
C ASP A 153 6.29 59.99 1.27
N ALA A 154 5.39 59.18 0.70
CA ALA A 154 5.76 57.90 0.09
C ALA A 154 6.26 58.10 -1.35
N ALA A 155 7.34 57.40 -1.69
CA ALA A 155 7.80 57.32 -3.06
C ALA A 155 6.96 56.31 -3.87
N VAL A 156 6.90 56.53 -5.17
CA VAL A 156 6.08 55.75 -6.12
C VAL A 156 6.99 55.16 -7.19
N LEU A 157 6.90 53.84 -7.36
CA LEU A 157 7.74 53.05 -8.26
C LEU A 157 6.84 52.22 -9.19
N PRO A 158 6.54 52.70 -10.41
CA PRO A 158 5.82 51.93 -11.42
C PRO A 158 6.56 50.65 -11.78
N VAL A 159 5.81 49.57 -11.95
CA VAL A 159 6.29 48.26 -12.40
C VAL A 159 5.96 48.12 -13.89
N LEU A 160 6.97 47.81 -14.68
CA LEU A 160 6.92 47.64 -16.13
C LEU A 160 7.07 46.17 -16.46
N GLU A 161 6.30 45.70 -17.43
CA GLU A 161 6.50 44.37 -18.00
C GLU A 161 7.78 44.32 -18.85
N SER A 162 8.45 43.17 -18.89
CA SER A 162 9.69 42.93 -19.64
C SER A 162 9.50 42.98 -21.18
N GLY A 163 9.34 44.19 -21.71
CA GLY A 163 9.18 44.45 -23.14
C GLY A 163 9.55 45.88 -23.57
N PRO A 164 9.91 46.11 -24.85
CA PRO A 164 10.25 47.44 -25.36
C PRO A 164 9.05 48.38 -25.40
N ASN A 165 7.82 47.84 -25.45
CA ASN A 165 6.58 48.63 -25.44
C ASN A 165 6.40 49.36 -24.09
N ALA A 166 6.50 48.64 -22.97
CA ALA A 166 6.35 49.21 -21.63
C ALA A 166 7.39 50.31 -21.34
N LEU A 167 8.64 50.12 -21.81
CA LEU A 167 9.69 51.15 -21.75
C LEU A 167 9.35 52.39 -22.61
N THR A 168 8.66 52.21 -23.75
CA THR A 168 8.24 53.31 -24.64
C THR A 168 7.03 54.07 -24.09
N GLU A 169 6.09 53.38 -23.44
CA GLU A 169 4.98 54.02 -22.73
C GLU A 169 5.47 54.80 -21.50
N TRP A 170 6.43 54.25 -20.77
CA TRP A 170 7.09 54.94 -19.67
C TRP A 170 7.90 56.16 -20.15
N ASP A 171 8.62 56.08 -21.28
CA ASP A 171 9.26 57.25 -21.92
C ASP A 171 8.25 58.38 -22.21
N ALA A 172 7.08 58.02 -22.73
CA ALA A 172 6.00 58.99 -22.97
C ALA A 172 5.46 59.60 -21.66
N ALA A 173 5.37 58.83 -20.57
CA ALA A 173 4.96 59.34 -19.26
C ALA A 173 6.04 60.24 -18.61
N VAL A 174 7.31 59.82 -18.61
CA VAL A 174 8.45 60.57 -18.06
C VAL A 174 8.64 61.92 -18.75
N HIS A 175 8.47 61.96 -20.08
CA HIS A 175 8.58 63.19 -20.87
C HIS A 175 7.26 63.99 -21.00
N GLY A 176 6.21 63.64 -20.25
CA GLY A 176 4.92 64.36 -20.26
C GLY A 176 4.18 64.32 -21.61
N ARG A 177 4.51 63.36 -22.48
CA ARG A 177 3.86 63.13 -23.77
C ARG A 177 2.57 62.31 -23.63
N SER A 178 2.39 61.60 -22.51
CA SER A 178 1.10 61.07 -22.05
C SER A 178 0.67 61.76 -20.75
N SER A 179 -0.63 62.05 -20.64
CA SER A 179 -1.27 62.63 -19.45
C SER A 179 -2.25 61.66 -18.74
N ALA A 180 -2.34 60.43 -19.23
CA ALA A 180 -3.12 59.35 -18.63
C ALA A 180 -2.42 58.03 -18.93
N TRP A 181 -1.97 57.33 -17.89
CA TRP A 181 -1.25 56.07 -18.01
C TRP A 181 -1.68 55.15 -16.87
N GLU A 182 -1.96 53.89 -17.15
CA GLU A 182 -2.31 52.88 -16.14
C GLU A 182 -1.16 51.89 -16.03
N ALA A 183 -0.70 51.66 -14.80
CA ALA A 183 0.40 50.75 -14.50
C ALA A 183 0.17 50.12 -13.12
N ASP A 184 0.81 48.99 -12.85
CA ASP A 184 0.92 48.51 -11.48
C ASP A 184 2.05 49.27 -10.78
N VAL A 185 1.83 49.67 -9.53
CA VAL A 185 2.73 50.59 -8.81
C VAL A 185 3.06 50.07 -7.43
N CYS A 186 4.35 50.08 -7.09
CA CYS A 186 4.84 49.86 -5.74
C CYS A 186 4.87 51.18 -4.96
N VAL A 187 4.17 51.19 -3.82
CA VAL A 187 4.20 52.32 -2.86
C VAL A 187 5.30 52.06 -1.84
N LEU A 188 6.26 52.99 -1.73
CA LEU A 188 7.45 52.84 -0.88
C LEU A 188 7.50 53.93 0.20
N PRO A 189 7.19 53.60 1.47
CA PRO A 189 7.44 54.47 2.61
C PRO A 189 8.91 54.88 2.74
N PRO A 190 9.22 56.10 3.22
CA PRO A 190 10.59 56.62 3.29
C PRO A 190 11.49 55.90 4.31
N ASP A 191 10.91 55.18 5.27
CA ASP A 191 11.62 54.27 6.19
C ASP A 191 11.82 52.85 5.61
N GLY A 192 11.24 52.57 4.44
CA GLY A 192 11.27 51.28 3.77
C GLY A 192 10.33 50.23 4.35
N ALA A 193 9.36 50.60 5.20
CA ALA A 193 8.41 49.65 5.77
C ALA A 193 7.60 48.87 4.70
N ARG A 194 7.02 47.74 5.12
CA ARG A 194 5.98 47.03 4.34
C ARG A 194 4.61 47.49 4.86
N PRO A 195 3.65 47.82 3.98
CA PRO A 195 2.26 48.00 4.42
C PRO A 195 1.72 46.70 5.06
N PRO A 196 0.81 46.78 6.05
CA PRO A 196 0.28 45.61 6.72
C PRO A 196 -0.53 44.73 5.76
N SER A 197 -0.39 43.40 5.90
CA SER A 197 -1.22 42.43 5.18
C SER A 197 -2.61 42.33 5.80
N ALA A 198 -3.63 42.13 4.97
CA ALA A 198 -5.03 41.95 5.40
C ALA A 198 -5.44 40.48 5.57
N LEU A 199 -4.63 39.52 5.12
CA LEU A 199 -4.94 38.09 5.21
C LEU A 199 -4.62 37.50 6.59
N PRO A 200 -5.44 36.58 7.13
CA PRO A 200 -5.16 35.87 8.38
C PRO A 200 -3.86 35.06 8.35
N TRP A 201 -3.28 34.83 9.53
CA TRP A 201 -2.08 34.02 9.72
C TRP A 201 -2.44 32.53 9.78
N ASP A 202 -2.43 31.86 8.63
CA ASP A 202 -2.38 30.39 8.56
C ASP A 202 -0.97 29.91 8.95
N PRO A 203 -0.78 29.02 9.94
CA PRO A 203 0.54 28.52 10.33
C PRO A 203 1.21 27.61 9.28
N ASP A 204 0.49 27.06 8.30
CA ASP A 204 1.02 26.08 7.34
C ASP A 204 1.57 26.77 6.05
N PRO A 205 2.89 26.74 5.79
CA PRO A 205 3.47 27.29 4.56
C PRO A 205 3.15 26.47 3.30
N VAL A 206 2.89 25.15 3.43
CA VAL A 206 2.56 24.26 2.31
C VAL A 206 1.12 24.50 1.86
N SER A 207 0.14 24.45 2.76
CA SER A 207 -1.27 24.77 2.41
C SER A 207 -1.40 26.18 1.84
N ARG A 208 -0.69 27.16 2.43
CA ARG A 208 -0.63 28.52 1.88
C ARG A 208 -0.09 28.54 0.45
N PHE A 209 1.06 27.94 0.19
CA PHE A 209 1.63 27.87 -1.17
C PHE A 209 0.67 27.21 -2.16
N LEU A 210 0.12 26.04 -1.82
CA LEU A 210 -0.82 25.29 -2.66
C LEU A 210 -2.09 26.08 -2.97
N SER A 211 -2.55 26.94 -2.07
CA SER A 211 -3.76 27.76 -2.28
C SER A 211 -3.63 28.76 -3.44
N HIS A 212 -2.41 29.20 -3.78
CA HIS A 212 -2.17 30.27 -4.76
C HIS A 212 -1.17 29.94 -5.87
N ALA A 213 -0.35 28.90 -5.73
CA ALA A 213 0.63 28.50 -6.73
C ALA A 213 -0.01 28.00 -8.04
N SER A 214 0.65 28.23 -9.18
CA SER A 214 0.28 27.62 -10.47
C SER A 214 0.46 26.09 -10.44
N ARG A 215 -0.21 25.35 -11.35
CA ARG A 215 -0.13 23.87 -11.35
C ARG A 215 1.29 23.36 -11.53
N GLY A 216 2.04 23.94 -12.49
CA GLY A 216 3.44 23.57 -12.70
C GLY A 216 4.33 23.92 -11.51
N ALA A 217 4.13 25.07 -10.85
CA ALA A 217 4.85 25.38 -9.60
C ALA A 217 4.52 24.39 -8.46
N ARG A 218 3.28 23.89 -8.34
CA ARG A 218 2.92 22.84 -7.37
C ARG A 218 3.64 21.53 -7.67
N GLU A 219 3.58 21.08 -8.92
CA GLU A 219 4.22 19.82 -9.34
C GLU A 219 5.75 19.91 -9.24
N LEU A 220 6.32 21.06 -9.60
CA LEU A 220 7.75 21.38 -9.43
C LEU A 220 8.17 21.36 -7.97
N ALA A 221 7.38 21.92 -7.04
CA ALA A 221 7.67 21.85 -5.60
C ALA A 221 7.66 20.40 -5.08
N VAL A 222 6.72 19.58 -5.53
CA VAL A 222 6.63 18.15 -5.16
C VAL A 222 7.79 17.33 -5.74
N ARG A 223 8.18 17.59 -7.00
CA ARG A 223 9.34 16.95 -7.64
C ARG A 223 10.66 17.41 -7.00
N LEU A 224 10.80 18.69 -6.65
CA LEU A 224 11.96 19.22 -5.92
C LEU A 224 12.06 18.71 -4.47
N ALA A 225 10.94 18.44 -3.80
CA ALA A 225 10.95 17.77 -2.50
C ALA A 225 11.62 16.38 -2.55
N GLN A 226 11.71 15.78 -3.75
CA GLN A 226 12.33 14.48 -4.01
C GLN A 226 13.79 14.57 -4.46
N ALA A 227 14.36 15.77 -4.65
CA ALA A 227 15.71 16.03 -5.20
C ALA A 227 16.55 17.01 -4.35
N PRO A 228 17.85 17.17 -4.64
CA PRO A 228 18.61 18.37 -4.27
C PRO A 228 17.93 19.62 -4.83
N VAL A 229 17.90 20.71 -4.06
CA VAL A 229 17.28 21.97 -4.50
C VAL A 229 18.37 22.97 -4.89
N ASN A 230 18.70 22.97 -6.18
CA ASN A 230 19.57 23.95 -6.83
C ASN A 230 18.96 24.37 -8.17
N LEU A 231 19.58 25.32 -8.87
CA LEU A 231 18.97 25.93 -10.05
C LEU A 231 18.97 25.01 -11.30
N PRO A 232 20.08 24.34 -11.66
CA PRO A 232 20.09 23.36 -12.75
C PRO A 232 19.08 22.23 -12.54
N VAL A 233 18.97 21.69 -11.31
CA VAL A 233 17.98 20.65 -10.97
C VAL A 233 16.55 21.18 -11.10
N ALA A 234 16.27 22.41 -10.68
CA ALA A 234 14.96 23.02 -10.86
C ALA A 234 14.61 23.24 -12.34
N GLU A 235 15.54 23.75 -13.17
CA GLU A 235 15.32 23.86 -14.62
C GLU A 235 15.12 22.50 -15.29
N LEU A 236 15.91 21.49 -14.91
CA LEU A 236 15.88 20.15 -15.50
C LEU A 236 14.62 19.39 -15.12
N ILE A 237 14.18 19.49 -13.85
CA ILE A 237 12.89 18.96 -13.42
C ILE A 237 11.74 19.71 -14.12
N GLN A 238 11.77 21.04 -14.15
CA GLN A 238 10.69 21.83 -14.75
C GLN A 238 10.51 21.52 -16.24
N ARG A 239 11.60 21.41 -17.02
CA ARG A 239 11.56 21.04 -18.44
C ARG A 239 10.97 19.64 -18.68
N ASN A 240 11.04 18.75 -17.69
CA ASN A 240 10.51 17.39 -17.73
C ASN A 240 9.12 17.24 -17.06
N ILE A 241 8.47 18.34 -16.62
CA ILE A 241 7.08 18.31 -16.18
C ILE A 241 6.16 18.15 -17.42
N PRO A 242 5.27 17.13 -17.49
CA PRO A 242 4.43 16.86 -18.68
C PRO A 242 3.38 17.93 -19.04
N ARG A 243 3.32 19.02 -18.27
CA ARG A 243 2.46 20.18 -18.49
C ARG A 243 3.25 21.50 -18.50
N ALA A 244 4.58 21.45 -18.55
CA ALA A 244 5.46 22.62 -18.54
C ALA A 244 5.14 23.62 -19.67
N PRO A 245 5.14 24.93 -19.38
CA PRO A 245 5.01 25.95 -20.41
C PRO A 245 6.13 25.86 -21.45
N ARG A 246 5.74 25.86 -22.74
CA ARG A 246 6.69 25.98 -23.87
C ARG A 246 7.25 27.40 -24.05
N ASP A 247 6.80 28.35 -23.24
CA ASP A 247 7.38 29.69 -23.12
C ASP A 247 8.40 29.73 -21.97
N GLU A 248 9.64 30.06 -22.30
CA GLU A 248 10.76 30.24 -21.38
C GLU A 248 10.41 31.17 -20.20
N ARG A 249 9.64 32.25 -20.45
CA ARG A 249 9.26 33.20 -19.39
C ARG A 249 8.26 32.61 -18.40
N ALA A 250 7.33 31.79 -18.87
CA ALA A 250 6.36 31.10 -18.01
C ALA A 250 7.04 29.96 -17.23
N ALA A 251 7.92 29.19 -17.87
CA ALA A 251 8.73 28.16 -17.21
C ALA A 251 9.60 28.73 -16.06
N VAL A 252 10.28 29.85 -16.31
CA VAL A 252 11.04 30.58 -15.28
C VAL A 252 10.12 31.14 -14.18
N THR A 253 8.88 31.52 -14.51
CA THR A 253 7.90 31.99 -13.52
C THR A 253 7.48 30.87 -12.56
N GLU A 254 7.34 29.62 -13.03
CA GLU A 254 7.05 28.46 -12.16
C GLU A 254 8.20 28.16 -11.18
N ILE A 255 9.46 28.23 -11.64
CA ILE A 255 10.64 28.09 -10.77
C ILE A 255 10.68 29.20 -9.72
N ALA A 256 10.41 30.44 -10.12
CA ALA A 256 10.38 31.59 -9.23
C ALA A 256 9.27 31.49 -8.17
N GLU A 257 8.06 31.01 -8.51
CA GLU A 257 6.99 30.76 -7.54
C GLU A 257 7.44 29.83 -6.40
N VAL A 258 8.22 28.79 -6.71
CA VAL A 258 8.75 27.84 -5.72
C VAL A 258 9.89 28.46 -4.90
N PHE A 259 10.84 29.14 -5.54
CA PHE A 259 12.07 29.64 -4.88
C PHE A 259 11.86 30.93 -4.07
N GLY A 260 11.09 31.89 -4.58
CA GLY A 260 10.75 33.14 -3.87
C GLY A 260 9.55 33.02 -2.92
N GLY A 261 8.84 31.89 -2.98
CA GLY A 261 7.77 31.51 -2.07
C GLY A 261 8.23 31.30 -0.62
N GLU A 262 7.27 31.06 0.27
CA GLU A 262 7.55 30.86 1.70
C GLU A 262 8.01 29.44 2.05
N LEU A 263 8.26 28.59 1.04
CA LEU A 263 8.68 27.20 1.21
C LEU A 263 10.16 27.03 1.59
N MET A 264 11.06 27.93 1.15
CA MET A 264 12.52 27.76 1.29
C MET A 264 13.09 28.45 2.54
N ASP A 265 14.17 27.92 3.12
CA ASP A 265 14.80 28.42 4.34
C ASP A 265 15.54 29.78 4.13
N PRO A 266 15.38 30.78 5.03
CA PRO A 266 16.01 32.10 4.91
C PRO A 266 17.43 32.21 5.51
N THR A 267 17.94 31.17 6.16
CA THR A 267 19.17 31.19 6.95
C THR A 267 20.35 30.50 6.27
N LEU A 268 20.08 29.59 5.33
CA LEU A 268 21.10 28.98 4.48
C LEU A 268 21.69 30.03 3.52
N PRO A 269 23.02 30.07 3.33
CA PRO A 269 23.61 30.83 2.22
C PRO A 269 23.24 30.15 0.90
N LEU A 270 23.07 30.95 -0.17
CA LEU A 270 23.07 30.42 -1.53
C LEU A 270 24.40 29.69 -1.74
N GLY A 271 24.31 28.37 -1.97
CA GLY A 271 25.47 27.52 -2.23
C GLY A 271 26.05 27.73 -3.63
N ASP A 272 26.90 26.80 -4.06
CA ASP A 272 27.23 26.72 -5.48
C ASP A 272 25.97 26.29 -6.25
N LEU A 273 25.44 27.16 -7.11
CA LEU A 273 24.26 26.83 -7.91
C LEU A 273 24.59 25.83 -9.02
N ASP A 274 25.86 25.74 -9.44
CA ASP A 274 26.28 24.91 -10.56
C ASP A 274 26.71 23.49 -10.12
N ASP A 275 26.60 23.14 -8.83
CA ASP A 275 26.78 21.79 -8.30
C ASP A 275 25.45 21.02 -8.31
N PRO A 276 25.25 20.03 -9.22
CA PRO A 276 23.99 19.29 -9.32
C PRO A 276 23.73 18.34 -8.13
N ALA A 277 24.77 17.91 -7.40
CA ALA A 277 24.63 17.14 -6.15
C ALA A 277 24.49 18.06 -4.92
N GLY A 278 24.87 19.33 -5.06
CA GLY A 278 24.82 20.35 -4.03
C GLY A 278 23.40 20.83 -3.71
N THR A 279 23.08 20.92 -2.42
CA THR A 279 21.86 21.56 -1.92
C THR A 279 22.14 23.05 -1.70
N ALA A 280 21.93 23.85 -2.76
CA ALA A 280 22.27 25.28 -2.78
C ALA A 280 21.16 26.19 -2.21
N LEU A 281 19.94 25.66 -2.17
CA LEU A 281 18.77 26.11 -1.43
C LEU A 281 18.19 24.88 -0.73
N ASP A 282 17.38 25.05 0.32
CA ASP A 282 16.56 23.95 0.84
C ASP A 282 15.23 24.46 1.38
N PHE A 283 14.28 23.55 1.54
CA PHE A 283 12.99 23.80 2.15
C PHE A 283 13.12 24.16 3.64
N LEU A 284 12.16 24.91 4.17
CA LEU A 284 12.02 25.12 5.61
C LEU A 284 11.88 23.77 6.33
N PRO A 285 12.36 23.66 7.58
CA PRO A 285 12.20 22.45 8.39
C PRO A 285 10.75 21.95 8.42
N GLY A 286 10.53 20.72 7.94
CA GLY A 286 9.21 20.09 7.83
C GLY A 286 8.57 20.19 6.44
N VAL A 287 8.80 21.26 5.67
CA VAL A 287 8.12 21.47 4.37
C VAL A 287 8.39 20.36 3.36
N ARG A 288 9.63 19.84 3.30
CA ARG A 288 9.97 18.68 2.46
C ARG A 288 9.13 17.45 2.85
N ARG A 289 9.02 17.14 4.15
CA ARG A 289 8.20 16.04 4.67
C ARG A 289 6.72 16.21 4.36
N ASP A 290 6.20 17.43 4.45
CA ASP A 290 4.79 17.70 4.21
C ASP A 290 4.45 17.61 2.72
N LEU A 291 5.31 18.08 1.82
CA LEU A 291 5.15 17.87 0.38
C LEU A 291 5.21 16.38 0.00
N LEU A 292 6.16 15.63 0.56
CA LEU A 292 6.28 14.18 0.36
C LEU A 292 5.13 13.38 1.00
N GLY A 293 4.62 13.82 2.16
CA GLY A 293 3.51 13.16 2.85
C GLY A 293 2.13 13.44 2.24
N ARG A 294 2.03 14.43 1.35
CA ARG A 294 0.79 14.77 0.61
C ARG A 294 0.80 14.25 -0.82
N PHE A 295 1.95 14.28 -1.48
CA PHE A 295 2.09 14.05 -2.93
C PHE A 295 3.36 13.28 -3.32
N GLY A 296 4.08 12.70 -2.35
CA GLY A 296 5.24 11.86 -2.63
C GLY A 296 4.81 10.53 -3.23
N ASP A 297 5.33 10.24 -4.43
CA ASP A 297 5.08 9.02 -5.18
C ASP A 297 6.41 8.52 -5.72
N LEU A 298 6.63 7.21 -5.61
CA LEU A 298 7.83 6.53 -6.09
C LEU A 298 7.96 6.62 -7.61
N SER A 299 6.85 6.67 -8.36
CA SER A 299 6.87 6.95 -9.80
C SER A 299 7.46 8.34 -10.10
N VAL A 300 7.14 9.33 -9.25
CA VAL A 300 7.68 10.69 -9.34
C VAL A 300 9.14 10.73 -8.91
N MET A 301 9.55 9.98 -7.87
CA MET A 301 10.96 9.89 -7.47
C MET A 301 11.80 9.25 -8.58
N ARG A 302 11.35 8.13 -9.15
CA ARG A 302 11.95 7.49 -10.34
C ARG A 302 12.04 8.50 -11.50
N SER A 303 10.95 9.18 -11.84
CA SER A 303 10.88 10.19 -12.90
C SER A 303 11.88 11.35 -12.68
N VAL A 304 12.04 11.81 -11.44
CA VAL A 304 12.97 12.87 -11.06
C VAL A 304 14.43 12.41 -11.17
N TYR A 305 14.80 11.23 -10.64
CA TYR A 305 16.17 10.74 -10.76
C TYR A 305 16.54 10.24 -12.16
N TYR A 306 15.55 9.79 -12.96
CA TYR A 306 15.72 9.59 -14.41
C TYR A 306 15.95 10.93 -15.12
N SER A 307 15.19 11.98 -14.80
CA SER A 307 15.36 13.33 -15.38
C SER A 307 16.74 13.92 -15.06
N LEU A 308 17.32 13.57 -13.91
CA LEU A 308 18.68 13.93 -13.48
C LEU A 308 19.80 13.15 -14.20
N GLY A 309 19.45 12.19 -15.07
CA GLY A 309 20.37 11.25 -15.73
C GLY A 309 21.27 11.82 -16.84
N ILE A 310 21.71 13.08 -16.74
CA ILE A 310 22.69 13.69 -17.67
C ILE A 310 23.87 14.31 -16.90
N GLU A 311 24.53 13.49 -16.08
CA GLU A 311 25.99 13.53 -15.80
C GLU A 311 26.42 12.40 -14.84
N PHE A 312 25.52 11.99 -13.94
CA PHE A 312 25.72 10.84 -13.05
C PHE A 312 25.67 9.51 -13.83
N LYS A 313 26.53 8.56 -13.46
CA LYS A 313 26.72 7.29 -14.18
C LYS A 313 25.64 6.26 -13.85
N ASP A 314 25.30 5.46 -14.85
CA ASP A 314 24.52 4.22 -14.77
C ASP A 314 23.17 4.31 -14.02
N SER A 315 22.17 4.85 -14.72
CA SER A 315 20.77 5.00 -14.31
C SER A 315 20.11 3.72 -13.75
N ALA A 316 20.61 2.53 -14.12
CA ALA A 316 20.12 1.24 -13.64
C ALA A 316 20.28 1.01 -12.12
N LEU A 317 21.16 1.77 -11.44
CA LEU A 317 21.40 1.64 -9.99
C LEU A 317 20.31 2.35 -9.17
N ILE A 318 19.78 3.49 -9.66
CA ILE A 318 18.64 4.19 -9.06
C ILE A 318 17.45 3.23 -8.90
N TYR A 319 17.12 2.51 -9.97
CA TYR A 319 16.03 1.54 -9.97
C TYR A 319 16.33 0.32 -9.11
N GLN A 320 17.58 -0.14 -9.00
CA GLN A 320 17.94 -1.20 -8.04
C GLN A 320 17.82 -0.75 -6.59
N TRP A 321 18.17 0.51 -6.27
CA TRP A 321 18.04 1.05 -4.92
C TRP A 321 16.57 1.26 -4.55
N LEU A 322 15.79 1.93 -5.40
CA LEU A 322 14.35 2.13 -5.18
C LEU A 322 13.62 0.78 -5.11
N SER A 323 13.89 -0.15 -6.04
CA SER A 323 13.34 -1.50 -6.00
C SER A 323 13.72 -2.27 -4.73
N ARG A 324 14.91 -2.05 -4.13
CA ARG A 324 15.27 -2.68 -2.84
C ARG A 324 14.46 -2.12 -1.68
N ILE A 325 14.14 -0.83 -1.67
CA ILE A 325 13.25 -0.26 -0.65
C ILE A 325 11.83 -0.79 -0.86
N GLU A 326 11.38 -0.82 -2.11
CA GLU A 326 10.13 -1.45 -2.57
C GLU A 326 10.11 -2.99 -2.44
N THR A 327 11.20 -3.66 -2.01
CA THR A 327 11.18 -5.08 -1.64
C THR A 327 11.75 -5.31 -0.24
N GLY A 328 11.86 -4.27 0.61
CA GLY A 328 12.40 -4.36 1.98
C GLY A 328 13.78 -5.00 2.10
N ALA A 329 14.55 -5.06 1.00
CA ALA A 329 15.76 -5.86 0.90
C ALA A 329 16.93 -5.19 1.66
N PRO A 330 17.70 -5.96 2.47
CA PRO A 330 18.63 -5.37 3.42
C PRO A 330 19.85 -4.72 2.75
N LEU A 331 20.04 -3.44 3.07
CA LEU A 331 21.27 -2.65 2.91
C LEU A 331 21.82 -2.42 1.49
N VAL A 332 22.56 -1.32 1.37
CA VAL A 332 23.41 -0.98 0.23
C VAL A 332 24.73 -1.77 0.37
N PRO A 333 25.13 -2.64 -0.58
CA PRO A 333 26.29 -3.52 -0.39
C PRO A 333 27.65 -2.80 -0.42
N SER A 334 27.75 -1.73 -1.21
CA SER A 334 28.84 -0.74 -1.23
C SER A 334 28.35 0.52 -1.95
N LEU A 335 29.10 1.62 -1.84
CA LEU A 335 28.88 2.88 -2.59
C LEU A 335 30.05 3.22 -3.53
N ASP A 336 30.88 2.23 -3.92
CA ASP A 336 32.11 2.43 -4.69
C ASP A 336 31.89 3.13 -6.06
N GLY A 337 31.99 4.47 -6.10
CA GLY A 337 31.74 5.28 -7.29
C GLY A 337 30.30 5.79 -7.45
N GLU A 338 29.45 5.59 -6.43
CA GLU A 338 28.03 5.94 -6.38
C GLU A 338 27.73 7.01 -5.30
N GLU A 339 28.76 7.57 -4.66
CA GLU A 339 28.63 8.46 -3.50
C GLU A 339 27.86 9.75 -3.77
N ASP A 340 27.91 10.28 -5.00
CA ASP A 340 27.21 11.53 -5.35
C ASP A 340 25.71 11.32 -5.61
N LEU A 341 25.32 10.16 -6.15
CA LEU A 341 23.92 9.76 -6.23
C LEU A 341 23.36 9.52 -4.82
N ALA A 342 24.12 8.84 -3.96
CA ALA A 342 23.76 8.66 -2.55
C ALA A 342 23.58 10.01 -1.82
N ARG A 343 24.49 10.97 -2.02
CA ARG A 343 24.34 12.34 -1.49
C ARG A 343 23.09 13.03 -2.02
N ALA A 344 22.76 12.87 -3.31
CA ALA A 344 21.59 13.48 -3.92
C ALA A 344 20.25 12.92 -3.38
N MET A 345 20.16 11.61 -3.16
CA MET A 345 18.93 10.95 -2.67
C MET A 345 18.69 11.14 -1.16
N LEU A 346 19.76 11.34 -0.37
CA LEU A 346 19.70 11.40 1.09
C LEU A 346 18.66 12.37 1.70
N PRO A 347 18.49 13.62 1.19
CA PRO A 347 17.57 14.59 1.79
C PRO A 347 16.09 14.20 1.65
N ALA A 348 15.71 13.60 0.52
CA ALA A 348 14.34 13.14 0.29
C ALA A 348 14.03 11.88 1.10
N LEU A 349 14.89 10.86 0.99
CA LEU A 349 14.71 9.57 1.67
C LEU A 349 14.71 9.69 3.20
N SER A 350 15.47 10.64 3.77
CA SER A 350 15.51 10.87 5.22
C SER A 350 14.17 11.39 5.78
N GLU A 351 13.45 12.20 5.01
CA GLU A 351 12.18 12.81 5.43
C GLU A 351 10.98 11.89 5.21
N MET A 352 11.03 11.00 4.21
CA MET A 352 10.07 9.90 4.02
C MET A 352 9.98 8.98 5.26
N PRO A 353 8.83 8.32 5.51
CA PRO A 353 8.66 7.35 6.60
C PRO A 353 9.16 5.93 6.22
N GLY A 354 8.95 4.95 7.10
CA GLY A 354 9.18 3.53 6.80
C GLY A 354 10.62 3.18 6.41
N GLU A 355 10.76 2.27 5.44
CA GLU A 355 12.07 1.77 4.99
C GLU A 355 12.90 2.83 4.26
N TYR A 356 12.30 3.88 3.69
CA TYR A 356 13.02 4.98 3.02
C TYR A 356 13.98 5.69 3.99
N ARG A 357 13.54 5.95 5.22
CA ARG A 357 14.39 6.53 6.27
C ARG A 357 15.51 5.58 6.71
N ARG A 358 15.19 4.28 6.86
CA ARG A 358 16.19 3.24 7.18
C ARG A 358 17.23 3.13 6.08
N PHE A 359 16.83 3.16 4.81
CA PHE A 359 17.74 3.15 3.68
C PHE A 359 18.63 4.41 3.66
N ALA A 360 18.07 5.60 3.95
CA ALA A 360 18.85 6.83 4.11
C ALA A 360 19.83 6.79 5.30
N GLU A 361 19.48 6.13 6.41
CA GLU A 361 20.39 5.92 7.55
C GLU A 361 21.56 5.00 7.19
N HIS A 362 21.31 3.89 6.50
CA HIS A 362 22.36 2.99 6.01
C HIS A 362 23.24 3.65 4.94
N MET A 363 22.63 4.36 3.99
CA MET A 363 23.34 5.12 2.95
C MET A 363 24.24 6.21 3.55
N ARG A 364 23.78 6.91 4.59
CA ARG A 364 24.58 7.87 5.35
C ARG A 364 25.78 7.20 6.03
N ALA A 365 25.58 6.06 6.70
CA ALA A 365 26.67 5.32 7.35
C ALA A 365 27.75 4.84 6.36
N ALA A 366 27.35 4.44 5.15
CA ALA A 366 28.26 4.09 4.07
C ALA A 366 29.02 5.32 3.52
N LEU A 367 28.33 6.46 3.32
CA LEU A 367 28.94 7.74 2.91
C LEU A 367 29.95 8.26 3.94
N ASP A 368 29.65 8.12 5.23
CA ASP A 368 30.53 8.53 6.34
C ASP A 368 31.73 7.57 6.55
N GLY A 369 31.96 6.63 5.62
CA GLY A 369 33.12 5.73 5.60
C GLY A 369 33.25 4.85 6.86
N THR A 370 32.15 4.66 7.58
CA THR A 370 32.15 4.03 8.91
C THR A 370 31.49 2.66 8.81
N PRO A 371 32.27 1.55 8.86
CA PRO A 371 31.69 0.21 8.98
C PRO A 371 30.82 0.16 10.23
N GLY A 372 29.56 -0.21 10.07
CA GLY A 372 28.58 -0.20 11.16
C GLY A 372 29.09 -1.00 12.36
N GLN A 373 29.08 -0.37 13.55
CA GLN A 373 29.27 -1.12 14.78
C GLN A 373 27.98 -1.89 15.07
N ASP A 374 28.03 -3.22 15.08
CA ASP A 374 26.92 -4.07 15.52
C ASP A 374 26.51 -3.73 16.96
N THR A 375 25.48 -2.92 17.14
CA THR A 375 24.99 -2.49 18.46
C THR A 375 24.07 -3.52 19.14
N THR A 376 24.20 -4.81 18.82
CA THR A 376 23.50 -5.92 19.52
C THR A 376 24.37 -7.19 19.68
N ALA A 377 25.49 -7.08 20.41
CA ALA A 377 26.18 -8.25 20.98
C ALA A 377 26.63 -7.96 22.43
N PRO A 378 26.30 -8.81 23.43
CA PRO A 378 26.67 -8.57 24.82
C PRO A 378 28.16 -8.80 25.06
N ARG A 379 28.86 -7.80 25.62
CA ARG A 379 30.29 -7.88 25.92
C ARG A 379 30.58 -8.83 27.08
N GLY A 380 31.21 -9.96 26.77
CA GLY A 380 32.04 -10.71 27.72
C GLY A 380 33.48 -10.16 27.77
N ALA A 381 34.20 -10.45 28.87
CA ALA A 381 35.66 -10.36 28.93
C ALA A 381 36.28 -11.46 28.01
N ASP A 382 37.53 -11.40 27.54
CA ASP A 382 38.73 -11.07 28.31
C ASP A 382 39.89 -10.50 27.46
N ALA A 383 41.03 -10.17 28.09
CA ALA A 383 42.14 -9.47 27.44
C ALA A 383 43.34 -10.36 27.06
N SER A 384 43.88 -10.20 25.83
CA SER A 384 45.34 -10.13 25.51
C SER A 384 45.63 -10.06 23.99
N PRO A 385 46.69 -9.34 23.53
CA PRO A 385 47.10 -9.29 22.12
C PRO A 385 48.29 -10.25 21.80
N GLY A 386 48.32 -10.85 20.59
CA GLY A 386 49.40 -11.77 20.19
C GLY A 386 49.51 -12.15 18.71
N THR A 387 50.28 -11.38 17.93
CA THR A 387 51.10 -11.77 16.76
C THR A 387 50.65 -12.85 15.74
N ALA A 388 50.22 -12.38 14.55
CA ALA A 388 50.68 -12.74 13.19
C ALA A 388 51.12 -14.18 12.81
N ALA A 389 50.54 -14.74 11.72
CA ALA A 389 51.23 -15.02 10.43
C ALA A 389 50.40 -15.80 9.37
N HIS A 390 50.65 -15.51 8.09
CA HIS A 390 50.49 -16.32 6.84
C HIS A 390 49.17 -17.01 6.40
N ARG A 391 48.76 -16.65 5.16
CA ARG A 391 48.01 -17.44 4.13
C ARG A 391 48.79 -18.73 3.71
N PRO A 392 48.22 -19.74 2.99
CA PRO A 392 47.10 -19.65 2.03
C PRO A 392 46.06 -20.80 1.97
N THR A 393 45.11 -20.65 1.03
CA THR A 393 44.18 -21.62 0.40
C THR A 393 44.91 -22.74 -0.40
N PRO A 394 44.27 -23.81 -0.98
CA PRO A 394 42.85 -23.96 -1.36
C PRO A 394 42.20 -25.39 -1.22
N THR A 395 41.03 -25.56 -1.86
CA THR A 395 40.37 -26.80 -2.36
C THR A 395 39.63 -27.76 -1.40
N ALA A 396 38.58 -28.39 -1.95
CA ALA A 396 37.64 -29.38 -1.37
C ALA A 396 37.70 -30.68 -2.23
N PRO A 397 36.74 -31.66 -2.24
CA PRO A 397 35.58 -31.96 -1.36
C PRO A 397 35.51 -33.46 -0.92
N ARG A 398 34.36 -33.93 -0.38
CA ARG A 398 33.96 -35.37 -0.17
C ARG A 398 34.77 -36.14 0.91
N GLU A 399 34.37 -37.27 1.51
CA GLU A 399 33.11 -38.07 1.60
C GLU A 399 33.17 -39.01 2.85
N GLU A 400 32.03 -39.54 3.33
CA GLU A 400 31.89 -40.78 4.15
C GLU A 400 32.57 -40.87 5.57
N PRO A 401 32.60 -42.02 6.31
CA PRO A 401 31.41 -42.57 7.01
C PRO A 401 31.62 -43.15 8.45
N SER A 402 30.50 -43.47 9.10
CA SER A 402 30.21 -44.62 10.03
C SER A 402 31.18 -45.17 11.11
N SER A 403 30.55 -45.46 12.27
CA SER A 403 30.60 -46.71 13.08
C SER A 403 31.72 -47.04 14.12
N THR A 404 31.37 -46.81 15.41
CA THR A 404 31.39 -47.77 16.57
C THR A 404 32.70 -48.38 17.13
N VAL A 405 32.53 -49.05 18.31
CA VAL A 405 33.44 -49.96 19.06
C VAL A 405 34.38 -49.27 20.07
N THR A 406 34.43 -49.60 21.37
CA THR A 406 33.51 -50.29 22.35
C THR A 406 33.77 -49.64 23.76
N ASP A 407 33.68 -50.17 25.00
CA ASP A 407 33.46 -51.51 25.59
C ASP A 407 33.16 -51.45 27.12
N SER A 408 32.58 -52.54 27.67
CA SER A 408 32.81 -53.14 29.02
C SER A 408 32.64 -52.33 30.34
N GLN A 409 32.11 -52.88 31.47
CA GLN A 409 31.68 -54.26 31.79
C GLN A 409 30.89 -54.42 33.13
N ILE A 410 30.44 -55.68 33.39
CA ILE A 410 30.15 -56.35 34.70
C ILE A 410 28.69 -56.37 35.26
N SER A 411 27.95 -57.39 34.77
CA SER A 411 27.32 -58.52 35.52
C SER A 411 26.07 -58.37 36.42
N GLU A 412 24.94 -58.88 35.93
CA GLU A 412 24.35 -60.24 36.20
C GLU A 412 24.31 -60.84 37.65
N PRO A 413 23.43 -61.85 37.95
CA PRO A 413 22.28 -62.43 37.21
C PRO A 413 20.96 -62.31 38.06
N THR A 414 19.93 -63.19 38.19
CA THR A 414 19.55 -64.59 37.82
C THR A 414 17.97 -64.70 37.79
N PRO A 415 17.23 -65.86 37.62
CA PRO A 415 16.07 -65.86 36.71
C PRO A 415 14.74 -66.52 37.22
N SER A 416 13.84 -66.84 36.27
CA SER A 416 12.62 -67.71 36.31
C SER A 416 11.41 -67.20 37.13
N GLU A 417 10.24 -66.87 36.53
CA GLU A 417 9.22 -67.67 35.79
C GLU A 417 8.15 -68.32 36.72
N PRO A 418 6.91 -68.57 36.25
CA PRO A 418 5.99 -67.71 35.47
C PRO A 418 4.56 -67.69 36.11
N THR A 419 3.52 -67.17 35.40
CA THR A 419 2.09 -67.65 35.38
C THR A 419 0.99 -66.55 35.45
N ALA A 420 0.10 -66.58 34.45
CA ALA A 420 -1.32 -66.14 34.38
C ALA A 420 -1.77 -64.72 34.86
N LEU A 421 -2.06 -63.87 33.87
CA LEU A 421 -3.23 -62.98 33.72
C LEU A 421 -4.12 -62.65 34.95
N ARG A 422 -4.17 -61.35 35.26
CA ARG A 422 -5.35 -60.64 35.81
C ARG A 422 -5.55 -59.31 35.06
N PRO A 423 -6.77 -58.76 34.98
CA PRO A 423 -7.06 -57.59 34.14
C PRO A 423 -6.23 -56.37 34.54
N GLY A 424 -5.69 -55.68 33.53
CA GLY A 424 -4.76 -54.59 33.72
C GLY A 424 -5.40 -53.32 34.28
N ARG A 425 -4.83 -52.77 35.36
CA ARG A 425 -4.85 -51.33 35.56
C ARG A 425 -4.16 -50.66 34.36
N ARG A 426 -4.68 -49.53 33.87
CA ARG A 426 -3.91 -48.65 32.97
C ARG A 426 -2.57 -48.35 33.66
N GLN A 427 -1.48 -48.73 33.02
CA GLN A 427 -0.13 -48.64 33.58
C GLN A 427 0.47 -47.30 33.13
N ALA A 428 0.94 -46.48 34.07
CA ALA A 428 1.51 -45.17 33.74
C ALA A 428 2.72 -45.34 32.81
N ARG A 429 2.65 -44.75 31.62
CA ARG A 429 3.83 -44.50 30.77
C ARG A 429 4.61 -43.31 31.35
N GLY A 430 5.87 -43.17 30.94
CA GLY A 430 6.76 -42.12 31.44
C GLY A 430 6.24 -40.73 31.09
N ARG A 431 6.18 -39.84 32.08
CA ARG A 431 5.74 -38.44 31.91
C ARG A 431 6.66 -37.70 30.93
N ASN A 432 6.19 -37.44 29.72
CA ASN A 432 6.41 -36.12 29.13
C ASN A 432 5.64 -35.09 29.98
N LEU A 433 6.16 -33.87 30.07
CA LEU A 433 5.44 -32.75 30.69
C LEU A 433 4.73 -31.97 29.58
N ALA A 434 3.46 -31.61 29.76
CA ALA A 434 2.72 -30.84 28.77
C ALA A 434 3.49 -29.61 28.31
N LYS A 435 3.58 -29.44 27.00
CA LYS A 435 3.97 -28.18 26.38
C LYS A 435 2.78 -27.23 26.47
N LEU A 436 2.73 -26.40 27.51
CA LEU A 436 1.84 -25.23 27.56
C LEU A 436 2.16 -24.30 26.37
N ARG A 437 1.14 -23.96 25.56
CA ARG A 437 1.27 -23.16 24.33
C ARG A 437 0.14 -22.15 24.22
N GLY A 438 0.49 -20.86 24.11
CA GLY A 438 -0.47 -19.75 24.11
C GLY A 438 -1.17 -19.47 25.45
N VAL A 439 -1.15 -20.42 26.39
CA VAL A 439 -1.81 -20.31 27.71
C VAL A 439 -1.34 -19.05 28.46
N PRO A 440 -2.25 -18.21 28.98
CA PRO A 440 -1.92 -17.03 29.78
C PRO A 440 -0.99 -17.34 30.97
N PRO A 441 -0.16 -16.38 31.40
CA PRO A 441 0.74 -16.58 32.54
C PRO A 441 -0.06 -16.83 33.83
N HIS A 442 0.34 -17.86 34.59
CA HIS A 442 -0.31 -18.30 35.82
C HIS A 442 -0.56 -17.12 36.79
N ASN A 443 -1.84 -16.88 37.10
CA ASN A 443 -2.25 -15.78 37.97
C ASN A 443 -2.00 -16.14 39.44
N LEU A 444 -0.88 -15.66 39.98
CA LEU A 444 -0.50 -15.87 41.39
C LEU A 444 -1.57 -15.39 42.40
N ASN A 445 -2.48 -14.48 42.00
CA ASN A 445 -3.59 -13.97 42.81
C ASN A 445 -4.90 -14.76 42.64
N PHE A 446 -4.95 -15.81 41.81
CA PHE A 446 -6.12 -16.68 41.69
C PHE A 446 -6.56 -17.22 43.06
N THR A 447 -7.86 -17.26 43.33
CA THR A 447 -8.44 -17.52 44.65
C THR A 447 -9.78 -18.21 44.50
N GLY A 448 -10.00 -19.29 45.27
CA GLY A 448 -11.26 -20.02 45.31
C GLY A 448 -11.49 -20.94 44.10
N ARG A 449 -12.77 -21.16 43.77
CA ARG A 449 -13.27 -21.93 42.61
C ARG A 449 -12.93 -23.43 42.58
N GLU A 450 -12.47 -23.98 43.70
CA GLU A 450 -12.08 -25.39 43.83
C GLU A 450 -13.20 -26.35 43.36
N GLU A 451 -14.47 -26.12 43.74
CA GLU A 451 -15.61 -26.95 43.29
C GLU A 451 -15.77 -26.96 41.75
N ILE A 452 -15.52 -25.83 41.07
CA ILE A 452 -15.63 -25.73 39.61
C ILE A 452 -14.43 -26.42 38.97
N LEU A 453 -13.22 -26.22 39.48
CA LEU A 453 -11.99 -26.84 38.97
C LEU A 453 -12.02 -28.37 39.13
N THR A 454 -12.49 -28.87 40.28
CA THR A 454 -12.75 -30.30 40.50
C THR A 454 -13.82 -30.81 39.53
N ARG A 455 -14.96 -30.13 39.38
CA ARG A 455 -16.01 -30.58 38.45
C ARG A 455 -15.58 -30.61 36.98
N VAL A 456 -14.73 -29.67 36.54
CA VAL A 456 -14.12 -29.70 35.20
C VAL A 456 -13.19 -30.91 35.09
N HIS A 457 -12.35 -31.16 36.11
CA HIS A 457 -11.41 -32.29 36.10
C HIS A 457 -12.11 -33.65 36.12
N ASP A 458 -13.10 -33.84 36.98
CA ASP A 458 -13.84 -35.10 37.10
C ASP A 458 -14.53 -35.45 35.76
N LEU A 459 -15.22 -34.49 35.14
CA LEU A 459 -15.94 -34.74 33.88
C LEU A 459 -15.01 -34.99 32.68
N LEU A 460 -13.88 -34.28 32.58
CA LEU A 460 -12.89 -34.50 31.52
C LEU A 460 -12.09 -35.80 31.73
N THR A 461 -11.95 -36.28 32.97
CA THR A 461 -11.24 -37.55 33.26
C THR A 461 -12.15 -38.79 33.26
N GLU A 462 -13.48 -38.64 33.36
CA GLU A 462 -14.44 -39.74 33.25
C GLU A 462 -14.62 -40.26 31.81
N ALA A 463 -14.48 -39.40 30.78
CA ALA A 463 -14.58 -39.78 29.38
C ALA A 463 -13.65 -38.96 28.46
N SER A 464 -12.86 -39.65 27.63
CA SER A 464 -12.00 -39.02 26.61
C SER A 464 -12.85 -38.38 25.50
N GLY A 465 -12.50 -37.17 25.07
CA GLY A 465 -13.31 -36.35 24.16
C GLY A 465 -14.25 -35.40 24.89
N GLY A 466 -13.93 -35.00 26.13
CA GLY A 466 -14.81 -34.17 26.95
C GLY A 466 -14.84 -32.71 26.47
N VAL A 467 -16.04 -32.16 26.27
CA VAL A 467 -16.24 -30.73 25.93
C VAL A 467 -16.95 -30.03 27.09
N TYR A 468 -16.22 -29.15 27.80
CA TYR A 468 -16.72 -28.44 28.98
C TYR A 468 -16.89 -26.94 28.76
N LEU A 469 -18.11 -26.42 28.97
CA LEU A 469 -18.44 -25.01 28.79
C LEU A 469 -18.42 -24.22 30.12
N LEU A 470 -17.47 -23.30 30.24
CA LEU A 470 -17.46 -22.23 31.25
C LEU A 470 -18.18 -21.00 30.68
N SER A 471 -19.40 -20.72 31.15
CA SER A 471 -20.22 -19.60 30.69
C SER A 471 -20.48 -18.57 31.78
N GLY A 472 -20.98 -17.38 31.43
CA GLY A 472 -21.33 -16.33 32.39
C GLY A 472 -20.82 -14.93 32.02
N GLY A 473 -20.97 -13.99 32.95
CA GLY A 473 -20.75 -12.55 32.72
C GLY A 473 -19.31 -12.13 32.36
N GLY A 474 -19.14 -10.85 32.03
CA GLY A 474 -17.84 -10.19 31.92
C GLY A 474 -17.20 -10.00 33.30
N GLY A 475 -15.88 -10.16 33.41
CA GLY A 475 -15.14 -9.99 34.67
C GLY A 475 -15.32 -11.09 35.74
N ILE A 476 -16.18 -12.11 35.47
CA ILE A 476 -16.53 -13.18 36.42
C ILE A 476 -15.42 -14.25 36.62
N GLY A 477 -14.42 -14.25 35.74
CA GLY A 477 -13.21 -15.07 35.87
C GLY A 477 -13.12 -16.34 35.01
N LYS A 478 -13.99 -16.56 34.01
CA LYS A 478 -14.00 -17.78 33.16
C LYS A 478 -12.61 -18.13 32.60
N THR A 479 -12.00 -17.18 31.88
CA THR A 479 -10.62 -17.22 31.36
C THR A 479 -9.58 -17.55 32.42
N GLN A 480 -9.77 -17.07 33.66
CA GLN A 480 -8.86 -17.31 34.77
C GLN A 480 -9.04 -18.71 35.36
N ILE A 481 -10.27 -19.26 35.39
CA ILE A 481 -10.55 -20.65 35.76
C ILE A 481 -9.94 -21.60 34.73
N ALA A 482 -10.10 -21.31 33.43
CA ALA A 482 -9.49 -22.10 32.35
C ALA A 482 -7.95 -22.02 32.39
N THR A 483 -7.38 -20.84 32.69
CA THR A 483 -5.94 -20.66 32.91
C THR A 483 -5.45 -21.47 34.12
N GLU A 484 -6.13 -21.38 35.26
CA GLU A 484 -5.79 -22.14 36.48
C GLU A 484 -5.84 -23.65 36.20
N TYR A 485 -6.91 -24.14 35.56
CA TYR A 485 -7.05 -25.54 35.16
C TYR A 485 -5.86 -25.99 34.31
N ALA A 486 -5.54 -25.22 33.25
CA ALA A 486 -4.44 -25.51 32.33
C ALA A 486 -3.06 -25.53 33.03
N HIS A 487 -2.80 -24.69 34.05
CA HIS A 487 -1.54 -24.73 34.81
C HIS A 487 -1.49 -25.83 35.87
N ARG A 488 -2.63 -26.12 36.51
CA ARG A 488 -2.79 -27.05 37.63
C ARG A 488 -2.76 -28.51 37.18
N TYR A 489 -3.48 -28.85 36.12
CA TYR A 489 -3.63 -30.21 35.58
C TYR A 489 -2.74 -30.47 34.35
N ARG A 490 -1.80 -29.58 34.03
CA ARG A 490 -0.87 -29.75 32.89
C ARG A 490 -0.13 -31.09 32.89
N ASP A 491 0.14 -31.69 34.06
CA ASP A 491 0.93 -32.91 34.19
C ASP A 491 0.10 -34.18 33.85
N ASP A 492 -1.19 -34.01 33.52
CA ASP A 492 -2.13 -35.03 33.05
C ASP A 492 -2.36 -34.98 31.52
N TYR A 493 -1.66 -34.08 30.81
CA TYR A 493 -1.69 -33.91 29.36
C TYR A 493 -0.27 -33.98 28.75
N ASP A 494 -0.16 -34.33 27.48
CA ASP A 494 1.05 -34.25 26.66
C ASP A 494 1.16 -32.88 25.93
N LEU A 495 0.01 -32.26 25.64
CA LEU A 495 -0.11 -30.96 24.95
C LEU A 495 -1.25 -30.12 25.55
N VAL A 496 -1.03 -28.83 25.77
CA VAL A 496 -2.08 -27.88 26.16
C VAL A 496 -1.98 -26.63 25.28
N TRP A 497 -3.00 -26.38 24.46
CA TRP A 497 -2.99 -25.33 23.44
C TRP A 497 -4.14 -24.33 23.60
N TRP A 498 -3.81 -23.04 23.59
CA TRP A 498 -4.76 -21.95 23.77
C TRP A 498 -5.20 -21.35 22.43
N ILE A 499 -6.49 -21.10 22.28
CA ILE A 499 -7.15 -20.62 21.07
C ILE A 499 -8.00 -19.39 21.45
N PRO A 500 -7.52 -18.17 21.17
CA PRO A 500 -8.38 -16.99 21.19
C PRO A 500 -9.50 -17.17 20.17
N ALA A 501 -10.75 -17.07 20.59
CA ALA A 501 -11.91 -17.48 19.79
C ALA A 501 -12.93 -16.34 19.58
N ASN A 502 -12.49 -15.10 19.78
CA ASN A 502 -13.27 -13.87 19.54
C ASN A 502 -13.79 -13.73 18.10
N SER A 503 -13.15 -14.40 17.13
CA SER A 503 -13.64 -14.52 15.76
C SER A 503 -13.11 -15.79 15.09
N SER A 504 -13.77 -16.23 14.02
CA SER A 504 -13.32 -17.38 13.21
C SER A 504 -11.88 -17.23 12.71
N ALA A 505 -11.45 -16.01 12.36
CA ALA A 505 -10.07 -15.75 11.90
C ALA A 505 -9.01 -16.01 13.00
N ASP A 506 -9.37 -15.80 14.27
CA ASP A 506 -8.47 -16.02 15.42
C ASP A 506 -8.29 -17.51 15.74
N VAL A 507 -9.38 -18.28 15.64
CA VAL A 507 -9.37 -19.75 15.72
C VAL A 507 -8.48 -20.33 14.63
N HIS A 508 -8.73 -19.92 13.39
CA HIS A 508 -7.97 -20.29 12.20
C HIS A 508 -6.47 -19.97 12.29
N GLN A 509 -6.10 -18.78 12.79
CA GLN A 509 -4.71 -18.42 13.06
C GLN A 509 -4.07 -19.27 14.17
N SER A 510 -4.82 -19.65 15.21
CA SER A 510 -4.28 -20.53 16.26
C SER A 510 -4.07 -21.97 15.76
N TYR A 511 -4.94 -22.47 14.88
CA TYR A 511 -4.75 -23.75 14.21
C TYR A 511 -3.53 -23.77 13.27
N LEU A 512 -3.28 -22.72 12.48
CA LEU A 512 -2.06 -22.61 11.66
C LEU A 512 -0.78 -22.70 12.51
N ARG A 513 -0.77 -22.06 13.69
CA ARG A 513 0.35 -22.16 14.64
C ARG A 513 0.46 -23.55 15.29
N LEU A 514 -0.64 -24.29 15.43
CA LEU A 514 -0.64 -25.66 15.93
C LEU A 514 -0.12 -26.64 14.86
N ALA A 515 -0.51 -26.49 13.59
CA ALA A 515 0.05 -27.24 12.46
C ALA A 515 1.57 -27.15 12.42
N ARG A 516 2.10 -25.92 12.50
CA ARG A 516 3.54 -25.63 12.65
C ARG A 516 4.18 -26.30 13.86
N HIS A 517 3.46 -26.45 14.98
CA HIS A 517 4.01 -27.09 16.17
C HIS A 517 4.03 -28.61 16.09
N LEU A 518 3.05 -29.21 15.42
CA LEU A 518 2.95 -30.64 15.14
C LEU A 518 3.85 -31.09 13.97
N GLY A 519 4.42 -30.14 13.21
CA GLY A 519 5.29 -30.44 12.07
C GLY A 519 4.53 -30.78 10.79
N LEU A 520 3.25 -30.43 10.72
CA LEU A 520 2.40 -30.65 9.55
C LEU A 520 2.80 -29.68 8.42
N VAL A 521 2.70 -30.15 7.17
CA VAL A 521 3.03 -29.34 6.00
C VAL A 521 1.96 -28.27 5.79
N GLU A 522 2.38 -27.01 5.66
CA GLU A 522 1.46 -25.88 5.52
C GLU A 522 0.89 -25.77 4.09
N GLU A 523 -0.41 -26.04 3.95
CA GLU A 523 -1.17 -25.71 2.72
C GLU A 523 -1.31 -24.19 2.59
N SER A 524 -0.28 -23.57 2.01
CA SER A 524 -0.13 -22.11 1.88
C SER A 524 -1.38 -21.44 1.33
N GLY A 525 -2.13 -20.76 2.21
CA GLY A 525 -3.28 -19.92 1.86
C GLY A 525 -4.64 -20.39 2.36
N ASN A 526 -4.82 -21.66 2.77
CA ASN A 526 -6.11 -22.12 3.34
C ASN A 526 -6.03 -22.39 4.85
N LEU A 527 -6.54 -21.46 5.65
CA LEU A 527 -6.60 -21.60 7.09
C LEU A 527 -7.64 -22.64 7.55
N GLU A 528 -8.74 -22.79 6.83
CA GLU A 528 -9.86 -23.70 7.15
C GLU A 528 -9.47 -25.16 6.94
N LYS A 529 -8.81 -25.47 5.83
CA LYS A 529 -8.18 -26.79 5.64
C LYS A 529 -7.04 -27.04 6.62
N THR A 530 -6.23 -26.03 6.95
CA THR A 530 -5.21 -26.18 7.99
C THR A 530 -5.85 -26.52 9.35
N ALA A 531 -6.99 -25.91 9.69
CA ALA A 531 -7.76 -26.25 10.88
C ALA A 531 -8.33 -27.67 10.82
N GLN A 532 -8.89 -28.09 9.67
CA GLN A 532 -9.38 -29.45 9.51
C GLN A 532 -8.25 -30.48 9.63
N HIS A 533 -7.13 -30.30 8.92
CA HIS A 533 -6.01 -31.23 8.97
C HIS A 533 -5.42 -31.35 10.38
N VAL A 534 -5.37 -30.24 11.13
CA VAL A 534 -5.00 -30.29 12.56
C VAL A 534 -6.03 -31.06 13.39
N ARG A 535 -7.34 -30.89 13.16
CA ARG A 535 -8.37 -31.73 13.82
C ARG A 535 -8.23 -33.20 13.48
N ASP A 536 -8.03 -33.55 12.21
CA ASP A 536 -7.87 -34.93 11.75
C ASP A 536 -6.66 -35.59 12.46
N VAL A 537 -5.55 -34.86 12.60
CA VAL A 537 -4.36 -35.31 13.34
C VAL A 537 -4.64 -35.40 14.85
N LEU A 538 -5.30 -34.41 15.45
CA LEU A 538 -5.71 -34.46 16.86
C LEU A 538 -6.67 -35.63 17.16
N GLU A 539 -7.52 -36.03 16.21
CA GLU A 539 -8.44 -37.16 16.38
C GLU A 539 -7.76 -38.52 16.14
N SER A 540 -6.88 -38.63 15.14
CA SER A 540 -6.41 -39.92 14.62
C SER A 540 -4.95 -40.29 14.90
N ASP A 541 -4.07 -39.33 15.23
CA ASP A 541 -2.64 -39.60 15.44
C ASP A 541 -2.31 -39.93 16.91
N PRO A 542 -1.89 -41.18 17.22
CA PRO A 542 -1.53 -41.58 18.58
C PRO A 542 -0.19 -41.00 19.08
N GLU A 543 0.62 -40.34 18.24
CA GLU A 543 1.87 -39.69 18.68
C GLU A 543 1.64 -38.32 19.34
N VAL A 544 0.47 -37.69 19.13
CA VAL A 544 0.10 -36.41 19.76
C VAL A 544 -0.16 -36.56 21.26
N GLY A 545 -0.62 -37.72 21.71
CA GLY A 545 -0.90 -38.02 23.11
C GLY A 545 -2.21 -37.42 23.63
N HIS A 546 -2.32 -37.25 24.95
CA HIS A 546 -3.50 -36.68 25.61
C HIS A 546 -3.44 -35.15 25.54
N TRP A 547 -4.28 -34.51 24.72
CA TRP A 547 -4.23 -33.07 24.49
C TRP A 547 -5.39 -32.31 25.17
N LEU A 548 -5.19 -31.01 25.41
CA LEU A 548 -6.22 -30.08 25.88
C LEU A 548 -6.24 -28.85 24.97
N LEU A 549 -7.40 -28.56 24.36
CA LEU A 549 -7.66 -27.29 23.69
C LEU A 549 -8.46 -26.36 24.61
N VAL A 550 -8.07 -25.10 24.69
CA VAL A 550 -8.84 -24.06 25.39
C VAL A 550 -9.27 -22.98 24.43
N PHE A 551 -10.57 -22.87 24.15
CA PHE A 551 -11.17 -21.81 23.34
C PHE A 551 -11.66 -20.68 24.27
N ASP A 552 -11.15 -19.45 24.11
CA ASP A 552 -11.40 -18.36 25.05
C ASP A 552 -12.11 -17.14 24.41
N ASP A 553 -13.06 -16.58 25.16
CA ASP A 553 -13.96 -15.45 24.81
C ASP A 553 -14.72 -15.67 23.48
N VAL A 554 -15.29 -16.87 23.32
CA VAL A 554 -16.20 -17.22 22.23
C VAL A 554 -17.46 -16.32 22.30
N PRO A 555 -17.82 -15.59 21.23
CA PRO A 555 -19.00 -14.72 21.23
C PRO A 555 -20.30 -15.44 20.84
N ASP A 556 -20.18 -16.52 20.08
CA ASP A 556 -21.24 -17.21 19.35
C ASP A 556 -20.85 -18.70 19.30
N LEU A 557 -21.58 -19.56 20.02
CA LEU A 557 -21.23 -20.96 20.17
C LEU A 557 -21.59 -21.78 18.92
N ASP A 558 -22.74 -21.51 18.29
CA ASP A 558 -23.18 -22.26 17.10
C ASP A 558 -22.21 -22.09 15.93
N ARG A 559 -21.64 -20.88 15.74
CA ARG A 559 -20.56 -20.66 14.75
C ARG A 559 -19.24 -21.39 15.04
N LEU A 560 -18.99 -21.78 16.30
CA LEU A 560 -17.81 -22.57 16.65
C LEU A 560 -18.02 -24.06 16.30
N ASP A 561 -19.26 -24.55 16.41
CA ASP A 561 -19.67 -25.90 15.98
C ASP A 561 -19.67 -26.01 14.45
N GLU A 562 -20.20 -25.01 13.74
CA GLU A 562 -20.09 -24.88 12.28
C GLU A 562 -18.64 -24.88 11.79
N ALA A 563 -17.72 -24.26 12.55
CA ALA A 563 -16.29 -24.26 12.24
C ALA A 563 -15.57 -25.59 12.56
N GLY A 564 -16.24 -26.52 13.26
CA GLY A 564 -15.76 -27.85 13.63
C GLY A 564 -14.89 -27.88 14.90
N LEU A 565 -15.38 -28.57 15.93
CA LEU A 565 -14.57 -28.99 17.10
C LEU A 565 -14.04 -30.41 16.91
N PRO A 566 -12.82 -30.75 17.39
CA PRO A 566 -12.40 -32.14 17.47
C PRO A 566 -13.27 -32.91 18.48
N SER A 567 -13.75 -34.07 18.04
CA SER A 567 -14.91 -34.78 18.59
C SER A 567 -14.70 -36.28 18.82
N ASN A 568 -13.76 -36.92 18.10
CA ASN A 568 -13.45 -38.36 18.22
C ASN A 568 -12.04 -38.65 18.76
N GLY A 569 -11.31 -37.64 19.24
CA GLY A 569 -9.92 -37.76 19.67
C GLY A 569 -9.72 -38.23 21.12
N PRO A 570 -8.45 -38.46 21.51
CA PRO A 570 -8.09 -38.87 22.87
C PRO A 570 -8.03 -37.71 23.88
N GLY A 571 -8.25 -36.46 23.48
CA GLY A 571 -8.09 -35.26 24.31
C GLY A 571 -9.37 -34.47 24.57
N ASP A 572 -9.22 -33.33 25.27
CA ASP A 572 -10.31 -32.56 25.87
C ASP A 572 -10.41 -31.13 25.33
N VAL A 573 -11.60 -30.54 25.48
CA VAL A 573 -11.89 -29.15 25.07
C VAL A 573 -12.53 -28.38 26.24
N VAL A 574 -11.95 -27.25 26.60
CA VAL A 574 -12.56 -26.26 27.50
C VAL A 574 -12.94 -25.02 26.71
N ILE A 575 -14.18 -24.56 26.83
CA ILE A 575 -14.70 -23.38 26.15
C ILE A 575 -15.03 -22.30 27.18
N THR A 576 -14.62 -21.05 26.94
CA THR A 576 -15.12 -19.88 27.69
C THR A 576 -15.99 -19.00 26.79
N SER A 577 -17.21 -18.68 27.26
CA SER A 577 -18.18 -17.90 26.48
C SER A 577 -19.03 -16.97 27.34
N ARG A 578 -19.67 -15.98 26.72
CA ARG A 578 -20.77 -15.22 27.31
C ARG A 578 -22.12 -15.88 27.05
N ASP A 579 -22.24 -16.56 25.91
CA ASP A 579 -23.39 -17.40 25.59
C ASP A 579 -23.43 -18.62 26.54
N GLN A 580 -24.65 -19.07 26.81
CA GLN A 580 -24.98 -20.17 27.70
C GLN A 580 -25.83 -21.24 26.98
N SER A 581 -26.23 -20.99 25.72
CA SER A 581 -27.20 -21.77 24.92
C SER A 581 -27.05 -23.29 25.02
N TRP A 582 -25.81 -23.79 25.01
CA TRP A 582 -25.49 -25.22 25.00
C TRP A 582 -25.76 -25.95 26.33
N ILE A 583 -25.79 -25.24 27.47
CA ILE A 583 -26.02 -25.87 28.77
C ILE A 583 -27.52 -26.22 28.93
N PRO A 584 -28.49 -25.30 28.73
CA PRO A 584 -29.92 -25.65 28.76
C PRO A 584 -30.36 -26.59 27.63
N SER A 585 -29.66 -26.60 26.49
CA SER A 585 -29.96 -27.51 25.39
C SER A 585 -29.34 -28.91 25.55
N GLY A 586 -28.47 -29.12 26.55
CA GLY A 586 -27.77 -30.39 26.77
C GLY A 586 -26.78 -30.76 25.66
N ARG A 587 -26.19 -29.78 24.96
CA ARG A 587 -25.14 -30.03 23.95
C ARG A 587 -23.76 -30.24 24.56
N SER A 588 -23.49 -29.63 25.71
CA SER A 588 -22.22 -29.74 26.45
C SER A 588 -22.49 -29.63 27.95
N GLU A 589 -21.77 -30.43 28.75
CA GLU A 589 -21.72 -30.23 30.20
C GLU A 589 -20.98 -28.92 30.52
N GLY A 590 -21.43 -28.19 31.54
CA GLY A 590 -20.89 -26.87 31.79
C GLY A 590 -21.32 -26.26 33.12
N SER A 591 -20.72 -25.12 33.43
CA SER A 591 -21.06 -24.28 34.56
C SER A 591 -21.33 -22.85 34.11
N VAL A 592 -22.46 -22.29 34.54
CA VAL A 592 -22.65 -20.84 34.61
C VAL A 592 -21.86 -20.36 35.84
N VAL A 593 -20.72 -19.70 35.60
CA VAL A 593 -19.79 -19.28 36.66
C VAL A 593 -20.44 -18.16 37.49
N PRO A 594 -20.68 -18.36 38.81
CA PRO A 594 -21.26 -17.34 39.68
C PRO A 594 -20.20 -16.29 40.09
N SER A 595 -20.57 -15.26 40.87
CA SER A 595 -19.59 -14.42 41.58
C SER A 595 -18.77 -15.25 42.60
N LEU A 596 -17.75 -14.66 43.22
CA LEU A 596 -17.04 -15.27 44.34
C LEU A 596 -17.97 -15.45 45.55
N THR A 597 -17.64 -16.36 46.47
CA THR A 597 -18.25 -16.35 47.80
C THR A 597 -17.75 -15.14 48.63
N PRO A 598 -18.41 -14.77 49.74
CA PRO A 598 -17.89 -13.77 50.68
C PRO A 598 -16.45 -14.07 51.15
N GLU A 599 -16.17 -15.33 51.49
CA GLU A 599 -14.87 -15.79 51.97
C GLU A 599 -13.80 -15.73 50.88
N GLU A 600 -14.13 -16.18 49.67
CA GLU A 600 -13.26 -16.07 48.49
C GLU A 600 -12.96 -14.59 48.15
N SER A 601 -13.95 -13.70 48.32
CA SER A 601 -13.82 -12.27 48.03
C SER A 601 -12.86 -11.58 49.00
N VAL A 602 -13.01 -11.83 50.31
CA VAL A 602 -12.12 -11.30 51.35
C VAL A 602 -10.71 -11.87 51.19
N ALA A 603 -10.59 -13.17 50.85
CA ALA A 603 -9.31 -13.80 50.56
C ALA A 603 -8.61 -13.15 49.35
N LEU A 604 -9.33 -12.89 48.24
CA LEU A 604 -8.78 -12.23 47.05
C LEU A 604 -8.34 -10.79 47.38
N LEU A 605 -9.19 -10.02 48.08
CA LEU A 605 -8.88 -8.65 48.47
C LEU A 605 -7.61 -8.56 49.33
N ARG A 606 -7.47 -9.41 50.37
CA ARG A 606 -6.23 -9.47 51.18
C ARG A 606 -5.02 -9.95 50.38
N LYS A 607 -5.20 -10.87 49.44
CA LYS A 607 -4.11 -11.40 48.59
C LYS A 607 -3.57 -10.33 47.64
N VAL A 608 -4.43 -9.43 47.14
CA VAL A 608 -4.05 -8.29 46.28
C VAL A 608 -3.60 -7.06 47.09
N CYS A 609 -4.16 -6.85 48.29
CA CYS A 609 -3.87 -5.76 49.22
C CYS A 609 -3.58 -6.27 50.65
N PRO A 610 -2.34 -6.69 50.95
CA PRO A 610 -2.00 -7.33 52.24
C PRO A 610 -1.89 -6.39 53.45
N GLN A 611 -2.26 -5.11 53.32
CA GLN A 611 -2.18 -4.09 54.36
C GLN A 611 -3.50 -3.28 54.36
N GLY A 612 -3.93 -2.81 55.53
CA GLY A 612 -5.18 -2.06 55.71
C GLY A 612 -6.44 -2.94 55.86
N LEU A 613 -6.51 -4.07 55.15
CA LEU A 613 -7.65 -5.02 55.21
C LEU A 613 -7.45 -6.09 56.31
N GLU A 614 -7.22 -5.64 57.53
CA GLU A 614 -7.04 -6.53 58.70
C GLU A 614 -8.40 -7.02 59.25
N ASP A 615 -9.45 -6.19 59.25
CA ASP A 615 -10.82 -6.58 59.59
C ASP A 615 -11.53 -7.28 58.41
N ASP A 616 -12.24 -8.36 58.69
CA ASP A 616 -13.10 -9.04 57.70
C ASP A 616 -14.30 -8.16 57.29
N THR A 617 -14.78 -7.30 58.20
CA THR A 617 -16.02 -6.52 58.07
C THR A 617 -15.96 -5.53 56.92
N ASP A 618 -14.89 -4.74 56.84
CA ASP A 618 -14.72 -3.74 55.78
C ASP A 618 -14.31 -4.38 54.44
N ALA A 619 -13.53 -5.46 54.47
CA ALA A 619 -13.26 -6.26 53.28
C ALA A 619 -14.56 -6.86 52.69
N LEU A 620 -15.49 -7.30 53.55
CA LEU A 620 -16.80 -7.80 53.15
C LEU A 620 -17.70 -6.69 52.59
N ARG A 621 -17.75 -5.50 53.19
CA ARG A 621 -18.50 -4.35 52.65
C ARG A 621 -18.03 -3.95 51.24
N ILE A 622 -16.72 -3.95 51.00
CA ILE A 622 -16.16 -3.76 49.66
C ILE A 622 -16.62 -4.88 48.72
N ALA A 623 -16.62 -6.13 49.19
CA ALA A 623 -17.04 -7.28 48.39
C ALA A 623 -18.53 -7.24 48.00
N GLU A 624 -19.41 -6.93 48.96
CA GLU A 624 -20.85 -6.78 48.75
C GLU A 624 -21.15 -5.64 47.76
N ARG A 625 -20.53 -4.45 47.94
CA ARG A 625 -20.78 -3.30 47.06
C ARG A 625 -20.23 -3.49 45.64
N LEU A 626 -19.33 -4.46 45.45
CA LEU A 626 -18.79 -4.87 44.14
C LEU A 626 -19.40 -6.18 43.62
N GLU A 627 -20.52 -6.64 44.18
CA GLU A 627 -21.27 -7.85 43.76
C GLU A 627 -20.40 -9.13 43.72
N HIS A 628 -19.37 -9.18 44.56
CA HIS A 628 -18.37 -10.26 44.64
C HIS A 628 -17.66 -10.56 43.30
N LEU A 629 -17.57 -9.57 42.40
CA LEU A 629 -17.01 -9.72 41.05
C LEU A 629 -15.46 -9.75 41.08
N PRO A 630 -14.79 -10.87 40.75
CA PRO A 630 -13.35 -11.02 40.98
C PRO A 630 -12.47 -9.98 40.28
N LEU A 631 -12.83 -9.54 39.06
CA LEU A 631 -12.05 -8.51 38.36
C LEU A 631 -12.14 -7.13 39.04
N ALA A 632 -13.33 -6.72 39.49
CA ALA A 632 -13.52 -5.46 40.21
C ALA A 632 -12.81 -5.48 41.57
N LEU A 633 -12.87 -6.62 42.28
CA LEU A 633 -12.15 -6.84 43.54
C LEU A 633 -10.63 -6.77 43.35
N ALA A 634 -10.10 -7.38 42.29
CA ALA A 634 -8.68 -7.29 41.97
C ALA A 634 -8.24 -5.85 41.62
N GLN A 635 -9.07 -5.09 40.91
CA GLN A 635 -8.80 -3.69 40.56
C GLN A 635 -8.88 -2.75 41.76
N VAL A 636 -9.85 -2.95 42.66
CA VAL A 636 -9.99 -2.17 43.91
C VAL A 636 -8.90 -2.53 44.93
N GLY A 637 -8.56 -3.81 45.08
CA GLY A 637 -7.41 -4.22 45.89
C GLY A 637 -6.08 -3.66 45.34
N ALA A 638 -5.90 -3.64 44.02
CA ALA A 638 -4.71 -3.07 43.40
C ALA A 638 -4.65 -1.53 43.52
N TYR A 639 -5.80 -0.86 43.55
CA TYR A 639 -5.90 0.56 43.86
C TYR A 639 -5.53 0.83 45.33
N LEU A 640 -6.21 0.18 46.28
CA LEU A 640 -6.01 0.38 47.73
C LEU A 640 -4.54 0.23 48.13
N ARG A 641 -3.91 -0.89 47.75
CA ARG A 641 -2.50 -1.22 48.02
C ARG A 641 -1.52 -0.11 47.62
N ASP A 642 -1.80 0.58 46.52
CA ASP A 642 -0.90 1.56 45.91
C ASP A 642 -1.37 3.01 46.15
N SER A 643 -2.39 3.18 47.00
CA SER A 643 -2.92 4.47 47.45
C SER A 643 -2.36 4.86 48.83
N LEU A 644 -2.60 6.10 49.25
CA LEU A 644 -2.41 6.56 50.64
C LEU A 644 -3.76 6.79 51.34
N MET A 645 -4.83 6.16 50.85
CA MET A 645 -6.18 6.28 51.38
C MET A 645 -6.45 5.13 52.35
N ASP A 646 -7.04 5.45 53.51
CA ASP A 646 -7.49 4.44 54.45
C ASP A 646 -8.72 3.68 53.90
N VAL A 647 -8.92 2.44 54.35
CA VAL A 647 -10.05 1.59 53.94
C VAL A 647 -11.39 2.22 54.35
N GLY A 648 -11.48 2.89 55.50
CA GLY A 648 -12.70 3.57 55.94
C GLY A 648 -13.05 4.78 55.05
N ASP A 649 -12.05 5.59 54.71
CA ASP A 649 -12.22 6.72 53.77
C ASP A 649 -12.58 6.23 52.36
N PHE A 650 -12.01 5.10 51.93
CA PHE A 650 -12.34 4.45 50.66
C PHE A 650 -13.79 3.93 50.64
N LEU A 651 -14.22 3.25 51.71
CA LEU A 651 -15.59 2.74 51.82
C LEU A 651 -16.61 3.87 51.79
N HIS A 652 -16.38 4.96 52.53
CA HIS A 652 -17.24 6.14 52.42
C HIS A 652 -17.26 6.72 51.00
N MET A 653 -16.12 6.78 50.28
CA MET A 653 -16.12 7.22 48.89
C MET A 653 -16.90 6.26 47.97
N LEU A 654 -16.75 4.95 48.15
CA LEU A 654 -17.42 3.93 47.35
C LEU A 654 -18.93 3.91 47.62
N GLU A 655 -19.36 4.09 48.88
CA GLU A 655 -20.76 4.12 49.28
C GLU A 655 -21.45 5.43 48.84
N ASP A 656 -20.87 6.60 49.15
CA ASP A 656 -21.49 7.90 48.87
C ASP A 656 -21.45 8.31 47.38
N LYS A 657 -20.50 7.78 46.58
CA LYS A 657 -20.31 8.18 45.17
C LYS A 657 -20.54 7.09 44.13
N PHE A 658 -20.98 5.88 44.49
CA PHE A 658 -21.20 4.81 43.50
C PHE A 658 -22.08 5.27 42.33
N ASP A 659 -23.21 5.91 42.65
CA ASP A 659 -24.21 6.28 41.65
C ASP A 659 -23.71 7.45 40.77
N GLU A 660 -22.87 8.35 41.32
CA GLU A 660 -22.12 9.37 40.57
C GLU A 660 -21.10 8.71 39.62
N LEU A 661 -20.32 7.74 40.12
CA LEU A 661 -19.30 6.99 39.39
C LEU A 661 -19.86 6.09 38.28
N VAL A 662 -21.16 5.83 38.27
CA VAL A 662 -21.85 4.98 37.28
C VAL A 662 -22.83 5.78 36.40
N SER A 663 -23.17 7.02 36.76
CA SER A 663 -24.14 7.89 36.05
C SER A 663 -23.84 8.25 34.57
N HIS A 664 -22.72 7.76 34.01
CA HIS A 664 -22.29 7.98 32.63
C HIS A 664 -22.07 6.67 31.85
N VAL A 665 -22.67 5.56 32.33
CA VAL A 665 -22.78 4.27 31.63
C VAL A 665 -24.16 4.19 30.98
N GLU A 666 -24.23 3.93 29.68
CA GLU A 666 -25.52 3.76 28.98
C GLU A 666 -26.11 2.36 29.25
N PRO A 667 -27.44 2.16 29.30
CA PRO A 667 -28.03 0.85 29.58
C PRO A 667 -27.74 -0.25 28.53
N GLU A 668 -27.21 0.13 27.37
CA GLU A 668 -26.80 -0.77 26.28
C GLU A 668 -25.33 -1.26 26.43
N ASP A 669 -24.58 -0.71 27.39
CA ASP A 669 -23.21 -1.16 27.70
C ASP A 669 -23.19 -2.56 28.34
N LEU A 670 -22.59 -3.53 27.64
CA LEU A 670 -22.57 -4.96 27.98
C LEU A 670 -21.62 -5.34 29.15
N TYR A 671 -21.58 -4.58 30.24
CA TYR A 671 -20.69 -4.83 31.40
C TYR A 671 -21.30 -4.51 32.78
N PRO A 672 -20.84 -5.16 33.88
CA PRO A 672 -21.37 -4.93 35.22
C PRO A 672 -21.02 -3.55 35.80
N LEU A 673 -21.98 -2.92 36.47
CA LEU A 673 -21.83 -1.59 37.09
C LEU A 673 -20.68 -1.51 38.13
N PRO A 674 -20.43 -2.53 38.99
CA PRO A 674 -19.25 -2.55 39.88
C PRO A 674 -17.90 -2.34 39.18
N LEU A 675 -17.76 -2.84 37.95
CA LEU A 675 -16.52 -2.78 37.18
C LEU A 675 -16.30 -1.38 36.61
N ALA A 676 -17.39 -0.71 36.19
CA ALA A 676 -17.38 0.68 35.77
C ALA A 676 -16.96 1.62 36.92
N ALA A 677 -17.52 1.40 38.12
CA ALA A 677 -17.15 2.15 39.32
C ALA A 677 -15.65 1.99 39.64
N ALA A 678 -15.12 0.76 39.64
CA ALA A 678 -13.71 0.48 39.90
C ALA A 678 -12.76 1.21 38.91
N TRP A 679 -13.08 1.21 37.61
CA TRP A 679 -12.30 1.96 36.61
C TRP A 679 -12.43 3.47 36.75
N ASN A 680 -13.63 3.99 36.99
CA ASN A 680 -13.81 5.44 37.18
C ASN A 680 -13.08 5.95 38.42
N MET A 681 -12.99 5.16 39.50
CA MET A 681 -12.15 5.49 40.67
C MET A 681 -10.65 5.55 40.33
N GLN A 682 -10.13 4.58 39.56
CA GLN A 682 -8.72 4.61 39.11
C GLN A 682 -8.44 5.80 38.16
N LEU A 683 -9.37 6.11 37.24
CA LEU A 683 -9.27 7.29 36.38
C LEU A 683 -9.29 8.60 37.19
N ASP A 684 -10.06 8.66 38.27
CA ASP A 684 -10.12 9.85 39.13
C ASP A 684 -8.87 10.04 40.00
N ASP A 685 -8.18 8.98 40.43
CA ASP A 685 -6.83 9.12 41.01
C ASP A 685 -5.78 9.59 39.99
N LEU A 686 -5.81 9.04 38.77
CA LEU A 686 -4.96 9.49 37.65
C LEU A 686 -5.24 10.97 37.27
N ARG A 687 -6.47 11.46 37.48
CA ARG A 687 -6.84 12.88 37.38
C ARG A 687 -6.34 13.71 38.57
N ARG A 688 -6.63 13.29 39.81
CA ARG A 688 -6.38 14.03 41.06
C ARG A 688 -4.89 14.13 41.42
N GLY A 689 -4.07 13.13 41.08
CA GLY A 689 -2.60 13.20 41.23
C GLY A 689 -2.09 13.38 42.67
N THR A 690 -2.89 12.93 43.64
CA THR A 690 -2.73 13.14 45.08
C THR A 690 -1.70 12.19 45.70
N GLY A 691 -0.82 12.74 46.55
CA GLY A 691 0.04 11.99 47.49
C GLY A 691 0.98 10.92 46.90
N GLY A 692 2.17 11.31 46.43
CA GLY A 692 3.23 10.33 46.12
C GLY A 692 4.38 10.87 45.28
N GLY A 693 5.51 10.15 45.27
CA GLY A 693 6.69 10.50 44.48
C GLY A 693 6.49 10.36 42.96
N ASP A 694 5.53 9.53 42.53
CA ASP A 694 5.29 9.17 41.13
C ASP A 694 4.24 10.04 40.41
N ARG A 695 4.02 11.29 40.84
CA ARG A 695 3.07 12.22 40.18
C ARG A 695 3.39 12.48 38.70
N ALA A 696 4.65 12.34 38.29
CA ALA A 696 5.02 12.39 36.87
C ALA A 696 4.55 11.14 36.11
N LEU A 697 4.70 9.95 36.72
CA LEU A 697 4.28 8.68 36.13
C LEU A 697 2.75 8.58 36.03
N LYS A 698 1.98 8.97 37.06
CA LYS A 698 0.50 8.94 37.01
C LYS A 698 -0.05 9.82 35.86
N ARG A 699 0.55 10.99 35.60
CA ARG A 699 0.16 11.82 34.43
C ARG A 699 0.52 11.15 33.11
N MET A 700 1.72 10.61 32.95
CA MET A 700 2.11 9.85 31.75
C MET A 700 1.19 8.66 31.48
N VAL A 701 0.79 7.91 32.52
CA VAL A 701 -0.16 6.80 32.42
C VAL A 701 -1.54 7.29 31.97
N ARG A 702 -2.04 8.41 32.52
CA ARG A 702 -3.35 8.96 32.15
C ARG A 702 -3.44 9.29 30.66
N GLU A 703 -2.50 10.09 30.15
CA GLU A 703 -2.52 10.49 28.73
C GLU A 703 -2.29 9.28 27.80
N PHE A 704 -1.44 8.32 28.21
CA PHE A 704 -1.21 7.09 27.45
C PHE A 704 -2.45 6.19 27.37
N VAL A 705 -3.17 6.01 28.48
CA VAL A 705 -4.45 5.27 28.50
C VAL A 705 -5.50 5.99 27.64
N GLN A 706 -5.60 7.31 27.76
CA GLN A 706 -6.54 8.10 26.95
C GLN A 706 -6.24 8.05 25.45
N LEU A 707 -4.96 8.00 25.06
CA LEU A 707 -4.52 7.74 23.69
C LEU A 707 -4.84 6.30 23.23
N CYS A 708 -4.49 5.30 24.03
CA CYS A 708 -4.72 3.88 23.74
C CYS A 708 -6.20 3.49 23.64
N ALA A 709 -7.12 4.32 24.14
CA ALA A 709 -8.56 4.09 24.04
C ALA A 709 -9.13 4.29 22.62
N PHE A 710 -8.41 4.95 21.70
CA PHE A 710 -8.86 5.20 20.32
C PHE A 710 -8.26 4.24 19.29
N PHE A 711 -7.46 3.26 19.71
CA PHE A 711 -7.08 2.12 18.88
C PHE A 711 -8.11 1.00 18.98
N GLY A 712 -8.25 0.21 17.91
CA GLY A 712 -9.09 -0.99 17.93
C GLY A 712 -8.72 -2.00 19.04
N PRO A 713 -9.67 -2.85 19.46
CA PRO A 713 -9.55 -3.78 20.61
C PRO A 713 -8.66 -5.00 20.32
N ARG A 714 -7.45 -4.76 19.79
CA ARG A 714 -6.47 -5.74 19.33
C ARG A 714 -5.08 -5.44 19.94
N PRO A 715 -4.16 -6.43 19.99
CA PRO A 715 -2.83 -6.22 20.58
C PRO A 715 -2.00 -5.16 19.84
N LEU A 716 -1.57 -4.13 20.56
CA LEU A 716 -0.73 -3.04 20.07
C LEU A 716 0.75 -3.40 20.16
N ALA A 717 1.47 -3.31 19.04
CA ALA A 717 2.92 -3.51 19.00
C ALA A 717 3.69 -2.34 19.66
N ARG A 718 4.71 -2.65 20.47
CA ARG A 718 5.58 -1.62 21.09
C ARG A 718 6.32 -0.75 20.07
N THR A 719 6.56 -1.25 18.86
CA THR A 719 7.26 -0.57 17.76
C THR A 719 6.53 0.69 17.27
N LEU A 720 5.20 0.69 17.26
CA LEU A 720 4.36 1.84 16.88
C LEU A 720 4.65 3.08 17.75
N PHE A 721 4.85 2.88 19.05
CA PHE A 721 5.20 3.95 19.99
C PHE A 721 6.70 4.32 19.96
N HIS A 722 7.55 3.50 19.34
CA HIS A 722 8.98 3.75 19.18
C HIS A 722 9.28 4.62 17.95
N ARG A 723 8.62 4.38 16.81
CA ARG A 723 8.75 5.20 15.58
C ARG A 723 8.28 6.67 15.79
N ALA A 724 7.40 6.89 16.75
CA ALA A 724 6.60 8.11 17.00
C ALA A 724 7.28 9.39 17.55
N ARG A 725 8.62 9.52 17.51
CA ARG A 725 9.32 10.57 18.27
C ARG A 725 8.94 11.98 17.80
N GLY A 726 8.36 12.78 18.71
CA GLY A 726 7.99 14.18 18.46
C GLY A 726 6.59 14.41 17.88
N LEU A 727 5.76 13.38 17.72
CA LEU A 727 4.39 13.49 17.17
C LEU A 727 3.41 14.34 18.01
N SER A 728 3.68 14.51 19.31
CA SER A 728 2.74 15.13 20.24
C SER A 728 3.32 16.35 20.95
N ALA A 729 2.57 17.45 20.95
CA ALA A 729 2.85 18.64 21.74
C ALA A 729 2.51 18.48 23.23
N ASN A 730 1.83 17.40 23.61
CA ASN A 730 1.53 17.06 25.00
C ASN A 730 2.84 16.60 25.70
N PRO A 731 3.31 17.27 26.76
CA PRO A 731 4.65 17.02 27.31
C PRO A 731 4.78 15.67 28.04
N GLU A 732 3.70 15.08 28.52
CA GLU A 732 3.68 13.72 29.04
C GLU A 732 3.78 12.68 27.93
N LEU A 733 3.00 12.79 26.84
CA LEU A 733 3.10 11.88 25.70
C LEU A 733 4.46 12.01 24.98
N ALA A 734 4.99 13.23 24.85
CA ALA A 734 6.31 13.49 24.28
C ALA A 734 7.47 12.83 25.06
N GLN A 735 7.27 12.48 26.34
CA GLN A 735 8.23 11.71 27.12
C GLN A 735 8.16 10.19 26.88
N ILE A 736 7.05 9.70 26.31
CA ILE A 736 6.79 8.27 26.04
C ILE A 736 7.11 7.93 24.58
N LEU A 737 6.63 8.74 23.64
CA LEU A 737 6.75 8.52 22.20
C LEU A 737 8.21 8.65 21.75
N GLY A 738 8.79 7.58 21.23
CA GLY A 738 10.22 7.47 20.93
C GLY A 738 11.12 7.19 22.14
N ASN A 739 10.55 6.75 23.29
CA ASN A 739 11.31 6.47 24.51
C ASN A 739 10.86 5.16 25.18
N GLU A 740 11.50 4.05 24.80
CA GLU A 740 11.16 2.72 25.31
C GLU A 740 11.28 2.59 26.84
N MET A 741 12.20 3.34 27.47
CA MET A 741 12.38 3.30 28.93
C MET A 741 11.24 3.99 29.68
N ALA A 742 10.64 5.03 29.10
CA ALA A 742 9.42 5.64 29.63
C ALA A 742 8.19 4.76 29.37
N LEU A 743 8.02 4.28 28.13
CA LEU A 743 6.96 3.35 27.75
C LEU A 743 6.96 2.09 28.63
N SER A 744 8.13 1.51 28.91
CA SER A 744 8.27 0.32 29.76
C SER A 744 7.97 0.58 31.25
N LYS A 745 8.02 1.84 31.72
CA LYS A 745 7.52 2.21 33.06
C LYS A 745 6.00 2.35 33.06
N VAL A 746 5.43 2.99 32.04
CA VAL A 746 3.98 3.15 31.86
C VAL A 746 3.29 1.79 31.71
N LEU A 747 3.75 0.93 30.80
CA LEU A 747 3.20 -0.42 30.61
C LEU A 747 3.28 -1.28 31.90
N ARG A 748 4.34 -1.12 32.71
CA ARG A 748 4.46 -1.81 34.01
C ARG A 748 3.44 -1.31 35.03
N TYR A 749 3.11 -0.02 35.03
CA TYR A 749 2.04 0.53 35.86
C TYR A 749 0.67 0.00 35.39
N VAL A 750 0.36 0.16 34.10
CA VAL A 750 -0.91 -0.27 33.50
C VAL A 750 -1.18 -1.77 33.76
N SER A 751 -0.15 -2.62 33.68
CA SER A 751 -0.24 -4.04 34.03
C SER A 751 -0.39 -4.31 35.53
N ARG A 752 0.30 -3.56 36.42
CA ARG A 752 0.19 -3.69 37.89
C ARG A 752 -1.21 -3.35 38.44
N HIS A 753 -1.97 -2.55 37.70
CA HIS A 753 -3.34 -2.14 38.05
C HIS A 753 -4.44 -2.91 37.29
N SER A 754 -4.08 -3.93 36.49
CA SER A 754 -5.01 -4.73 35.68
C SER A 754 -5.85 -3.89 34.72
N LEU A 755 -5.20 -2.95 34.01
CA LEU A 755 -5.80 -2.10 32.97
C LEU A 755 -5.51 -2.60 31.55
N ALA A 756 -4.38 -3.29 31.35
CA ALA A 756 -4.00 -3.93 30.09
C ALA A 756 -3.14 -5.17 30.33
N GLU A 757 -3.26 -6.14 29.44
CA GLU A 757 -2.45 -7.36 29.42
C GLU A 757 -1.17 -7.15 28.58
N LEU A 758 -0.09 -7.84 28.93
CA LEU A 758 1.23 -7.71 28.31
C LEU A 758 1.70 -9.06 27.76
N ASP A 759 1.77 -9.20 26.43
CA ASP A 759 2.45 -10.33 25.81
C ASP A 759 3.95 -10.05 25.69
N ARG A 760 4.74 -10.80 26.45
CA ARG A 760 6.20 -10.70 26.44
C ARG A 760 6.85 -11.41 25.25
N THR A 761 6.11 -12.30 24.59
CA THR A 761 6.56 -13.13 23.46
C THR A 761 6.51 -12.33 22.16
N ASN A 762 5.35 -11.75 21.85
CA ASN A 762 5.13 -10.96 20.64
C ASN A 762 5.40 -9.46 20.82
N HIS A 763 5.86 -9.04 22.02
CA HIS A 763 6.13 -7.64 22.36
C HIS A 763 4.94 -6.69 22.16
N THR A 764 3.71 -7.20 22.36
CA THR A 764 2.46 -6.45 22.28
C THR A 764 1.83 -6.20 23.65
N PHE A 765 0.83 -5.34 23.70
CA PHE A 765 -0.06 -5.18 24.85
C PHE A 765 -1.50 -4.93 24.39
N GLN A 766 -2.50 -5.35 25.17
CA GLN A 766 -3.91 -5.16 24.83
C GLN A 766 -4.65 -4.55 26.02
N MET A 767 -5.28 -3.39 25.80
CA MET A 767 -6.12 -2.75 26.80
C MET A 767 -7.49 -3.41 26.83
N HIS A 768 -8.07 -3.62 28.00
CA HIS A 768 -9.40 -4.25 28.10
C HIS A 768 -10.45 -3.37 27.41
N VAL A 769 -11.23 -3.96 26.49
CA VAL A 769 -12.17 -3.23 25.61
C VAL A 769 -13.13 -2.33 26.40
N THR A 770 -13.70 -2.85 27.48
CA THR A 770 -14.61 -2.13 28.36
C THR A 770 -13.93 -1.00 29.14
N PHE A 771 -12.62 -1.10 29.42
CA PHE A 771 -11.85 0.03 29.93
C PHE A 771 -11.60 1.09 28.83
N GLN A 772 -11.40 0.69 27.57
CA GLN A 772 -11.39 1.66 26.45
C GLN A 772 -12.73 2.43 26.39
N THR A 773 -13.87 1.75 26.50
CA THR A 773 -15.21 2.37 26.51
C THR A 773 -15.36 3.39 27.64
N VAL A 774 -15.04 3.03 28.89
CA VAL A 774 -15.11 3.94 30.05
C VAL A 774 -14.15 5.15 29.90
N VAL A 775 -12.98 4.94 29.29
CA VAL A 775 -12.05 6.04 28.98
C VAL A 775 -12.62 6.96 27.88
N GLN A 776 -13.30 6.42 26.86
CA GLN A 776 -13.96 7.22 25.82
C GLN A 776 -15.18 7.99 26.33
N SER A 777 -16.03 7.36 27.17
CA SER A 777 -17.24 8.01 27.70
C SER A 777 -16.89 9.18 28.62
N THR A 778 -15.84 9.04 29.43
CA THR A 778 -15.37 10.08 30.36
C THR A 778 -14.50 11.20 29.74
N LEU A 779 -14.36 11.22 28.41
CA LEU A 779 -13.70 12.30 27.64
C LEU A 779 -14.74 13.17 26.92
N GLY A 780 -14.61 14.49 27.04
CA GLY A 780 -15.37 15.45 26.21
C GLY A 780 -14.85 15.50 24.77
N ASP A 781 -15.69 15.94 23.83
CA ASP A 781 -15.48 15.73 22.39
C ASP A 781 -14.19 16.34 21.83
N GLU A 782 -13.79 17.53 22.29
CA GLU A 782 -12.50 18.14 21.92
C GLU A 782 -11.31 17.25 22.28
N ALA A 783 -11.38 16.52 23.40
CA ALA A 783 -10.36 15.56 23.78
C ALA A 783 -10.44 14.28 22.95
N ARG A 784 -11.64 13.80 22.62
CA ARG A 784 -11.85 12.64 21.73
C ARG A 784 -11.20 12.87 20.36
N VAL A 785 -11.43 14.04 19.76
CA VAL A 785 -10.80 14.46 18.49
C VAL A 785 -9.28 14.48 18.62
N ARG A 786 -8.72 15.25 19.57
CA ARG A 786 -7.25 15.37 19.75
C ARG A 786 -6.53 14.03 19.95
N TYR A 787 -7.13 13.07 20.67
CA TYR A 787 -6.53 11.74 20.84
C TYR A 787 -6.67 10.89 19.58
N ARG A 788 -7.83 10.91 18.91
CA ARG A 788 -8.04 10.22 17.63
C ARG A 788 -7.08 10.71 16.55
N ASP A 789 -6.91 12.02 16.39
CA ASP A 789 -5.98 12.63 15.44
C ASP A 789 -4.52 12.24 15.71
N LEU A 790 -4.18 11.91 16.97
CA LEU A 790 -2.86 11.42 17.33
C LEU A 790 -2.72 9.90 17.07
N VAL A 791 -3.78 9.11 17.29
CA VAL A 791 -3.82 7.69 16.87
C VAL A 791 -3.66 7.57 15.35
N HIS A 792 -4.39 8.37 14.59
CA HIS A 792 -4.32 8.42 13.13
C HIS A 792 -2.87 8.64 12.64
N ARG A 793 -2.18 9.65 13.17
CA ARG A 793 -0.78 9.94 12.80
C ARG A 793 0.23 8.91 13.33
N LEU A 794 -0.06 8.25 14.45
CA LEU A 794 0.75 7.11 14.94
C LEU A 794 0.64 5.89 14.00
N LEU A 795 -0.56 5.62 13.48
CA LEU A 795 -0.77 4.59 12.48
C LEU A 795 -0.07 4.95 11.16
N ALA A 796 -0.20 6.19 10.68
CA ALA A 796 0.46 6.65 9.44
C ALA A 796 2.00 6.59 9.52
N GLN A 797 2.60 6.95 10.65
CA GLN A 797 4.05 6.75 10.86
C GLN A 797 4.48 5.29 11.05
N SER A 798 3.53 4.38 11.17
CA SER A 798 3.77 2.93 11.26
C SER A 798 3.51 2.19 9.95
N ASP A 799 3.04 2.88 8.89
CA ASP A 799 2.85 2.31 7.55
C ASP A 799 4.19 1.74 7.02
N PRO A 800 4.26 0.44 6.67
CA PRO A 800 5.46 -0.15 6.06
C PRO A 800 5.62 0.25 4.58
N LEU A 801 4.59 0.83 3.95
CA LEU A 801 4.47 1.11 2.51
C LEU A 801 4.50 -0.19 1.67
N GLY A 802 4.37 -0.09 0.35
CA GLY A 802 4.29 -1.26 -0.56
C GLY A 802 3.23 -2.31 -0.17
N PRO A 803 1.91 -2.00 -0.21
CA PRO A 803 0.84 -2.92 0.15
C PRO A 803 0.75 -4.18 -0.74
N GLU A 804 1.32 -4.12 -1.94
CA GLU A 804 1.47 -5.25 -2.87
C GLU A 804 2.51 -6.30 -2.45
N LEU A 805 3.29 -6.04 -1.40
CA LEU A 805 4.41 -6.88 -0.99
C LEU A 805 3.99 -7.92 0.08
N PRO A 806 4.06 -9.24 -0.19
CA PRO A 806 3.59 -10.28 0.73
C PRO A 806 4.23 -10.24 2.12
N GLN A 807 5.51 -9.83 2.18
CA GLN A 807 6.26 -9.63 3.41
C GLN A 807 5.71 -8.54 4.35
N ASN A 808 5.02 -7.52 3.80
CA ASN A 808 4.46 -6.40 4.58
C ASN A 808 3.03 -6.68 5.07
N TRP A 809 2.35 -7.69 4.49
CA TRP A 809 0.98 -8.08 4.83
C TRP A 809 0.76 -8.33 6.34
N PRO A 810 1.69 -8.90 7.13
CA PRO A 810 1.52 -9.02 8.58
C PRO A 810 1.47 -7.68 9.34
N GLU A 811 2.22 -6.65 8.92
CA GLU A 811 2.10 -5.30 9.51
C GLU A 811 0.77 -4.64 9.07
N TYR A 812 0.37 -4.77 7.80
CA TYR A 812 -0.94 -4.27 7.34
C TYR A 812 -2.15 -4.95 8.00
N GLN A 813 -2.09 -6.25 8.28
CA GLN A 813 -3.16 -6.97 8.96
C GLN A 813 -3.45 -6.38 10.37
N LEU A 814 -2.39 -5.99 11.08
CA LEU A 814 -2.50 -5.29 12.37
C LEU A 814 -3.04 -3.87 12.19
N LEU A 815 -2.45 -3.09 11.26
CA LEU A 815 -2.84 -1.71 10.98
C LEU A 815 -4.31 -1.59 10.56
N PHE A 816 -4.81 -2.47 9.69
CA PHE A 816 -6.20 -2.51 9.25
C PHE A 816 -7.19 -2.51 10.43
N SER A 817 -6.94 -3.33 11.45
CA SER A 817 -7.83 -3.43 12.62
C SER A 817 -7.93 -2.12 13.43
N HIS A 818 -6.86 -1.32 13.44
CA HIS A 818 -6.83 -0.03 14.12
C HIS A 818 -7.30 1.12 13.20
N VAL A 819 -7.04 1.06 11.89
CA VAL A 819 -7.57 1.96 10.86
C VAL A 819 -9.11 1.90 10.84
N ALA A 820 -9.67 0.68 10.91
CA ALA A 820 -11.10 0.43 11.03
C ALA A 820 -11.69 1.09 12.29
N ALA A 821 -11.20 0.69 13.47
CA ALA A 821 -11.79 1.10 14.75
C ALA A 821 -11.51 2.57 15.14
N SER A 822 -10.46 3.20 14.61
CA SER A 822 -10.19 4.63 14.83
C SER A 822 -10.92 5.56 13.84
N GLU A 823 -11.62 4.99 12.85
CA GLU A 823 -12.26 5.72 11.74
C GLU A 823 -11.25 6.58 10.94
N ALA A 824 -10.09 6.01 10.56
CA ALA A 824 -8.98 6.78 9.98
C ALA A 824 -9.34 7.52 8.67
N TRP A 825 -10.33 7.05 7.92
CA TRP A 825 -10.89 7.75 6.76
C TRP A 825 -11.53 9.10 7.10
N ARG A 826 -11.89 9.38 8.37
CA ARG A 826 -12.37 10.71 8.80
C ARG A 826 -11.25 11.74 8.98
N SER A 827 -9.98 11.33 8.84
CA SER A 827 -8.85 12.24 8.94
C SER A 827 -8.78 13.19 7.74
N HIS A 828 -8.28 14.40 8.01
CA HIS A 828 -7.91 15.39 7.00
C HIS A 828 -6.38 15.50 6.85
N ASP A 829 -5.61 14.66 7.56
CA ASP A 829 -4.16 14.54 7.41
C ASP A 829 -3.85 13.64 6.20
N PRO A 830 -3.18 14.14 5.14
CA PRO A 830 -2.95 13.36 3.93
C PRO A 830 -2.03 12.15 4.12
N GLN A 831 -1.17 12.10 5.15
CA GLN A 831 -0.39 10.89 5.47
C GLN A 831 -1.30 9.76 5.98
N VAL A 832 -2.37 10.12 6.70
CA VAL A 832 -3.37 9.17 7.20
C VAL A 832 -4.26 8.69 6.05
N ARG A 833 -4.63 9.58 5.14
CA ARG A 833 -5.36 9.21 3.90
C ARG A 833 -4.51 8.29 3.00
N GLY A 834 -3.20 8.53 2.91
CA GLY A 834 -2.23 7.63 2.28
C GLY A 834 -2.20 6.23 2.90
N LEU A 835 -2.18 6.12 4.24
CA LEU A 835 -2.32 4.82 4.91
C LEU A 835 -3.67 4.14 4.58
N VAL A 836 -4.78 4.89 4.56
CA VAL A 836 -6.10 4.32 4.22
C VAL A 836 -6.10 3.78 2.78
N HIS A 837 -5.51 4.50 1.82
CA HIS A 837 -5.27 4.02 0.47
C HIS A 837 -4.46 2.71 0.46
N ASN A 838 -3.33 2.67 1.17
CA ASN A 838 -2.47 1.49 1.22
C ASN A 838 -3.16 0.28 1.86
N VAL A 839 -3.94 0.48 2.93
CA VAL A 839 -4.75 -0.57 3.56
C VAL A 839 -5.85 -1.08 2.62
N ILE A 840 -6.50 -0.22 1.82
CA ILE A 840 -7.44 -0.69 0.79
C ILE A 840 -6.71 -1.54 -0.26
N THR A 841 -5.56 -1.10 -0.78
CA THR A 841 -4.78 -1.88 -1.75
C THR A 841 -4.33 -3.23 -1.17
N TYR A 842 -3.87 -3.27 0.09
CA TYR A 842 -3.56 -4.52 0.80
C TYR A 842 -4.76 -5.49 0.84
N LEU A 843 -5.98 -4.98 1.11
CA LEU A 843 -7.20 -5.78 1.09
C LEU A 843 -7.57 -6.25 -0.33
N VAL A 844 -7.18 -5.53 -1.38
CA VAL A 844 -7.32 -5.99 -2.78
C VAL A 844 -6.36 -7.12 -3.10
N GLU A 845 -5.06 -6.97 -2.81
CA GLU A 845 -4.08 -8.00 -3.16
C GLU A 845 -4.25 -9.28 -2.31
N THR A 846 -4.75 -9.16 -1.08
CA THR A 846 -5.17 -10.31 -0.23
C THR A 846 -6.57 -10.85 -0.57
N LYS A 847 -7.19 -10.42 -1.68
CA LYS A 847 -8.51 -10.87 -2.18
C LYS A 847 -9.69 -10.65 -1.20
N ASN A 848 -9.55 -9.74 -0.24
CA ASN A 848 -10.61 -9.36 0.72
C ASN A 848 -11.47 -8.20 0.18
N GLU A 849 -12.07 -8.43 -0.98
CA GLU A 849 -12.79 -7.44 -1.79
C GLU A 849 -13.95 -6.75 -1.07
N ASN A 850 -14.61 -7.44 -0.13
CA ASN A 850 -15.71 -6.86 0.66
C ASN A 850 -15.22 -5.80 1.65
N ALA A 851 -14.14 -6.08 2.39
CA ALA A 851 -13.54 -5.11 3.30
C ALA A 851 -12.87 -3.95 2.54
N ALA A 852 -12.26 -4.25 1.39
CA ALA A 852 -11.72 -3.22 0.49
C ALA A 852 -12.82 -2.26 0.01
N LEU A 853 -13.98 -2.80 -0.41
CA LEU A 853 -15.10 -2.00 -0.90
C LEU A 853 -15.73 -1.13 0.20
N GLU A 854 -15.98 -1.68 1.39
CA GLU A 854 -16.51 -0.86 2.49
C GLU A 854 -15.55 0.29 2.84
N LEU A 855 -14.26 0.00 3.00
CA LEU A 855 -13.28 1.03 3.37
C LEU A 855 -13.10 2.10 2.27
N ALA A 856 -13.21 1.71 0.99
CA ALA A 856 -13.24 2.64 -0.14
C ALA A 856 -14.50 3.52 -0.14
N ASP A 857 -15.69 2.95 0.08
CA ASP A 857 -16.95 3.71 0.19
C ASP A 857 -16.88 4.74 1.34
N ARG A 858 -16.38 4.34 2.50
CA ARG A 858 -16.19 5.22 3.68
C ARG A 858 -15.23 6.39 3.39
N ALA A 859 -14.16 6.15 2.63
CA ALA A 859 -13.21 7.19 2.23
C ALA A 859 -13.80 8.15 1.19
N ILE A 860 -14.52 7.64 0.18
CA ILE A 860 -15.15 8.46 -0.87
C ILE A 860 -16.30 9.32 -0.33
N GLU A 861 -17.01 8.85 0.71
CA GLU A 861 -17.99 9.64 1.48
C GLU A 861 -17.32 10.73 2.31
N ALA A 862 -16.18 10.42 2.96
CA ALA A 862 -15.51 11.35 3.88
C ALA A 862 -14.67 12.44 3.18
N TRP A 863 -14.00 12.15 2.06
CA TRP A 863 -13.01 13.05 1.44
C TRP A 863 -13.63 14.01 0.41
N TYR A 864 -14.79 14.60 0.74
CA TYR A 864 -15.48 15.57 -0.13
C TYR A 864 -14.70 16.88 -0.32
N ASP A 865 -13.69 17.12 0.52
CA ASP A 865 -12.79 18.27 0.54
C ASP A 865 -11.56 18.10 -0.37
N ASP A 866 -11.19 16.87 -0.71
CA ASP A 866 -9.97 16.53 -1.46
C ASP A 866 -10.31 15.68 -2.68
N THR A 867 -10.58 16.37 -3.79
CA THR A 867 -10.91 15.74 -5.07
C THR A 867 -9.79 14.86 -5.61
N ALA A 868 -8.52 15.12 -5.27
CA ALA A 868 -7.38 14.38 -5.80
C ALA A 868 -7.25 13.01 -5.13
N GLN A 869 -7.27 12.95 -3.80
CA GLN A 869 -7.19 11.68 -3.08
C GLN A 869 -8.48 10.87 -3.21
N ARG A 870 -9.65 11.52 -3.24
CA ARG A 870 -10.93 10.88 -3.54
C ARG A 870 -10.95 10.20 -4.91
N PHE A 871 -10.40 10.85 -5.94
CA PHE A 871 -10.28 10.27 -7.28
C PHE A 871 -9.43 8.98 -7.32
N GLN A 872 -8.33 8.92 -6.55
CA GLN A 872 -7.52 7.69 -6.47
C GLN A 872 -8.29 6.53 -5.81
N ILE A 873 -9.06 6.79 -4.76
CA ILE A 873 -9.91 5.75 -4.15
C ILE A 873 -11.03 5.32 -5.11
N GLN A 874 -11.60 6.24 -5.91
CA GLN A 874 -12.56 5.87 -6.96
C GLN A 874 -11.93 4.97 -8.03
N LEU A 875 -10.69 5.23 -8.47
CA LEU A 875 -9.97 4.32 -9.37
C LEU A 875 -9.81 2.92 -8.75
N ILE A 876 -9.39 2.82 -7.49
CA ILE A 876 -9.30 1.54 -6.77
C ILE A 876 -10.68 0.87 -6.61
N ARG A 877 -11.74 1.64 -6.36
CA ARG A 877 -13.12 1.14 -6.30
C ARG A 877 -13.56 0.49 -7.61
N THR A 878 -13.27 1.10 -8.76
CA THR A 878 -13.54 0.47 -10.07
C THR A 878 -12.72 -0.81 -10.28
N ARG A 879 -11.51 -0.93 -9.71
CA ARG A 879 -10.75 -2.20 -9.68
C ARG A 879 -11.45 -3.25 -8.81
N ILE A 880 -11.88 -2.90 -7.59
CA ILE A 880 -12.58 -3.81 -6.67
C ILE A 880 -13.87 -4.35 -7.29
N LEU A 881 -14.71 -3.48 -7.86
CA LEU A 881 -15.95 -3.86 -8.54
C LEU A 881 -15.69 -4.83 -9.70
N ARG A 882 -14.67 -4.57 -10.54
CA ARG A 882 -14.33 -5.47 -11.65
C ARG A 882 -13.88 -6.85 -11.19
N LEU A 883 -13.10 -6.96 -10.11
CA LEU A 883 -12.64 -8.25 -9.55
C LEU A 883 -13.81 -9.09 -9.00
N ARG A 884 -14.76 -8.44 -8.32
CA ARG A 884 -16.02 -9.05 -7.85
C ARG A 884 -16.90 -9.57 -8.99
N GLY A 885 -16.73 -9.03 -10.20
CA GLY A 885 -17.58 -9.26 -11.37
C GLY A 885 -18.59 -8.14 -11.67
N ASP A 886 -18.70 -7.13 -10.81
CA ASP A 886 -19.60 -5.97 -10.90
C ASP A 886 -19.11 -4.94 -11.96
N SER A 887 -18.74 -5.42 -13.15
CA SER A 887 -18.02 -4.64 -14.18
C SER A 887 -18.89 -3.61 -14.91
N ASP A 888 -20.20 -3.77 -14.92
CA ASP A 888 -21.17 -2.78 -15.41
C ASP A 888 -21.29 -1.59 -14.45
N VAL A 889 -21.32 -1.85 -13.14
CA VAL A 889 -21.24 -0.81 -12.10
C VAL A 889 -19.90 -0.06 -12.17
N ALA A 890 -18.80 -0.80 -12.37
CA ALA A 890 -17.47 -0.23 -12.53
C ALA A 890 -17.37 0.68 -13.78
N LEU A 891 -17.97 0.27 -14.91
CA LEU A 891 -18.06 1.11 -16.10
C LEU A 891 -18.85 2.39 -15.81
N ALA A 892 -20.06 2.27 -15.26
CA ALA A 892 -20.92 3.42 -14.95
C ALA A 892 -20.32 4.38 -13.89
N GLU A 893 -19.36 3.93 -13.08
CA GLU A 893 -18.52 4.80 -12.24
C GLU A 893 -17.40 5.48 -13.04
N ALA A 894 -16.61 4.72 -13.79
CA ALA A 894 -15.53 5.26 -14.62
C ALA A 894 -16.03 6.26 -15.68
N GLU A 895 -17.25 6.10 -16.20
CA GLU A 895 -17.88 7.07 -17.11
C GLU A 895 -18.17 8.42 -16.43
N ARG A 896 -18.65 8.39 -15.18
CA ARG A 896 -18.89 9.62 -14.40
C ARG A 896 -17.58 10.30 -14.04
N MET A 897 -16.58 9.53 -13.59
CA MET A 897 -15.23 10.03 -13.32
C MET A 897 -14.61 10.70 -14.56
N TYR A 898 -14.72 10.07 -15.73
CA TYR A 898 -14.19 10.64 -16.97
C TYR A 898 -14.89 11.95 -17.35
N ALA A 899 -16.22 12.00 -17.27
CA ALA A 899 -16.97 13.24 -17.55
C ALA A 899 -16.55 14.38 -16.60
N GLU A 900 -16.43 14.10 -15.30
CA GLU A 900 -15.99 15.06 -14.29
C GLU A 900 -14.56 15.58 -14.56
N GLN A 901 -13.59 14.70 -14.86
CA GLN A 901 -12.22 15.12 -15.17
C GLN A 901 -12.08 15.85 -16.52
N VAL A 902 -12.94 15.53 -17.50
CA VAL A 902 -13.02 16.26 -18.78
C VAL A 902 -13.59 17.67 -18.58
N GLU A 903 -14.59 17.86 -17.71
CA GLU A 903 -15.14 19.19 -17.40
C GLU A 903 -14.17 20.04 -16.55
N LEU A 904 -13.39 19.42 -15.66
CA LEU A 904 -12.40 20.10 -14.82
C LEU A 904 -11.13 20.53 -15.56
N ASP A 905 -10.48 19.59 -16.26
CA ASP A 905 -9.10 19.76 -16.78
C ASP A 905 -8.96 19.48 -18.29
N GLY A 906 -10.05 19.08 -18.96
CA GLY A 906 -10.05 18.67 -20.36
C GLY A 906 -9.62 17.22 -20.61
N PRO A 907 -9.91 16.66 -21.80
CA PRO A 907 -9.78 15.23 -22.09
C PRO A 907 -8.34 14.70 -22.19
N GLU A 908 -7.34 15.58 -22.24
CA GLU A 908 -5.92 15.22 -22.32
C GLU A 908 -5.20 15.28 -20.95
N SER A 909 -5.93 15.55 -19.86
CA SER A 909 -5.39 15.51 -18.49
C SER A 909 -5.07 14.08 -18.07
N GLU A 910 -4.09 13.86 -17.18
CA GLU A 910 -3.80 12.50 -16.71
C GLU A 910 -4.98 11.89 -15.97
N GLU A 911 -5.68 12.72 -15.21
CA GLU A 911 -6.86 12.36 -14.44
C GLU A 911 -7.99 11.90 -15.38
N ALA A 912 -8.22 12.59 -16.49
CA ALA A 912 -9.13 12.13 -17.54
C ALA A 912 -8.61 10.88 -18.27
N LEU A 913 -7.32 10.79 -18.59
CA LEU A 913 -6.73 9.64 -19.29
C LEU A 913 -6.77 8.36 -18.43
N ASP A 914 -6.49 8.46 -17.13
CA ASP A 914 -6.51 7.33 -16.19
C ASP A 914 -7.97 6.92 -15.87
N ALA A 915 -8.92 7.86 -15.82
CA ALA A 915 -10.35 7.54 -15.81
C ALA A 915 -10.83 6.87 -17.12
N ASN A 916 -10.38 7.35 -18.28
CA ASN A 916 -10.71 6.75 -19.57
C ASN A 916 -10.11 5.35 -19.73
N ARG A 917 -8.93 5.12 -19.15
CA ARG A 917 -8.33 3.79 -19.02
C ARG A 917 -9.22 2.88 -18.18
N ALA A 918 -9.73 3.34 -17.02
CA ALA A 918 -10.65 2.57 -16.20
C ALA A 918 -11.93 2.17 -16.95
N ARG A 919 -12.49 3.06 -17.78
CA ARG A 919 -13.62 2.75 -18.68
C ARG A 919 -13.26 1.66 -19.70
N ALA A 920 -12.12 1.79 -20.38
CA ALA A 920 -11.67 0.83 -21.38
C ALA A 920 -11.44 -0.57 -20.76
N ILE A 921 -10.85 -0.66 -19.56
CA ILE A 921 -10.70 -1.94 -18.86
C ILE A 921 -12.08 -2.51 -18.44
N ALA A 922 -13.02 -1.68 -18.00
CA ALA A 922 -14.37 -2.16 -17.68
C ALA A 922 -15.11 -2.68 -18.93
N LEU A 923 -14.95 -2.03 -20.08
CA LEU A 923 -15.43 -2.54 -21.38
C LEU A 923 -14.76 -3.87 -21.77
N SER A 924 -13.45 -4.03 -21.55
CA SER A 924 -12.76 -5.32 -21.74
C SER A 924 -13.33 -6.41 -20.83
N ASN A 925 -13.57 -6.14 -19.54
CA ASN A 925 -14.19 -7.11 -18.63
C ASN A 925 -15.62 -7.50 -19.05
N LEU A 926 -16.34 -6.61 -19.74
CA LEU A 926 -17.66 -6.89 -20.35
C LEU A 926 -17.58 -7.55 -21.74
N GLY A 927 -16.37 -7.79 -22.26
CA GLY A 927 -16.11 -8.45 -23.54
C GLY A 927 -15.99 -7.54 -24.76
N HIS A 928 -16.15 -6.22 -24.61
CA HIS A 928 -16.18 -5.25 -25.72
C HIS A 928 -14.76 -4.82 -26.17
N TYR A 929 -13.92 -5.81 -26.48
CA TYR A 929 -12.49 -5.64 -26.73
C TYR A 929 -12.16 -4.69 -27.90
N GLY A 930 -13.03 -4.57 -28.90
CA GLY A 930 -12.85 -3.62 -30.01
C GLY A 930 -12.94 -2.17 -29.55
N GLN A 931 -13.99 -1.82 -28.80
CA GLN A 931 -14.17 -0.47 -28.26
C GLN A 931 -13.08 -0.12 -27.24
N ALA A 932 -12.68 -1.11 -26.42
CA ALA A 932 -11.57 -0.93 -25.49
C ALA A 932 -10.24 -0.69 -26.22
N LEU A 933 -9.95 -1.43 -27.31
CA LEU A 933 -8.77 -1.20 -28.14
C LEU A 933 -8.75 0.21 -28.74
N ASP A 934 -9.84 0.66 -29.36
CA ASP A 934 -9.95 2.03 -29.92
C ASP A 934 -9.65 3.10 -28.85
N MET A 935 -10.15 2.89 -27.63
CA MET A 935 -9.91 3.78 -26.49
C MET A 935 -8.45 3.72 -25.99
N PHE A 936 -7.84 2.54 -25.88
CA PHE A 936 -6.44 2.41 -25.47
C PHE A 936 -5.47 2.96 -26.52
N GLU A 937 -5.72 2.75 -27.82
CA GLU A 937 -4.92 3.33 -28.90
C GLU A 937 -4.98 4.87 -28.87
N GLU A 938 -6.15 5.46 -28.60
CA GLU A 938 -6.29 6.92 -28.44
C GLU A 938 -5.59 7.44 -27.17
N ILE A 939 -5.74 6.76 -26.02
CA ILE A 939 -5.03 7.12 -24.78
C ILE A 939 -3.52 7.04 -25.00
N HIS A 940 -3.02 5.97 -25.62
CA HIS A 940 -1.60 5.81 -25.97
C HIS A 940 -1.13 6.93 -26.91
N ARG A 941 -1.91 7.25 -27.95
CA ARG A 941 -1.59 8.36 -28.86
C ARG A 941 -1.47 9.70 -28.13
N VAL A 942 -2.37 10.02 -27.20
CA VAL A 942 -2.29 11.25 -26.41
C VAL A 942 -1.09 11.23 -25.45
N ARG A 943 -0.87 10.11 -24.75
CA ARG A 943 0.27 9.90 -23.85
C ARG A 943 1.62 10.06 -24.59
N THR A 944 1.85 9.32 -25.68
CA THR A 944 3.08 9.42 -26.51
C THR A 944 3.36 10.85 -27.01
N ASN A 945 2.33 11.63 -27.37
CA ASN A 945 2.51 13.00 -27.88
C ASN A 945 2.80 14.05 -26.79
N ARG A 946 2.52 13.74 -25.52
CA ARG A 946 2.63 14.67 -24.38
C ARG A 946 3.77 14.33 -23.41
N PHE A 947 4.04 13.03 -23.25
CA PHE A 947 5.07 12.45 -22.39
C PHE A 947 6.18 11.90 -23.31
N THR A 948 6.42 10.59 -23.32
CA THR A 948 7.24 9.87 -24.32
C THR A 948 6.66 8.46 -24.55
N GLU A 949 7.21 7.66 -25.46
CA GLU A 949 6.93 6.20 -25.52
C GLU A 949 7.59 5.42 -24.35
N GLU A 950 8.47 6.06 -23.59
CA GLU A 950 9.28 5.46 -22.52
C GLU A 950 8.71 5.73 -21.12
N ASP A 951 7.63 6.51 -21.01
CA ASP A 951 6.94 6.79 -19.75
C ASP A 951 6.27 5.53 -19.19
N GLU A 952 6.42 5.30 -17.87
CA GLU A 952 5.79 4.20 -17.12
C GLU A 952 4.27 4.17 -17.36
N LYS A 953 3.61 5.33 -17.25
CA LYS A 953 2.16 5.48 -17.48
C LYS A 953 1.73 5.22 -18.93
N THR A 954 2.65 5.24 -19.90
CA THR A 954 2.41 4.97 -21.33
C THR A 954 2.65 3.50 -21.64
N LEU A 955 3.73 2.91 -21.12
CA LEU A 955 4.03 1.48 -21.23
C LEU A 955 2.98 0.59 -20.54
N VAL A 956 2.24 1.12 -19.56
CA VAL A 956 1.03 0.47 -19.02
C VAL A 956 -0.04 0.32 -20.11
N ILE A 957 -0.34 1.38 -20.88
CA ILE A 957 -1.36 1.37 -21.94
C ILE A 957 -0.93 0.48 -23.11
N ALA A 958 0.35 0.47 -23.49
CA ALA A 958 0.88 -0.40 -24.55
C ALA A 958 0.63 -1.89 -24.26
N HIS A 959 0.65 -2.28 -22.98
CA HIS A 959 0.33 -3.64 -22.54
C HIS A 959 -1.18 -3.93 -22.50
N ASP A 960 -2.00 -2.94 -22.15
CA ASP A 960 -3.47 -3.04 -22.23
C ASP A 960 -3.95 -3.20 -23.70
N ILE A 961 -3.30 -2.49 -24.64
CA ILE A 961 -3.44 -2.68 -26.09
C ILE A 961 -3.09 -4.13 -26.47
N GLY A 962 -1.94 -4.63 -26.00
CA GLY A 962 -1.52 -6.02 -26.21
C GLY A 962 -2.58 -7.04 -25.76
N ASP A 963 -3.26 -6.78 -24.64
CA ASP A 963 -4.30 -7.69 -24.14
C ASP A 963 -5.58 -7.66 -24.97
N CYS A 964 -6.01 -6.47 -25.42
CA CYS A 964 -7.15 -6.35 -26.33
C CYS A 964 -6.84 -7.01 -27.69
N LEU A 965 -5.62 -6.83 -28.22
CA LEU A 965 -5.16 -7.50 -29.43
C LEU A 965 -5.17 -9.03 -29.28
N ARG A 966 -4.66 -9.58 -28.16
CA ARG A 966 -4.78 -11.02 -27.85
C ARG A 966 -6.22 -11.49 -27.86
N ARG A 967 -7.13 -10.82 -27.16
CA ARG A 967 -8.54 -11.23 -27.01
C ARG A 967 -9.34 -11.11 -28.31
N LEU A 968 -8.93 -10.22 -29.22
CA LEU A 968 -9.45 -10.10 -30.59
C LEU A 968 -8.85 -11.12 -31.58
N GLY A 969 -7.86 -11.91 -31.18
CA GLY A 969 -7.19 -12.91 -32.04
C GLY A 969 -5.97 -12.37 -32.80
N ARG A 970 -5.63 -11.10 -32.65
CA ARG A 970 -4.51 -10.39 -33.31
C ARG A 970 -3.17 -10.66 -32.61
N PHE A 971 -2.83 -11.95 -32.44
CA PHE A 971 -1.67 -12.39 -31.65
C PHE A 971 -0.31 -11.92 -32.16
N GLN A 972 -0.15 -11.71 -33.49
CA GLN A 972 1.09 -11.17 -34.04
C GLN A 972 1.28 -9.69 -33.65
N ASP A 973 0.25 -8.88 -33.80
CA ASP A 973 0.26 -7.46 -33.41
C ASP A 973 0.51 -7.32 -31.90
N ALA A 974 -0.10 -8.19 -31.09
CA ALA A 974 0.12 -8.25 -29.65
C ALA A 974 1.58 -8.62 -29.30
N LEU A 975 2.15 -9.63 -29.96
CA LEU A 975 3.54 -10.06 -29.77
C LEU A 975 4.53 -8.94 -30.10
N ASP A 976 4.31 -8.20 -31.18
CA ASP A 976 5.18 -7.10 -31.59
C ASP A 976 5.02 -5.85 -30.71
N MET A 977 3.84 -5.62 -30.13
CA MET A 977 3.61 -4.58 -29.12
C MET A 977 4.26 -4.92 -27.77
N ASP A 978 4.01 -6.11 -27.22
CA ASP A 978 4.60 -6.53 -25.95
C ASP A 978 6.13 -6.67 -26.06
N ARG A 979 6.69 -7.07 -27.22
CA ARG A 979 8.16 -7.09 -27.41
C ARG A 979 8.79 -5.71 -27.27
N ARG A 980 8.20 -4.66 -27.85
CA ARG A 980 8.67 -3.27 -27.68
C ARG A 980 8.52 -2.82 -26.22
N THR A 981 7.36 -3.12 -25.64
CA THR A 981 7.05 -2.83 -24.23
C THR A 981 8.04 -3.52 -23.29
N LEU A 982 8.47 -4.76 -23.59
CA LEU A 982 9.41 -5.53 -22.77
C LEU A 982 10.79 -4.90 -22.72
N GLU A 983 11.35 -4.44 -23.85
CA GLU A 983 12.68 -3.82 -23.86
C GLU A 983 12.70 -2.50 -23.07
N GLN A 984 11.64 -1.68 -23.16
CA GLN A 984 11.54 -0.47 -22.34
C GLN A 984 11.28 -0.80 -20.86
N ARG A 985 10.42 -1.79 -20.54
CA ARG A 985 10.22 -2.23 -19.15
C ARG A 985 11.48 -2.85 -18.53
N LYS A 986 12.31 -3.56 -19.31
CA LYS A 986 13.64 -4.04 -18.85
C LYS A 986 14.57 -2.89 -18.49
N TYR A 987 14.52 -1.77 -19.20
CA TYR A 987 15.35 -0.60 -18.93
C TYR A 987 14.89 0.12 -17.64
N LEU A 988 13.58 0.26 -17.44
CA LEU A 988 13.00 0.99 -16.29
C LEU A 988 12.88 0.15 -15.01
N PHE A 989 12.36 -1.08 -15.09
CA PHE A 989 12.07 -1.93 -13.93
C PHE A 989 13.06 -3.10 -13.77
N GLY A 990 14.11 -3.12 -14.59
CA GLY A 990 15.03 -4.25 -14.67
C GLY A 990 14.38 -5.51 -15.28
N ALA A 991 15.21 -6.55 -15.45
CA ALA A 991 14.78 -7.82 -16.05
C ALA A 991 13.86 -8.67 -15.15
N ASN A 992 13.75 -8.33 -13.85
CA ASN A 992 12.97 -9.08 -12.85
C ASN A 992 11.81 -8.25 -12.25
N GLY A 993 11.65 -6.97 -12.59
CA GLY A 993 10.53 -6.17 -12.07
C GLY A 993 9.17 -6.74 -12.51
N ILE A 994 8.19 -6.73 -11.62
CA ILE A 994 6.87 -7.34 -11.85
C ILE A 994 6.18 -6.85 -13.15
N PRO A 995 6.24 -5.55 -13.54
CA PRO A 995 5.73 -5.10 -14.84
C PRO A 995 6.43 -5.76 -16.04
N THR A 996 7.75 -5.97 -15.96
CA THR A 996 8.55 -6.65 -16.99
C THR A 996 8.15 -8.12 -17.12
N LEU A 997 7.98 -8.81 -15.98
CA LEU A 997 7.59 -10.23 -15.96
C LEU A 997 6.17 -10.45 -16.49
N ARG A 998 5.21 -9.56 -16.19
CA ARG A 998 3.85 -9.62 -16.76
C ARG A 998 3.82 -9.47 -18.29
N THR A 999 4.67 -8.60 -18.85
CA THR A 999 4.86 -8.50 -20.30
C THR A 999 5.52 -9.76 -20.88
N ARG A 1000 6.50 -10.36 -20.17
CA ARG A 1000 7.13 -11.63 -20.58
C ARG A 1000 6.12 -12.79 -20.63
N LEU A 1001 5.25 -12.91 -19.63
CA LEU A 1001 4.13 -13.86 -19.62
C LEU A 1001 3.24 -13.69 -20.86
N SER A 1002 2.86 -12.45 -21.18
CA SER A 1002 2.02 -12.12 -22.34
C SER A 1002 2.66 -12.45 -23.70
N ILE A 1003 3.99 -12.34 -23.79
CA ILE A 1003 4.77 -12.80 -24.95
C ILE A 1003 4.70 -14.33 -25.07
N GLY A 1004 4.88 -15.07 -23.97
CA GLY A 1004 4.75 -16.52 -23.95
C GLY A 1004 3.37 -17.01 -24.40
N LEU A 1005 2.30 -16.35 -23.94
CA LEU A 1005 0.93 -16.62 -24.39
C LEU A 1005 0.74 -16.37 -25.89
N SER A 1006 1.29 -15.27 -26.41
CA SER A 1006 1.19 -14.91 -27.83
C SER A 1006 1.99 -15.89 -28.71
N LEU A 1007 3.18 -16.30 -28.28
CA LEU A 1007 3.98 -17.35 -28.93
C LEU A 1007 3.27 -18.71 -28.95
N MET A 1008 2.60 -19.10 -27.85
CA MET A 1008 1.81 -20.34 -27.77
C MET A 1008 0.62 -20.34 -28.74
N ALA A 1009 -0.10 -19.22 -28.88
CA ALA A 1009 -1.19 -19.06 -29.83
C ALA A 1009 -0.70 -19.08 -31.29
N LEU A 1010 0.43 -18.42 -31.54
CA LEU A 1010 1.19 -18.50 -32.80
C LEU A 1010 1.96 -19.82 -32.95
N GLY A 1011 1.79 -20.80 -32.05
CA GLY A 1011 2.33 -22.15 -32.16
C GLY A 1011 3.87 -22.23 -32.19
N HIS A 1012 4.57 -21.22 -31.70
CA HIS A 1012 6.01 -21.26 -31.43
C HIS A 1012 6.23 -21.93 -30.07
N LEU A 1013 5.98 -23.24 -29.99
CA LEU A 1013 5.79 -23.95 -28.72
C LEU A 1013 7.07 -24.03 -27.87
N GLN A 1014 8.24 -24.24 -28.48
CA GLN A 1014 9.54 -24.17 -27.80
C GLN A 1014 9.79 -22.75 -27.25
N ASP A 1015 9.75 -21.73 -28.11
CA ASP A 1015 9.97 -20.33 -27.73
C ASP A 1015 9.02 -19.88 -26.59
N ALA A 1016 7.77 -20.35 -26.62
CA ALA A 1016 6.79 -20.10 -25.56
C ALA A 1016 7.17 -20.79 -24.24
N GLY A 1017 7.58 -22.06 -24.29
CA GLY A 1017 8.07 -22.81 -23.13
C GLY A 1017 9.28 -22.13 -22.48
N GLU A 1018 10.34 -21.90 -23.25
CA GLU A 1018 11.55 -21.21 -22.77
C GLU A 1018 11.26 -19.80 -22.22
N THR A 1019 10.32 -19.09 -22.84
CA THR A 1019 9.90 -17.75 -22.37
C THR A 1019 9.22 -17.83 -21.00
N LEU A 1020 8.31 -18.80 -20.80
CA LEU A 1020 7.52 -18.97 -19.59
C LEU A 1020 8.33 -19.61 -18.44
N GLU A 1021 9.17 -20.60 -18.71
CA GLU A 1021 10.10 -21.18 -17.73
C GLU A 1021 11.08 -20.14 -17.17
N ASP A 1022 11.61 -19.25 -18.02
CA ASP A 1022 12.42 -18.12 -17.56
C ASP A 1022 11.60 -17.01 -16.90
N CYS A 1023 10.28 -16.95 -17.13
CA CYS A 1023 9.39 -16.04 -16.41
C CYS A 1023 9.10 -16.56 -14.99
N GLN A 1024 8.78 -17.85 -14.85
CA GLN A 1024 8.54 -18.50 -13.57
C GLN A 1024 9.78 -18.42 -12.68
N ARG A 1025 10.95 -18.84 -13.17
CA ARG A 1025 12.22 -18.73 -12.43
C ARG A 1025 12.57 -17.32 -11.97
N ARG A 1026 12.05 -16.27 -12.61
CA ARG A 1026 12.24 -14.87 -12.19
C ARG A 1026 11.24 -14.44 -11.12
N PHE A 1027 9.98 -14.84 -11.22
CA PHE A 1027 9.00 -14.61 -10.14
C PHE A 1027 9.46 -15.30 -8.86
N GLU A 1028 9.83 -16.59 -8.93
CA GLU A 1028 10.39 -17.37 -7.82
C GLU A 1028 11.62 -16.66 -7.21
N ALA A 1029 12.56 -16.18 -8.05
CA ALA A 1029 13.76 -15.47 -7.61
C ALA A 1029 13.55 -14.02 -7.13
N THR A 1030 12.30 -13.55 -7.01
CA THR A 1030 11.95 -12.23 -6.43
C THR A 1030 11.26 -12.31 -5.07
N GLU A 1031 11.08 -13.53 -4.51
CA GLU A 1031 10.26 -13.79 -3.32
C GLU A 1031 8.79 -13.33 -3.45
N ALA A 1032 8.36 -12.95 -4.66
CA ALA A 1032 6.98 -12.58 -5.03
C ALA A 1032 6.06 -13.82 -5.19
N ASP A 1033 6.29 -14.83 -4.38
CA ASP A 1033 5.75 -16.19 -4.48
C ASP A 1033 4.22 -16.26 -4.25
N ALA A 1034 3.66 -15.24 -3.57
CA ALA A 1034 2.22 -15.07 -3.38
C ALA A 1034 1.51 -14.24 -4.48
N SER A 1035 2.20 -13.83 -5.55
CA SER A 1035 1.55 -13.18 -6.69
C SER A 1035 0.74 -14.18 -7.52
N THR A 1036 -0.48 -13.84 -7.92
CA THR A 1036 -1.38 -14.77 -8.66
C THR A 1036 -0.80 -15.29 -9.98
N HIS A 1037 0.15 -14.57 -10.57
CA HIS A 1037 0.79 -14.96 -11.83
C HIS A 1037 1.74 -16.17 -11.70
N THR A 1038 2.17 -16.56 -10.49
CA THR A 1038 2.90 -17.83 -10.29
C THR A 1038 1.97 -19.05 -10.44
N GLU A 1039 0.71 -18.94 -10.02
CA GLU A 1039 -0.31 -19.99 -10.16
C GLU A 1039 -0.63 -20.29 -11.65
N GLU A 1040 -0.56 -19.27 -12.52
CA GLU A 1040 -0.98 -19.39 -13.93
C GLU A 1040 0.08 -20.04 -14.84
N ILE A 1041 1.38 -19.80 -14.61
CA ILE A 1041 2.44 -20.22 -15.54
C ILE A 1041 2.52 -21.75 -15.70
N PRO A 1042 2.47 -22.59 -14.64
CA PRO A 1042 2.49 -24.05 -14.80
C PRO A 1042 1.28 -24.58 -15.58
N VAL A 1043 0.13 -23.91 -15.52
CA VAL A 1043 -1.06 -24.26 -16.32
C VAL A 1043 -0.80 -24.05 -17.80
N PHE A 1044 -0.22 -22.91 -18.19
CA PHE A 1044 0.18 -22.66 -19.59
C PHE A 1044 1.29 -23.60 -20.05
N LEU A 1045 2.30 -23.87 -19.21
CA LEU A 1045 3.35 -24.84 -19.48
C LEU A 1045 2.80 -26.27 -19.64
N SER A 1046 1.72 -26.64 -18.94
CA SER A 1046 1.04 -27.92 -19.14
C SER A 1046 0.41 -28.04 -20.53
N VAL A 1047 -0.22 -26.97 -21.02
CA VAL A 1047 -0.83 -26.93 -22.36
C VAL A 1047 0.25 -26.97 -23.45
N ILE A 1048 1.37 -26.26 -23.26
CA ILE A 1048 2.52 -26.31 -24.17
C ILE A 1048 3.10 -27.74 -24.20
N ASN A 1049 3.36 -28.36 -23.04
CA ASN A 1049 3.88 -29.72 -22.96
C ASN A 1049 2.94 -30.75 -23.61
N ARG A 1050 1.62 -30.67 -23.40
CA ARG A 1050 0.66 -31.54 -24.09
C ARG A 1050 0.70 -31.34 -25.61
N ARG A 1051 0.78 -30.09 -26.10
CA ARG A 1051 0.86 -29.80 -27.54
C ARG A 1051 2.20 -30.24 -28.16
N LEU A 1052 3.28 -30.26 -27.39
CA LEU A 1052 4.58 -30.83 -27.77
C LEU A 1052 4.59 -32.38 -27.78
N GLY A 1053 3.70 -33.01 -27.02
CA GLY A 1053 3.62 -34.47 -26.85
C GLY A 1053 4.16 -35.00 -25.52
N ASN A 1054 4.66 -34.12 -24.65
CA ASN A 1054 5.15 -34.41 -23.29
C ASN A 1054 3.97 -34.59 -22.31
N HIS A 1055 3.14 -35.62 -22.54
CA HIS A 1055 1.87 -35.78 -21.83
C HIS A 1055 2.01 -36.06 -20.33
N GLU A 1056 3.09 -36.70 -19.92
CA GLU A 1056 3.41 -36.99 -18.51
C GLU A 1056 3.70 -35.68 -17.75
N THR A 1057 4.66 -34.88 -18.22
CA THR A 1057 4.98 -33.55 -17.68
C THR A 1057 3.79 -32.58 -17.73
N ALA A 1058 2.95 -32.66 -18.77
CA ALA A 1058 1.71 -31.88 -18.84
C ALA A 1058 0.72 -32.29 -17.72
N LEU A 1059 0.59 -33.58 -17.46
CA LEU A 1059 -0.23 -34.08 -16.37
C LEU A 1059 0.32 -33.61 -15.02
N GLU A 1060 1.62 -33.83 -14.74
CA GLU A 1060 2.32 -33.43 -13.51
C GLU A 1060 2.12 -31.95 -13.18
N LEU A 1061 2.42 -31.04 -14.12
CA LEU A 1061 2.27 -29.59 -13.93
C LEU A 1061 0.83 -29.20 -13.60
N SER A 1062 -0.15 -29.79 -14.28
CA SER A 1062 -1.57 -29.50 -14.01
C SER A 1062 -2.09 -30.14 -12.72
N GLN A 1063 -1.60 -31.32 -12.36
CA GLN A 1063 -1.90 -32.02 -11.11
C GLN A 1063 -1.45 -31.18 -9.90
N GLN A 1064 -0.21 -30.67 -9.93
CA GLN A 1064 0.34 -29.84 -8.87
C GLN A 1064 -0.49 -28.57 -8.63
N VAL A 1065 -0.92 -27.86 -9.68
CA VAL A 1065 -1.76 -26.67 -9.50
C VAL A 1065 -3.20 -27.03 -9.11
N CYS A 1066 -3.75 -28.15 -9.59
CA CYS A 1066 -5.04 -28.67 -9.11
C CYS A 1066 -5.01 -28.98 -7.62
N GLU A 1067 -3.95 -29.61 -7.12
CA GLU A 1067 -3.75 -29.90 -5.70
C GLU A 1067 -3.61 -28.62 -4.89
N VAL A 1068 -2.71 -27.70 -5.29
CA VAL A 1068 -2.51 -26.41 -4.62
C VAL A 1068 -3.79 -25.55 -4.61
N ASN A 1069 -4.57 -25.51 -5.69
CA ASN A 1069 -5.83 -24.76 -5.71
C ASN A 1069 -6.95 -25.47 -4.94
N SER A 1070 -7.04 -26.81 -5.01
CA SER A 1070 -7.99 -27.60 -4.20
C SER A 1070 -7.70 -27.48 -2.71
N ALA A 1071 -6.43 -27.37 -2.34
CA ALA A 1071 -5.95 -26.97 -1.01
C ALA A 1071 -6.39 -25.53 -0.70
N ARG A 1072 -5.83 -24.55 -1.42
CA ARG A 1072 -5.95 -23.11 -1.16
C ARG A 1072 -7.38 -22.57 -1.15
N TYR A 1073 -8.25 -23.07 -2.04
CA TYR A 1073 -9.59 -22.51 -2.26
C TYR A 1073 -10.74 -23.53 -2.09
N GLY A 1074 -10.44 -24.83 -2.01
CA GLY A 1074 -11.45 -25.91 -2.04
C GLY A 1074 -11.72 -26.45 -3.45
N ALA A 1075 -12.22 -27.69 -3.54
CA ALA A 1075 -12.31 -28.45 -4.80
C ALA A 1075 -13.17 -27.79 -5.89
N HIS A 1076 -14.31 -27.17 -5.51
CA HIS A 1076 -15.28 -26.58 -6.44
C HIS A 1076 -15.30 -25.04 -6.38
N ALA A 1077 -14.18 -24.41 -6.01
CA ALA A 1077 -13.99 -22.96 -6.07
C ALA A 1077 -13.59 -22.48 -7.47
N LYS A 1078 -13.87 -21.21 -7.79
CA LYS A 1078 -13.62 -20.65 -9.14
C LYS A 1078 -12.18 -20.88 -9.66
N PRO A 1079 -11.09 -20.68 -8.87
CA PRO A 1079 -9.73 -20.93 -9.35
C PRO A 1079 -9.45 -22.41 -9.63
N THR A 1080 -9.93 -23.30 -8.76
CA THR A 1080 -9.79 -24.75 -8.90
C THR A 1080 -10.52 -25.26 -10.15
N LEU A 1081 -11.74 -24.79 -10.39
CA LEU A 1081 -12.51 -25.13 -11.60
C LEU A 1081 -11.78 -24.69 -12.89
N HIS A 1082 -11.12 -23.53 -12.91
CA HIS A 1082 -10.34 -23.08 -14.07
C HIS A 1082 -9.21 -24.06 -14.42
N VAL A 1083 -8.47 -24.56 -13.42
CA VAL A 1083 -7.37 -25.51 -13.63
C VAL A 1083 -7.90 -26.91 -13.96
N ASN A 1084 -8.96 -27.36 -13.28
CA ASN A 1084 -9.65 -28.63 -13.59
C ASN A 1084 -10.09 -28.69 -15.07
N SER A 1085 -10.53 -27.56 -15.64
CA SER A 1085 -10.93 -27.44 -17.05
C SER A 1085 -9.78 -27.66 -18.06
N ILE A 1086 -8.51 -27.62 -17.62
CA ILE A 1086 -7.32 -27.99 -18.39
C ILE A 1086 -6.82 -29.38 -17.98
N HIS A 1087 -6.81 -29.68 -16.69
CA HIS A 1087 -6.34 -30.95 -16.14
C HIS A 1087 -7.14 -32.15 -16.65
N MET A 1088 -8.47 -32.05 -16.81
CA MET A 1088 -9.29 -33.11 -17.43
C MET A 1088 -8.84 -33.43 -18.87
N VAL A 1089 -8.39 -32.43 -19.64
CA VAL A 1089 -7.84 -32.66 -20.98
C VAL A 1089 -6.47 -33.33 -20.89
N ASN A 1090 -5.61 -32.94 -19.94
CA ASN A 1090 -4.31 -33.57 -19.74
C ASN A 1090 -4.45 -35.04 -19.28
N LEU A 1091 -5.42 -35.36 -18.40
CA LEU A 1091 -5.77 -36.73 -18.01
C LEU A 1091 -6.19 -37.58 -19.22
N ALA A 1092 -7.13 -37.09 -20.03
CA ALA A 1092 -7.63 -37.81 -21.20
C ALA A 1092 -6.50 -38.13 -22.20
N PHE A 1093 -5.62 -37.17 -22.47
CA PHE A 1093 -4.47 -37.38 -23.36
C PHE A 1093 -3.37 -38.27 -22.76
N ASN A 1094 -3.34 -38.51 -21.44
CA ASN A 1094 -2.39 -39.43 -20.79
C ASN A 1094 -3.01 -40.81 -20.46
N ASN A 1095 -4.01 -41.24 -21.24
CA ASN A 1095 -4.73 -42.52 -21.11
C ASN A 1095 -5.60 -42.69 -19.84
N ARG A 1096 -5.78 -41.63 -19.03
CA ARG A 1096 -6.64 -41.62 -17.82
C ARG A 1096 -8.07 -41.17 -18.18
N GLY A 1097 -8.68 -41.86 -19.16
CA GLY A 1097 -9.91 -41.43 -19.82
C GLY A 1097 -11.15 -41.38 -18.92
N GLU A 1098 -11.38 -42.41 -18.10
CA GLU A 1098 -12.53 -42.44 -17.18
C GLU A 1098 -12.37 -41.40 -16.05
N GLU A 1099 -11.16 -41.24 -15.49
CA GLU A 1099 -10.87 -40.23 -14.47
C GLU A 1099 -11.06 -38.80 -15.02
N ALA A 1100 -10.70 -38.58 -16.30
CA ALA A 1100 -11.00 -37.34 -17.00
C ALA A 1100 -12.51 -37.13 -17.17
N ARG A 1101 -13.28 -38.19 -17.46
CA ARG A 1101 -14.74 -38.14 -17.58
C ARG A 1101 -15.39 -37.78 -16.26
N GLU A 1102 -15.02 -38.45 -15.17
CA GLU A 1102 -15.53 -38.16 -13.82
C GLU A 1102 -15.26 -36.70 -13.43
N LEU A 1103 -14.05 -36.19 -13.65
CA LEU A 1103 -13.71 -34.79 -13.40
C LEU A 1103 -14.49 -33.82 -14.29
N ALA A 1104 -14.75 -34.16 -15.55
CA ALA A 1104 -15.55 -33.34 -16.46
C ALA A 1104 -17.03 -33.30 -16.02
N GLU A 1105 -17.60 -34.41 -15.55
CA GLU A 1105 -18.99 -34.47 -15.07
C GLU A 1105 -19.15 -33.72 -13.72
N ASP A 1106 -18.18 -33.80 -12.80
CA ASP A 1106 -18.15 -32.98 -11.57
C ASP A 1106 -18.08 -31.48 -11.88
N LEU A 1107 -17.13 -31.09 -12.73
CA LEU A 1107 -16.89 -29.70 -13.10
C LEU A 1107 -18.12 -29.10 -13.81
N LEU A 1108 -18.77 -29.85 -14.70
CA LEU A 1108 -20.01 -29.43 -15.35
C LEU A 1108 -21.16 -29.22 -14.35
N THR A 1109 -21.27 -30.10 -13.35
CA THR A 1109 -22.29 -30.00 -12.29
C THR A 1109 -22.09 -28.74 -11.44
N HIS A 1110 -20.85 -28.46 -11.02
CA HIS A 1110 -20.57 -27.35 -10.11
C HIS A 1110 -20.46 -25.98 -10.78
N MET A 1111 -20.30 -25.88 -12.11
CA MET A 1111 -20.19 -24.57 -12.78
C MET A 1111 -21.50 -23.79 -12.83
N GLU A 1112 -22.67 -24.45 -12.91
CA GLU A 1112 -23.96 -23.78 -13.09
C GLU A 1112 -24.38 -22.96 -11.84
N ASP A 1113 -23.97 -23.38 -10.64
CA ASP A 1113 -24.17 -22.62 -9.40
C ASP A 1113 -23.09 -21.54 -9.14
N LYS A 1114 -21.89 -21.67 -9.72
CA LYS A 1114 -20.72 -20.84 -9.39
C LYS A 1114 -20.47 -19.67 -10.33
N PHE A 1115 -21.08 -19.69 -11.53
CA PHE A 1115 -20.87 -18.68 -12.57
C PHE A 1115 -22.20 -18.20 -13.14
N PRO A 1116 -22.46 -16.87 -13.22
CA PRO A 1116 -23.69 -16.36 -13.85
C PRO A 1116 -23.82 -16.75 -15.32
N ASP A 1117 -25.06 -16.81 -15.84
CA ASP A 1117 -25.37 -17.09 -17.26
C ASP A 1117 -24.52 -16.28 -18.27
N ARG A 1118 -24.13 -15.07 -17.88
CA ARG A 1118 -23.30 -14.12 -18.67
C ARG A 1118 -21.79 -14.27 -18.44
N HIS A 1119 -21.32 -15.41 -17.95
CA HIS A 1119 -19.89 -15.72 -17.86
C HIS A 1119 -19.45 -16.63 -19.02
N LEU A 1120 -18.27 -16.37 -19.61
CA LEU A 1120 -17.78 -17.15 -20.76
C LEU A 1120 -17.25 -18.54 -20.35
N PHE A 1121 -16.62 -18.63 -19.16
CA PHE A 1121 -15.95 -19.83 -18.66
C PHE A 1121 -16.79 -21.14 -18.77
N PRO A 1122 -18.05 -21.21 -18.31
CA PRO A 1122 -18.82 -22.45 -18.38
C PRO A 1122 -19.07 -22.97 -19.80
N TRP A 1123 -18.98 -22.12 -20.82
CA TRP A 1123 -19.13 -22.53 -22.22
C TRP A 1123 -17.80 -22.98 -22.83
N ALA A 1124 -16.70 -22.33 -22.48
CA ALA A 1124 -15.36 -22.79 -22.82
C ALA A 1124 -15.06 -24.18 -22.23
N SER A 1125 -15.41 -24.39 -20.96
CA SER A 1125 -15.19 -25.68 -20.28
C SER A 1125 -16.09 -26.80 -20.80
N ARG A 1126 -17.31 -26.50 -21.27
CA ARG A 1126 -18.17 -27.49 -21.97
C ARG A 1126 -17.51 -28.05 -23.24
N ALA A 1127 -16.80 -27.22 -23.99
CA ALA A 1127 -16.06 -27.66 -25.18
C ALA A 1127 -14.77 -28.43 -24.83
N ASN A 1128 -14.06 -28.06 -23.76
CA ASN A 1128 -12.96 -28.90 -23.24
C ASN A 1128 -13.48 -30.27 -22.76
N ALA A 1129 -14.66 -30.32 -22.14
CA ALA A 1129 -15.30 -31.58 -21.73
C ALA A 1129 -15.75 -32.42 -22.94
N ALA A 1130 -16.17 -31.79 -24.04
CA ALA A 1130 -16.45 -32.49 -25.30
C ALA A 1130 -15.20 -33.19 -25.86
N ILE A 1131 -13.99 -32.61 -25.72
CA ILE A 1131 -12.74 -33.30 -26.08
C ILE A 1131 -12.53 -34.55 -25.22
N VAL A 1132 -12.77 -34.49 -23.91
CA VAL A 1132 -12.68 -35.65 -23.01
C VAL A 1132 -13.66 -36.75 -23.42
N LEU A 1133 -14.93 -36.41 -23.63
CA LEU A 1133 -15.97 -37.34 -24.08
C LEU A 1133 -15.62 -37.98 -25.44
N ARG A 1134 -15.06 -37.20 -26.37
CA ARG A 1134 -14.54 -37.67 -27.66
C ARG A 1134 -13.42 -38.71 -27.50
N VAL A 1135 -12.55 -38.57 -26.50
CA VAL A 1135 -11.45 -39.51 -26.21
C VAL A 1135 -11.95 -40.83 -25.61
N VAL A 1136 -12.98 -40.81 -24.76
CA VAL A 1136 -13.62 -42.05 -24.25
C VAL A 1136 -14.65 -42.67 -25.21
N GLY A 1137 -14.96 -42.01 -26.32
CA GLY A 1137 -15.85 -42.51 -27.38
C GLY A 1137 -17.32 -42.13 -27.26
N ASP A 1138 -17.67 -41.20 -26.37
CA ASP A 1138 -19.03 -40.68 -26.15
C ASP A 1138 -19.32 -39.50 -27.11
N TYR A 1139 -19.33 -39.81 -28.42
CA TYR A 1139 -19.37 -38.81 -29.49
C TYR A 1139 -20.71 -38.05 -29.55
N GLU A 1140 -21.81 -38.71 -29.24
CA GLU A 1140 -23.14 -38.09 -29.14
C GLU A 1140 -23.16 -37.01 -28.06
N ARG A 1141 -22.60 -37.29 -26.87
CA ARG A 1141 -22.58 -36.31 -25.77
C ARG A 1141 -21.57 -35.18 -26.00
N ALA A 1142 -20.43 -35.48 -26.63
CA ALA A 1142 -19.50 -34.44 -27.10
C ALA A 1142 -20.19 -33.47 -28.06
N HIS A 1143 -20.92 -34.01 -29.06
CA HIS A 1143 -21.69 -33.22 -30.03
C HIS A 1143 -22.80 -32.37 -29.40
N GLU A 1144 -23.43 -32.86 -28.33
CA GLU A 1144 -24.39 -32.06 -27.57
C GLU A 1144 -23.74 -30.87 -26.86
N LEU A 1145 -22.58 -31.07 -26.22
CA LEU A 1145 -21.86 -30.02 -25.50
C LEU A 1145 -21.27 -28.96 -26.43
N ASP A 1146 -20.51 -29.35 -27.45
CA ASP A 1146 -19.90 -28.41 -28.41
C ASP A 1146 -20.99 -27.60 -29.15
N ARG A 1147 -22.09 -28.25 -29.60
CA ARG A 1147 -23.22 -27.55 -30.23
C ARG A 1147 -23.94 -26.58 -29.28
N SER A 1148 -24.09 -26.94 -28.00
CA SER A 1148 -24.74 -26.09 -27.00
C SER A 1148 -23.88 -24.87 -26.67
N ALA A 1149 -22.59 -25.08 -26.40
CA ALA A 1149 -21.62 -24.01 -26.18
C ALA A 1149 -21.56 -23.06 -27.38
N LEU A 1150 -21.53 -23.59 -28.61
CA LEU A 1150 -21.51 -22.78 -29.83
C LEU A 1150 -22.75 -21.88 -30.00
N SER A 1151 -23.95 -22.39 -29.66
CA SER A 1151 -25.19 -21.61 -29.66
C SER A 1151 -25.10 -20.44 -28.69
N GLU A 1152 -24.72 -20.73 -27.44
CA GLU A 1152 -24.79 -19.75 -26.37
C GLU A 1152 -23.65 -18.75 -26.41
N ILE A 1153 -22.44 -19.15 -26.85
CA ILE A 1153 -21.35 -18.19 -27.09
C ILE A 1153 -21.72 -17.23 -28.23
N ARG A 1154 -22.33 -17.70 -29.34
CA ARG A 1154 -22.82 -16.80 -30.40
C ARG A 1154 -23.90 -15.84 -29.91
N ARG A 1155 -24.73 -16.25 -28.95
CA ARG A 1155 -25.85 -15.47 -28.42
C ARG A 1155 -25.45 -14.46 -27.34
N LEU A 1156 -24.43 -14.77 -26.54
CA LEU A 1156 -24.04 -14.02 -25.35
C LEU A 1156 -22.72 -13.26 -25.51
N PHE A 1157 -21.77 -13.79 -26.30
CA PHE A 1157 -20.40 -13.28 -26.41
C PHE A 1157 -19.97 -13.17 -27.89
N PRO A 1158 -20.59 -12.29 -28.69
CA PRO A 1158 -20.26 -12.15 -30.12
C PRO A 1158 -18.79 -11.81 -30.38
N ASP A 1159 -18.16 -11.09 -29.45
CA ASP A 1159 -16.75 -10.69 -29.49
C ASP A 1159 -15.78 -11.81 -29.05
N ALA A 1160 -16.26 -12.94 -28.49
CA ALA A 1160 -15.44 -14.09 -28.08
C ALA A 1160 -15.05 -15.00 -29.27
N ARG A 1161 -14.58 -14.37 -30.35
CA ARG A 1161 -14.39 -14.99 -31.67
C ARG A 1161 -13.35 -16.13 -31.66
N ILE A 1162 -12.35 -16.07 -30.78
CA ILE A 1162 -11.34 -17.13 -30.58
C ILE A 1162 -11.98 -18.40 -30.02
N THR A 1163 -12.82 -18.24 -28.98
CA THR A 1163 -13.56 -19.34 -28.37
C THR A 1163 -14.51 -19.97 -29.38
N LEU A 1164 -15.25 -19.15 -30.14
CA LEU A 1164 -16.11 -19.61 -31.23
C LEU A 1164 -15.34 -20.43 -32.28
N ALA A 1165 -14.16 -19.99 -32.71
CA ALA A 1165 -13.34 -20.70 -33.68
C ALA A 1165 -12.86 -22.08 -33.17
N ALA A 1166 -12.54 -22.21 -31.88
CA ALA A 1166 -12.19 -23.50 -31.27
C ALA A 1166 -13.38 -24.47 -31.23
N VAL A 1167 -14.56 -24.00 -30.80
CA VAL A 1167 -15.77 -24.85 -30.73
C VAL A 1167 -16.22 -25.27 -32.13
N GLU A 1168 -16.13 -24.41 -33.15
CA GLU A 1168 -16.42 -24.77 -34.55
C GLU A 1168 -15.51 -25.88 -35.10
N VAL A 1169 -14.22 -25.88 -34.71
CA VAL A 1169 -13.27 -26.95 -35.09
C VAL A 1169 -13.59 -28.26 -34.35
N ASN A 1170 -13.88 -28.19 -33.05
CA ASN A 1170 -14.23 -29.36 -32.24
C ASN A 1170 -15.56 -29.99 -32.70
N LEU A 1171 -16.55 -29.19 -33.08
CA LEU A 1171 -17.81 -29.67 -33.67
C LEU A 1171 -17.60 -30.40 -35.00
N GLY A 1172 -16.58 -30.01 -35.77
CA GLY A 1172 -16.13 -30.76 -36.96
C GLY A 1172 -15.61 -32.15 -36.60
N ASN A 1173 -14.88 -32.27 -35.48
CA ASN A 1173 -14.42 -33.56 -34.94
C ASN A 1173 -15.60 -34.45 -34.50
N ASP A 1174 -16.64 -33.91 -33.85
CA ASP A 1174 -17.85 -34.68 -33.50
C ASP A 1174 -18.51 -35.31 -34.73
N LEU A 1175 -18.79 -34.46 -35.72
CA LEU A 1175 -19.47 -34.87 -36.96
C LEU A 1175 -18.64 -35.92 -37.71
N PHE A 1176 -17.32 -35.85 -37.62
CA PHE A 1176 -16.44 -36.86 -38.19
C PHE A 1176 -16.53 -38.19 -37.43
N SER A 1177 -16.43 -38.19 -36.09
CA SER A 1177 -16.52 -39.41 -35.27
C SER A 1177 -17.89 -40.08 -35.33
N LEU A 1178 -18.97 -39.28 -35.42
CA LEU A 1178 -20.34 -39.76 -35.69
C LEU A 1178 -20.56 -40.29 -37.12
N GLY A 1179 -19.52 -40.33 -37.97
CA GLY A 1179 -19.60 -40.81 -39.35
C GLY A 1179 -20.36 -39.87 -40.30
N ARG A 1180 -20.73 -38.67 -39.86
CA ARG A 1180 -21.47 -37.65 -40.62
C ARG A 1180 -20.54 -36.86 -41.54
N LEU A 1181 -19.68 -37.56 -42.29
CA LEU A 1181 -18.53 -37.03 -43.03
C LEU A 1181 -18.82 -35.84 -43.95
N LYS A 1182 -20.01 -35.78 -44.55
CA LYS A 1182 -20.43 -34.64 -45.40
C LYS A 1182 -20.67 -33.36 -44.60
N GLU A 1183 -21.24 -33.51 -43.41
CA GLU A 1183 -21.48 -32.41 -42.47
C GLU A 1183 -20.15 -32.01 -41.81
N ALA A 1184 -19.32 -32.99 -41.43
CA ALA A 1184 -17.96 -32.76 -40.95
C ALA A 1184 -17.11 -31.94 -41.94
N ARG A 1185 -17.11 -32.28 -43.23
CA ARG A 1185 -16.43 -31.47 -44.27
C ARG A 1185 -16.97 -30.03 -44.34
N ALA A 1186 -18.29 -29.85 -44.29
CA ALA A 1186 -18.88 -28.52 -44.38
C ALA A 1186 -18.53 -27.67 -43.15
N GLN A 1187 -18.57 -28.28 -41.97
CA GLN A 1187 -18.16 -27.70 -40.70
C GLN A 1187 -16.67 -27.34 -40.73
N ASP A 1188 -15.79 -28.28 -41.08
CA ASP A 1188 -14.35 -28.05 -41.21
C ASP A 1188 -14.01 -26.91 -42.18
N ALA A 1189 -14.76 -26.74 -43.27
CA ALA A 1189 -14.57 -25.67 -44.22
C ALA A 1189 -14.94 -24.29 -43.63
N ALA A 1190 -16.10 -24.18 -42.97
CA ALA A 1190 -16.48 -22.99 -42.23
C ALA A 1190 -15.48 -22.65 -41.11
N SER A 1191 -14.97 -23.66 -40.42
CA SER A 1191 -13.93 -23.51 -39.39
C SER A 1191 -12.61 -22.98 -39.94
N VAL A 1192 -12.22 -23.35 -41.17
CA VAL A 1192 -11.03 -22.79 -41.85
C VAL A 1192 -11.25 -21.32 -42.21
N GLU A 1193 -12.42 -20.96 -42.74
CA GLU A 1193 -12.76 -19.57 -43.08
C GLU A 1193 -12.80 -18.68 -41.82
N LEU A 1194 -13.47 -19.14 -40.75
CA LEU A 1194 -13.55 -18.42 -39.48
C LEU A 1194 -12.19 -18.29 -38.79
N CYS A 1195 -11.37 -19.35 -38.76
CA CYS A 1195 -10.02 -19.27 -38.19
C CYS A 1195 -9.14 -18.28 -38.95
N LEU A 1196 -9.27 -18.20 -40.28
CA LEU A 1196 -8.50 -17.27 -41.11
C LEU A 1196 -8.93 -15.82 -40.89
N GLU A 1197 -10.24 -15.56 -40.80
CA GLU A 1197 -10.80 -14.22 -40.57
C GLU A 1197 -10.46 -13.67 -39.18
N VAL A 1198 -10.49 -14.53 -38.15
CA VAL A 1198 -10.38 -14.13 -36.74
C VAL A 1198 -8.94 -14.16 -36.22
N LEU A 1199 -8.15 -15.16 -36.62
CA LEU A 1199 -6.88 -15.50 -35.95
C LEU A 1199 -5.67 -15.28 -36.88
N GLY A 1200 -5.90 -14.94 -38.15
CA GLY A 1200 -4.86 -14.72 -39.15
C GLY A 1200 -4.12 -16.00 -39.58
N GLU A 1201 -3.21 -15.84 -40.54
CA GLU A 1201 -2.56 -16.98 -41.22
C GLU A 1201 -1.65 -17.83 -40.32
N HIS A 1202 -1.21 -17.28 -39.19
CA HIS A 1202 -0.18 -17.89 -38.33
C HIS A 1202 -0.74 -18.58 -37.08
N HIS A 1203 -2.04 -18.49 -36.77
CA HIS A 1203 -2.57 -19.12 -35.55
C HIS A 1203 -2.62 -20.66 -35.63
N ILE A 1204 -2.40 -21.33 -34.49
CA ILE A 1204 -2.34 -22.80 -34.41
C ILE A 1204 -3.67 -23.48 -34.77
N PHE A 1205 -4.82 -22.87 -34.42
CA PHE A 1205 -6.14 -23.42 -34.76
C PHE A 1205 -6.42 -23.42 -36.26
N LEU A 1206 -5.90 -22.45 -37.04
CA LEU A 1206 -6.06 -22.46 -38.50
C LEU A 1206 -5.33 -23.65 -39.14
N THR A 1207 -4.14 -23.98 -38.66
CA THR A 1207 -3.42 -25.19 -39.11
C THR A 1207 -4.17 -26.48 -38.75
N THR A 1208 -4.78 -26.55 -37.55
CA THR A 1208 -5.64 -27.68 -37.15
C THR A 1208 -6.91 -27.77 -38.01
N ALA A 1209 -7.62 -26.67 -38.23
CA ALA A 1209 -8.81 -26.64 -39.09
C ALA A 1209 -8.49 -27.10 -40.52
N ARG A 1210 -7.37 -26.63 -41.10
CA ARG A 1210 -6.89 -27.05 -42.43
C ARG A 1210 -6.58 -28.55 -42.47
N ARG A 1211 -5.90 -29.09 -41.44
CA ARG A 1211 -5.63 -30.54 -41.30
C ARG A 1211 -6.93 -31.34 -41.27
N ASN A 1212 -7.86 -30.94 -40.41
CA ASN A 1212 -9.14 -31.62 -40.20
C ASN A 1212 -9.98 -31.63 -41.49
N LEU A 1213 -10.05 -30.51 -42.21
CA LEU A 1213 -10.71 -30.42 -43.52
C LEU A 1213 -10.12 -31.39 -44.56
N LEU A 1214 -8.80 -31.52 -44.65
CA LEU A 1214 -8.16 -32.46 -45.57
C LEU A 1214 -8.44 -33.93 -45.20
N VAL A 1215 -8.53 -34.25 -43.90
CA VAL A 1215 -8.97 -35.58 -43.43
C VAL A 1215 -10.43 -35.85 -43.82
N SER A 1216 -11.34 -34.90 -43.64
CA SER A 1216 -12.74 -35.02 -44.09
C SER A 1216 -12.88 -35.19 -45.60
N ARG A 1217 -12.15 -34.41 -46.40
CA ARG A 1217 -12.12 -34.54 -47.87
C ARG A 1217 -11.59 -35.92 -48.30
N ARG A 1218 -10.49 -36.39 -47.70
CA ARG A 1218 -9.94 -37.73 -47.93
C ARG A 1218 -10.94 -38.84 -47.58
N ALA A 1219 -11.64 -38.72 -46.44
CA ALA A 1219 -12.64 -39.70 -46.01
C ALA A 1219 -13.86 -39.76 -46.96
N LEU A 1220 -14.14 -38.69 -47.69
CA LEU A 1220 -15.14 -38.63 -48.77
C LEU A 1220 -14.62 -39.09 -50.14
N GLY A 1221 -13.34 -39.49 -50.25
CA GLY A 1221 -12.72 -40.01 -51.46
C GLY A 1221 -12.14 -38.95 -52.40
N GLU A 1222 -11.94 -37.73 -51.93
CA GLU A 1222 -11.24 -36.68 -52.70
C GLU A 1222 -9.72 -36.89 -52.68
N ASP A 1223 -9.07 -36.52 -53.79
CA ASP A 1223 -7.62 -36.33 -53.78
C ASP A 1223 -7.28 -35.06 -53.01
N VAL A 1224 -6.27 -35.16 -52.15
CA VAL A 1224 -5.78 -34.12 -51.24
C VAL A 1224 -4.26 -34.16 -51.09
N ARG A 1225 -3.55 -34.90 -51.96
CA ARG A 1225 -2.13 -35.23 -51.75
C ARG A 1225 -1.24 -34.01 -51.77
N GLU A 1226 -1.45 -33.11 -52.73
CA GLU A 1226 -0.68 -31.87 -52.86
C GLU A 1226 -0.91 -30.94 -51.65
N GLU A 1227 -2.17 -30.78 -51.23
CA GLU A 1227 -2.49 -29.96 -50.04
C GLU A 1227 -1.99 -30.60 -48.73
N TRP A 1228 -1.97 -31.94 -48.63
CA TRP A 1228 -1.49 -32.65 -47.45
C TRP A 1228 0.04 -32.64 -47.33
N GLU A 1229 0.75 -32.75 -48.45
CA GLU A 1229 2.22 -32.61 -48.50
C GLU A 1229 2.62 -31.16 -48.18
N ALA A 1230 1.99 -30.16 -48.78
CA ALA A 1230 2.23 -28.75 -48.46
C ALA A 1230 1.91 -28.41 -46.99
N LEU A 1231 0.83 -28.98 -46.43
CA LEU A 1231 0.51 -28.80 -45.01
C LEU A 1231 1.52 -29.51 -44.10
N ARG A 1232 2.01 -30.70 -44.49
CA ARG A 1232 3.02 -31.44 -43.73
C ARG A 1232 4.34 -30.67 -43.68
N ASP A 1233 4.76 -30.07 -44.79
CA ASP A 1233 5.96 -29.24 -44.85
C ASP A 1233 5.82 -27.98 -43.98
N LEU A 1234 4.64 -27.35 -43.96
CA LEU A 1234 4.33 -26.24 -43.04
C LEU A 1234 4.42 -26.66 -41.56
N TYR A 1235 3.87 -27.83 -41.20
CA TYR A 1235 3.99 -28.37 -39.84
C TYR A 1235 5.47 -28.71 -39.51
N ALA A 1236 6.23 -29.28 -40.44
CA ALA A 1236 7.64 -29.64 -40.23
C ALA A 1236 8.55 -28.42 -40.11
N ALA A 1237 8.28 -27.34 -40.85
CA ALA A 1237 8.99 -26.07 -40.73
C ALA A 1237 8.69 -25.35 -39.40
N ARG A 1238 7.48 -25.52 -38.86
CA ARG A 1238 6.99 -24.81 -37.65
C ARG A 1238 7.32 -25.53 -36.34
N PHE A 1239 7.27 -26.85 -36.31
CA PHE A 1239 7.44 -27.65 -35.09
C PHE A 1239 8.66 -28.60 -35.14
N GLY A 1240 9.34 -28.70 -36.28
CA GLY A 1240 10.39 -29.71 -36.51
C GLY A 1240 9.83 -31.05 -37.03
N PRO A 1241 10.62 -31.82 -37.81
CA PRO A 1241 10.12 -33.01 -38.53
C PRO A 1241 9.73 -34.19 -37.62
N GLU A 1242 10.35 -34.30 -36.45
CA GLU A 1242 10.08 -35.37 -35.47
C GLU A 1242 8.87 -35.07 -34.56
N HIS A 1243 8.30 -33.86 -34.64
CA HIS A 1243 7.22 -33.43 -33.75
C HIS A 1243 5.96 -34.31 -33.91
N ARG A 1244 5.24 -34.56 -32.81
CA ARG A 1244 4.04 -35.42 -32.80
C ARG A 1244 2.99 -35.00 -33.83
N PHE A 1245 2.82 -33.70 -34.06
CA PHE A 1245 1.92 -33.22 -35.11
C PHE A 1245 2.39 -33.58 -36.52
N VAL A 1246 3.69 -33.67 -36.81
CA VAL A 1246 4.19 -34.08 -38.14
C VAL A 1246 4.11 -35.59 -38.32
N THR A 1247 4.56 -36.35 -37.31
CA THR A 1247 4.64 -37.82 -37.41
C THR A 1247 3.26 -38.47 -37.55
N THR A 1248 2.26 -37.97 -36.81
CA THR A 1248 0.84 -38.42 -36.92
C THR A 1248 0.14 -38.05 -38.24
N MET A 1249 0.80 -37.31 -39.15
CA MET A 1249 0.25 -37.07 -40.50
C MET A 1249 0.39 -38.28 -41.44
N ALA A 1250 1.15 -39.32 -41.06
CA ALA A 1250 1.12 -40.59 -41.76
C ALA A 1250 -0.25 -41.30 -41.63
N ASP A 1251 -0.86 -41.18 -40.46
CA ASP A 1251 -2.08 -41.90 -40.06
C ASP A 1251 -3.37 -41.09 -40.26
N PHE A 1252 -3.27 -39.86 -40.80
CA PHE A 1252 -4.39 -38.94 -41.04
C PHE A 1252 -5.24 -38.62 -39.79
N VAL A 1253 -4.60 -38.64 -38.61
CA VAL A 1253 -5.23 -38.32 -37.32
C VAL A 1253 -5.69 -36.87 -37.29
N ARG A 1254 -6.94 -36.61 -36.89
CA ARG A 1254 -7.49 -35.26 -36.64
C ARG A 1254 -6.92 -34.69 -35.34
N LEU A 1255 -6.93 -33.36 -35.18
CA LEU A 1255 -6.53 -32.70 -33.93
C LEU A 1255 -7.70 -31.91 -33.35
N ASP A 1256 -7.77 -31.86 -32.02
CA ASP A 1256 -8.69 -31.01 -31.26
C ASP A 1256 -8.08 -29.62 -31.02
N THR A 1257 -8.94 -28.67 -30.65
CA THR A 1257 -8.55 -27.32 -30.21
C THR A 1257 -9.08 -27.08 -28.80
N ASP A 1258 -8.20 -27.27 -27.83
CA ASP A 1258 -8.47 -26.95 -26.43
C ASP A 1258 -8.50 -25.43 -26.20
N ILE A 1259 -9.50 -24.97 -25.45
CA ILE A 1259 -9.64 -23.57 -25.05
C ILE A 1259 -8.92 -23.40 -23.72
N ILE A 1260 -8.12 -22.33 -23.61
CA ILE A 1260 -7.45 -21.95 -22.36
C ILE A 1260 -8.31 -20.89 -21.67
N PRO A 1261 -8.97 -21.21 -20.55
CA PRO A 1261 -9.70 -20.22 -19.77
C PRO A 1261 -8.69 -19.41 -18.94
N VAL A 1262 -8.23 -18.30 -19.51
CA VAL A 1262 -7.42 -17.31 -18.78
C VAL A 1262 -8.30 -16.64 -17.72
N GLY A 1263 -7.76 -16.40 -16.53
CA GLY A 1263 -8.44 -15.64 -15.48
C GLY A 1263 -8.75 -14.20 -15.92
N SER A 1264 -9.76 -13.61 -15.30
CA SER A 1264 -10.23 -12.22 -15.53
C SER A 1264 -10.08 -11.36 -14.29
#